data_AF-A0A8K0TW30-F1
#
_entry.id   AF-A0A8K0TW30-F1
#
_cell.length_a   1.000
_cell.length_b   1.000
_cell.length_c   1.000
_cell.angle_alpha   90.00
_cell.angle_beta   90.00
_cell.angle_gamma   90.00
#
_symmetry.space_group_name_H-M   'P 1'
#
loop_
_entity.id
_entity.type
_entity.pdbx_description
1 polymer ?
#
loop_
_entity_poly.entity_id
_entity_poly.type
_entity_poly.pdbx_seq_one_letter_code
_entity_poly.pdbx_strand_id
1 'polypeptide(L)'
;MYVLLENPPQDQESWNFTVPANHLALPRRRRNDGSIYGKFIKFTAQAITLEVLKFPSNRVLHSDDPEKFILVSFESLRFPESGLRATTDYINRMMKTGVFLNGTQYRFYHHSNSQLRSRTCFMREANNDQELDDRIYQMGDFGRIMNVAKRAKRIGLLFSAAELDVQLDPKRTTDIDDIENADTNFSDGCGLMAKRLAIQVSKAKCIIFRNRRYTPAVFQIRYLGYKGVLMMHPEMDKEGRYLAKFRKSMKKFTTVQDHSFSVVGYSKPYAFGRLNNDVIVLLSSLGVTDEKLVAKQKEYLDWIEEASRDWKKAVDLASCLDNYDLAERVLLHGLDDPHVSRDIRKVQMAEVSQFLKNDKPRARMIIHKSRLLYGVCDPFKILKEGQVHIRITARDGPTTPINGDVLVVRNPCLHPGDCLKLRAVHHPRLSHLVDCIVFASVAKPKHQSAPAMSSGGDLDGDKFFVCWDSDIVPPLVHQSYDYPPNKERPGGNVTRADLANHFASYNNVGLAKVVKLHQQWVRCSPKGAMSGECQELNALHSQAVDGARVRIPERLLTPPVPEGKYILETLAEAAEEYRIRFTQRGAIELDPRTISAEDLEDILVPIFRSKPNAISEYELFNMALALARQLSVNLYELKPYLAHLDLSALASHEKHAISTTLSLTPQEHRRLWNSLMTSDILTSRDLMQRQLDRPLSMQRLYSSKANSPATFFQYLRIASEQFTRKLLVLKTDDRFAVGIFIKGNIPWDEEPEVDDNVVVCSFMPQASDSMSVYRPCTVGYRLHCDDGNLQLYNKNRADTFVFISRPPRESGQEVVTSIALQKISGRVQKQLGRLNRAPVVAMEIHVISNRDRVAHELFDLYFEHVQTEQYISRFSRDLTSYTLKSVEKADWATNPQWLKDIFVPRHSEDVFKQLLSDLTIEQLEIVMTFALQHHADNELYWTFSTVVGLLPLPLDGIRSWIERHPPLVYVLLQAYPPTESASLPEPLVTLSASVLRAILRSANSLGMATLVALEKIAESISNLGTDQYIELLNLAALSIRPKTLVQEALILLHESRSATNAIDPASPYLHKHALAVAFDCAEEAADTCPCDDNGRPRKSKLCFPVQRLLSAEDDGHVKVYLRVDLNVSIRLHSHVRFQCVSNAENAFIDRAVLDGVVTKATRGELVVELFHPLPPEFAEMQWNIYDAGSLATARAMVDSLTKLWEERDSCCSIYETIVLPPPTDEQPDAAQVHDAEDEDLPGTEDMNASQIAAIKSCMAQLSLIWGPPGPSSCISLFSQ
;
A
#
# COMPACT_ATOMS: atom_id res chain seq x y z
N MET A 1 14.11 43.86 -4.30
CA MET A 1 13.62 43.16 -5.50
C MET A 1 13.81 44.09 -6.70
N TYR A 2 14.38 43.59 -7.80
CA TYR A 2 14.65 44.32 -9.04
C TYR A 2 13.97 43.58 -10.21
N VAL A 3 13.35 44.29 -11.14
CA VAL A 3 12.69 43.67 -12.30
C VAL A 3 13.69 43.60 -13.46
N LEU A 4 14.02 42.38 -13.91
CA LEU A 4 14.94 42.12 -15.02
C LEU A 4 14.26 42.28 -16.38
N LEU A 5 13.01 41.83 -16.49
CA LEU A 5 12.21 41.91 -17.71
C LEU A 5 10.72 41.85 -17.34
N GLU A 6 9.93 42.77 -17.87
CA GLU A 6 8.46 42.70 -17.80
C GLU A 6 7.92 41.93 -19.01
N ASN A 7 6.85 41.15 -18.79
CA ASN A 7 6.14 40.35 -19.79
C ASN A 7 7.07 39.58 -20.76
N PRO A 8 7.86 38.60 -20.26
CA PRO A 8 8.77 37.84 -21.09
C PRO A 8 8.05 37.11 -22.24
N PRO A 9 8.50 37.26 -23.49
CA PRO A 9 7.85 36.60 -24.63
C PRO A 9 8.12 35.08 -24.63
N GLN A 10 7.16 34.29 -25.10
CA GLN A 10 7.24 32.83 -25.05
C GLN A 10 8.34 32.26 -25.96
N ASP A 11 8.62 32.91 -27.08
CA ASP A 11 9.62 32.57 -28.08
C ASP A 11 11.01 33.15 -27.78
N GLN A 12 11.23 33.71 -26.59
CA GLN A 12 12.53 34.24 -26.18
C GLN A 12 13.66 33.20 -26.36
N GLU A 13 14.75 33.66 -26.98
CA GLU A 13 15.94 32.84 -27.25
C GLU A 13 17.16 33.24 -26.42
N SER A 14 17.18 34.44 -25.82
CA SER A 14 18.32 34.93 -25.02
C SER A 14 17.88 35.65 -23.73
N TRP A 15 18.67 35.50 -22.67
CA TRP A 15 18.40 36.05 -21.32
C TRP A 15 19.58 36.89 -20.84
N ASN A 16 19.77 38.05 -21.48
CA ASN A 16 20.85 38.99 -21.17
C ASN A 16 20.32 40.18 -20.37
N PHE A 17 20.79 40.34 -19.14
CA PHE A 17 20.33 41.41 -18.25
C PHE A 17 21.48 42.28 -17.73
N THR A 18 21.26 43.58 -17.73
CA THR A 18 22.15 44.57 -17.13
C THR A 18 21.53 45.07 -15.82
N VAL A 19 22.20 44.80 -14.70
CA VAL A 19 21.70 45.07 -13.36
C VAL A 19 22.62 46.05 -12.63
N PRO A 20 22.09 47.13 -12.04
CA PRO A 20 22.88 48.05 -11.23
C PRO A 20 23.58 47.36 -10.04
N ALA A 21 24.82 47.74 -9.74
CA ALA A 21 25.69 47.05 -8.77
C ALA A 21 25.11 46.98 -7.34
N ASN A 22 24.31 47.96 -6.94
CA ASN A 22 23.63 47.99 -5.64
C ASN A 22 22.61 46.85 -5.45
N HIS A 23 22.00 46.35 -6.54
CA HIS A 23 21.06 45.22 -6.49
C HIS A 23 21.74 43.85 -6.55
N LEU A 24 23.03 43.81 -6.88
CA LEU A 24 23.87 42.59 -6.86
C LEU A 24 24.68 42.46 -5.57
N ALA A 25 24.71 43.50 -4.73
CA ALA A 25 25.49 43.53 -3.50
C ALA A 25 24.93 42.54 -2.46
N LEU A 26 25.78 41.62 -2.00
CA LEU A 26 25.43 40.69 -0.92
C LEU A 26 25.56 41.38 0.45
N PRO A 27 24.69 41.04 1.43
CA PRO A 27 24.82 41.54 2.79
C PRO A 27 26.21 41.23 3.37
N ARG A 28 26.84 42.21 4.04
CA ARG A 28 28.12 42.00 4.74
C ARG A 28 27.97 40.89 5.77
N ARG A 29 28.74 39.80 5.64
CA ARG A 29 28.80 38.72 6.63
C ARG A 29 29.22 39.27 7.99
N ARG A 30 28.41 39.04 9.03
CA ARG A 30 28.90 39.16 10.42
C ARG A 30 29.89 38.02 10.65
N ARG A 31 31.03 38.29 11.31
CA ARG A 31 32.11 37.30 11.55
C ARG A 31 31.66 35.97 12.18
N ASN A 32 30.48 35.93 12.80
CA ASN A 32 29.91 34.75 13.49
C ASN A 32 28.60 34.21 12.87
N ASP A 33 28.13 34.74 11.73
CA ASP A 33 26.90 34.26 11.08
C ASP A 33 27.25 33.36 9.88
N GLY A 34 27.02 32.06 10.01
CA GLY A 34 27.26 31.05 8.97
C GLY A 34 26.24 31.08 7.82
N SER A 35 25.36 32.08 7.79
CA SER A 35 24.37 32.27 6.72
C SER A 35 25.03 32.60 5.38
N ILE A 36 24.74 31.79 4.36
CA ILE A 36 25.14 32.05 2.98
C ILE A 36 24.00 32.83 2.30
N TYR A 37 24.28 34.01 1.78
CA TYR A 37 23.34 34.79 0.96
C TYR A 37 23.75 34.70 -0.51
N GLY A 38 22.78 34.70 -1.41
CA GLY A 38 23.04 34.66 -2.84
C GLY A 38 21.89 35.21 -3.68
N LYS A 39 22.14 35.31 -4.97
CA LYS A 39 21.23 35.88 -5.98
C LYS A 39 20.10 34.89 -6.27
N PHE A 40 18.85 35.35 -6.26
CA PHE A 40 17.66 34.58 -6.56
C PHE A 40 16.89 35.22 -7.72
N ILE A 41 16.61 34.44 -8.76
CA ILE A 41 15.83 34.87 -9.93
C ILE A 41 14.51 34.12 -9.96
N LYS A 42 13.40 34.87 -9.98
CA LYS A 42 12.06 34.32 -10.10
C LYS A 42 11.50 34.62 -11.49
N PHE A 43 11.13 33.56 -12.21
CA PHE A 43 10.46 33.62 -13.50
C PHE A 43 8.95 33.53 -13.31
N THR A 44 8.23 34.51 -13.84
CA THR A 44 6.76 34.54 -13.92
C THR A 44 6.34 35.02 -15.31
N ALA A 45 5.07 34.83 -15.67
CA ALA A 45 4.57 35.35 -16.95
C ALA A 45 4.48 36.88 -16.98
N GLN A 46 4.36 37.51 -15.81
CA GLN A 46 4.27 38.97 -15.67
C GLN A 46 5.65 39.64 -15.67
N ALA A 47 6.62 39.03 -15.01
CA ALA A 47 7.98 39.56 -14.90
C ALA A 47 9.03 38.51 -14.51
N ILE A 48 10.26 38.74 -14.94
CA ILE A 48 11.46 38.10 -14.40
C ILE A 48 12.04 39.05 -13.36
N THR A 49 12.25 38.58 -12.14
CA THR A 49 12.69 39.42 -11.01
C THR A 49 13.93 38.85 -10.33
N LEU A 50 14.76 39.73 -9.80
CA LEU A 50 15.99 39.44 -9.06
C LEU A 50 15.88 39.94 -7.62
N GLU A 51 16.24 39.11 -6.68
CA GLU A 51 16.37 39.43 -5.27
C GLU A 51 17.55 38.71 -4.63
N VAL A 52 17.92 39.10 -3.42
CA VAL A 52 18.99 38.45 -2.64
C VAL A 52 18.34 37.76 -1.46
N LEU A 53 18.54 36.44 -1.36
CA LEU A 53 17.95 35.61 -0.31
C LEU A 53 19.03 34.77 0.37
N LYS A 54 18.72 34.26 1.57
CA LYS A 54 19.55 33.28 2.26
C LYS A 54 19.46 31.94 1.54
N PHE A 55 20.59 31.43 1.04
CA PHE A 55 20.68 30.11 0.44
C PHE A 55 20.57 29.01 1.50
N PRO A 56 19.95 27.87 1.16
CA PRO A 56 19.99 26.69 2.00
C PRO A 56 21.41 26.12 2.01
N SER A 57 22.02 26.00 3.20
CA SER A 57 23.32 25.34 3.38
C SER A 57 23.27 23.94 2.78
N ASN A 58 24.24 23.60 1.91
CA ASN A 58 24.37 22.28 1.31
C ASN A 58 25.83 22.02 0.96
N ARG A 59 26.18 20.76 0.66
CA ARG A 59 27.56 20.33 0.43
C ARG A 59 28.24 21.09 -0.71
N VAL A 60 27.50 21.33 -1.79
CA VAL A 60 28.01 22.04 -2.98
C VAL A 60 28.44 23.47 -2.64
N LEU A 61 27.60 24.22 -1.91
CA LEU A 61 27.90 25.60 -1.52
C LEU A 61 29.06 25.71 -0.51
N HIS A 62 29.40 24.64 0.21
CA HIS A 62 30.56 24.61 1.10
C HIS A 62 31.85 24.21 0.37
N SER A 63 31.74 23.43 -0.72
CA SER A 63 32.87 22.99 -1.52
C SER A 63 33.32 23.99 -2.59
N ASP A 64 32.51 25.01 -2.89
CA ASP A 64 32.75 25.98 -3.96
C ASP A 64 32.37 27.40 -3.50
N ASP A 65 32.70 28.41 -4.29
CA ASP A 65 32.42 29.83 -3.99
C ASP A 65 30.93 30.15 -4.13
N PRO A 66 30.21 30.50 -3.04
CA PRO A 66 28.78 30.80 -3.09
C PRO A 66 28.40 31.99 -3.98
N GLU A 67 29.32 32.93 -4.25
CA GLU A 67 29.03 34.13 -5.04
C GLU A 67 28.80 33.84 -6.53
N LYS A 68 29.31 32.68 -6.99
CA LYS A 68 29.18 32.15 -8.35
C LYS A 68 27.85 31.45 -8.62
N PHE A 69 27.00 31.30 -7.60
CA PHE A 69 25.72 30.62 -7.71
C PHE A 69 24.56 31.60 -7.81
N ILE A 70 23.58 31.23 -8.63
CA ILE A 70 22.26 31.84 -8.65
C ILE A 70 21.23 30.73 -8.39
N LEU A 71 20.21 31.03 -7.60
CA LEU A 71 19.07 30.15 -7.40
C LEU A 71 17.92 30.65 -8.29
N VAL A 72 17.37 29.76 -9.11
CA VAL A 72 16.32 30.12 -10.07
C VAL A 72 15.02 29.40 -9.72
N SER A 73 13.88 30.09 -9.84
CA SER A 73 12.54 29.55 -9.61
C SER A 73 11.62 29.73 -10.81
N PHE A 74 10.94 28.63 -11.19
CA PHE A 74 9.89 28.57 -12.22
C PHE A 74 8.53 28.16 -11.63
N GLU A 75 8.37 28.25 -10.31
CA GLU A 75 7.15 27.80 -9.62
C GLU A 75 5.89 28.48 -10.16
N SER A 76 5.97 29.79 -10.41
CA SER A 76 4.86 30.62 -10.88
C SER A 76 4.89 30.88 -12.39
N LEU A 77 5.80 30.26 -13.15
CA LEU A 77 5.90 30.47 -14.59
C LEU A 77 4.84 29.65 -15.33
N ARG A 78 3.78 30.31 -15.79
CA ARG A 78 2.78 29.75 -16.72
C ARG A 78 2.34 30.82 -17.70
N PHE A 79 2.61 30.60 -18.97
CA PHE A 79 2.13 31.47 -20.04
C PHE A 79 0.61 31.27 -20.20
N PRO A 80 -0.21 32.33 -20.07
CA PRO A 80 -1.64 32.27 -20.38
C PRO A 80 -1.85 31.77 -21.81
N GLU A 81 -2.91 30.98 -22.06
CA GLU A 81 -3.32 30.49 -23.40
C GLU A 81 -2.43 29.43 -24.07
N SER A 82 -1.21 29.19 -23.57
CA SER A 82 -0.27 28.20 -24.11
C SER A 82 -0.23 26.89 -23.30
N GLY A 83 -0.18 25.75 -24.00
CA GLY A 83 -0.11 24.43 -23.35
C GLY A 83 1.18 24.24 -22.53
N LEU A 84 1.18 23.29 -21.57
CA LEU A 84 2.33 22.96 -20.70
C LEU A 84 3.66 22.70 -21.45
N ARG A 85 3.57 22.30 -22.72
CA ARG A 85 4.70 22.09 -23.61
C ARG A 85 5.46 23.40 -23.87
N ALA A 86 4.76 24.51 -24.07
CA ALA A 86 5.37 25.82 -24.28
C ALA A 86 6.26 26.27 -23.12
N THR A 87 5.78 26.13 -21.88
CA THR A 87 6.58 26.43 -20.69
C THR A 87 7.79 25.51 -20.56
N THR A 88 7.61 24.22 -20.89
CA THR A 88 8.72 23.25 -20.88
C THR A 88 9.79 23.64 -21.90
N ASP A 89 9.38 24.00 -23.11
CA ASP A 89 10.26 24.41 -24.20
C ASP A 89 10.99 25.73 -23.88
N TYR A 90 10.30 26.69 -23.25
CA TYR A 90 10.91 27.94 -22.77
C TYR A 90 12.02 27.67 -21.74
N ILE A 91 11.74 26.81 -20.74
CA ILE A 91 12.73 26.45 -19.73
C ILE A 91 13.90 25.70 -20.38
N ASN A 92 13.65 24.78 -21.31
CA ASN A 92 14.71 24.07 -22.02
C ASN A 92 15.62 25.01 -22.82
N ARG A 93 15.04 25.98 -23.55
CA ARG A 93 15.81 27.01 -24.25
C ARG A 93 16.69 27.80 -23.28
N MET A 94 16.12 28.24 -22.16
CA MET A 94 16.85 28.98 -21.13
C MET A 94 17.97 28.14 -20.50
N MET A 95 17.73 26.87 -20.17
CA MET A 95 18.76 26.00 -19.60
C MET A 95 19.92 25.74 -20.57
N LYS A 96 19.64 25.70 -21.89
CA LYS A 96 20.64 25.50 -22.93
C LYS A 96 21.52 26.74 -23.12
N THR A 97 20.92 27.93 -23.13
CA THR A 97 21.63 29.21 -23.35
C THR A 97 22.26 29.77 -22.08
N GLY A 98 21.61 29.60 -20.93
CA GLY A 98 21.99 30.20 -19.65
C GLY A 98 21.44 31.61 -19.45
N VAL A 99 21.66 32.15 -18.25
CA VAL A 99 21.28 33.52 -17.88
C VAL A 99 22.54 34.37 -17.79
N PHE A 100 22.56 35.54 -18.44
CA PHE A 100 23.67 36.48 -18.35
C PHE A 100 23.31 37.65 -17.45
N LEU A 101 24.12 37.90 -16.43
CA LEU A 101 24.04 39.10 -15.58
C LEU A 101 25.33 39.89 -15.73
N ASN A 102 25.25 41.13 -16.24
CA ASN A 102 26.40 42.01 -16.48
C ASN A 102 27.55 41.31 -17.24
N GLY A 103 27.21 40.54 -18.27
CA GLY A 103 28.17 39.78 -19.09
C GLY A 103 28.64 38.45 -18.51
N THR A 104 28.30 38.11 -17.26
CA THR A 104 28.64 36.81 -16.65
C THR A 104 27.57 35.77 -16.94
N GLN A 105 27.94 34.64 -17.56
CA GLN A 105 27.01 33.56 -17.91
C GLN A 105 26.84 32.57 -16.75
N TYR A 106 25.60 32.31 -16.37
CA TYR A 106 25.22 31.28 -15.41
C TYR A 106 24.52 30.14 -16.15
N ARG A 107 25.04 28.91 -16.01
CA ARG A 107 24.53 27.71 -16.69
C ARG A 107 23.90 26.74 -15.70
N PHE A 108 22.97 25.90 -16.18
CA PHE A 108 22.26 24.94 -15.34
C PHE A 108 23.24 24.01 -14.62
N TYR A 109 23.22 24.01 -13.29
CA TYR A 109 24.12 23.18 -12.50
C TYR A 109 23.43 21.91 -11.99
N HIS A 110 22.46 22.05 -11.07
CA HIS A 110 21.59 20.95 -10.68
C HIS A 110 20.47 21.42 -9.73
N HIS A 111 19.66 20.47 -9.28
CA HIS A 111 18.66 20.63 -8.23
C HIS A 111 18.66 19.43 -7.26
N SER A 112 18.15 19.61 -6.04
CA SER A 112 17.74 18.53 -5.13
C SER A 112 16.32 18.03 -5.45
N ASN A 113 15.85 16.98 -4.77
CA ASN A 113 14.47 16.48 -4.95
C ASN A 113 13.41 17.47 -4.45
N SER A 114 13.68 18.20 -3.36
CA SER A 114 12.76 19.24 -2.88
C SER A 114 12.68 20.38 -3.90
N GLN A 115 13.83 20.77 -4.44
CA GLN A 115 13.94 21.79 -5.48
C GLN A 115 13.24 21.38 -6.79
N LEU A 116 13.33 20.11 -7.20
CA LEU A 116 12.56 19.56 -8.33
C LEU A 116 11.04 19.76 -8.12
N ARG A 117 10.54 19.44 -6.91
CA ARG A 117 9.12 19.59 -6.55
C ARG A 117 8.67 21.06 -6.54
N SER A 118 9.52 21.97 -6.06
CA SER A 118 9.25 23.42 -6.08
C SER A 118 9.61 24.10 -7.40
N ARG A 119 10.04 23.36 -8.43
CA ARG A 119 10.54 23.90 -9.71
C ARG A 119 11.63 24.97 -9.52
N THR A 120 12.55 24.73 -8.59
CA THR A 120 13.73 25.56 -8.36
C THR A 120 15.02 24.80 -8.70
N CYS A 121 16.07 25.50 -9.08
CA CYS A 121 17.38 24.89 -9.36
C CYS A 121 18.53 25.87 -9.14
N PHE A 122 19.73 25.34 -8.89
CA PHE A 122 20.95 26.13 -8.88
C PHE A 122 21.54 26.21 -10.28
N MET A 123 21.92 27.42 -10.67
CA MET A 123 22.81 27.67 -11.80
C MET A 123 24.12 28.24 -11.27
N ARG A 124 25.21 28.01 -12.00
CA ARG A 124 26.56 28.41 -11.60
C ARG A 124 27.25 29.10 -12.77
N GLU A 125 28.08 30.08 -12.47
CA GLU A 125 29.02 30.65 -13.42
C GLU A 125 29.92 29.55 -14.02
N ALA A 126 29.96 29.46 -15.34
CA ALA A 126 30.83 28.54 -16.08
C ALA A 126 30.91 28.93 -17.55
N ASN A 127 32.07 28.64 -18.18
CA ASN A 127 32.28 28.90 -19.60
C ASN A 127 31.65 27.84 -20.51
N ASN A 128 31.57 26.59 -20.04
CA ASN A 128 31.00 25.47 -20.78
C ASN A 128 30.40 24.42 -19.83
N ASP A 129 29.60 23.50 -20.37
CA ASP A 129 28.93 22.45 -19.60
C ASP A 129 29.89 21.38 -19.07
N GLN A 130 31.01 21.14 -19.76
CA GLN A 130 32.02 20.16 -19.36
C GLN A 130 32.67 20.54 -18.03
N GLU A 131 32.98 21.82 -17.81
CA GLU A 131 33.51 22.31 -16.53
C GLU A 131 32.57 21.96 -15.36
N LEU A 132 31.26 22.10 -15.58
CA LEU A 132 30.26 21.78 -14.57
C LEU A 132 30.13 20.27 -14.33
N ASP A 133 30.18 19.47 -15.39
CA ASP A 133 30.15 18.00 -15.31
C ASP A 133 31.38 17.48 -14.56
N ASP A 134 32.58 17.94 -14.90
CA ASP A 134 33.84 17.53 -14.26
C ASP A 134 33.80 17.80 -12.75
N ARG A 135 33.29 18.97 -12.33
CA ARG A 135 33.14 19.32 -10.92
C ARG A 135 32.18 18.38 -10.18
N ILE A 136 31.04 18.02 -10.78
CA ILE A 136 30.08 17.09 -10.16
C ILE A 136 30.67 15.68 -10.10
N TYR A 137 31.32 15.23 -11.16
CA TYR A 137 31.89 13.88 -11.24
C TYR A 137 33.15 13.69 -10.38
N GLN A 138 33.82 14.77 -9.98
CA GLN A 138 34.81 14.72 -8.89
C GLN A 138 34.17 14.32 -7.55
N MET A 139 32.93 14.76 -7.28
CA MET A 139 32.25 14.52 -5.99
C MET A 139 31.63 13.11 -5.87
N GLY A 140 31.58 12.31 -6.94
CA GLY A 140 31.07 10.96 -6.91
C GLY A 140 30.96 10.28 -8.27
N ASP A 141 30.85 8.95 -8.25
CA ASP A 141 30.80 8.11 -9.45
C ASP A 141 29.40 8.08 -10.09
N PHE A 142 28.97 9.22 -10.64
CA PHE A 142 27.65 9.37 -11.27
C PHE A 142 27.63 8.89 -12.72
N GLY A 143 28.79 8.81 -13.38
CA GLY A 143 28.93 8.41 -14.78
C GLY A 143 28.43 6.99 -15.08
N ARG A 144 28.48 6.07 -14.11
CA ARG A 144 27.96 4.70 -14.23
C ARG A 144 26.43 4.62 -14.22
N ILE A 145 25.72 5.66 -13.81
CA ILE A 145 24.26 5.64 -13.66
C ILE A 145 23.60 6.04 -14.98
N MET A 146 23.21 5.09 -15.83
CA MET A 146 22.68 5.38 -17.18
C MET A 146 21.20 5.80 -17.23
N ASN A 147 20.50 5.81 -16.11
CA ASN A 147 19.12 6.31 -16.05
C ASN A 147 19.12 7.80 -15.61
N VAL A 148 18.55 8.68 -16.45
CA VAL A 148 18.53 10.13 -16.24
C VAL A 148 17.90 10.51 -14.90
N ALA A 149 16.69 10.00 -14.60
CA ALA A 149 15.97 10.32 -13.37
C ALA A 149 16.73 9.84 -12.13
N LYS A 150 17.31 8.64 -12.18
CA LYS A 150 18.13 8.07 -11.10
C LYS A 150 19.42 8.87 -10.89
N ARG A 151 20.12 9.24 -11.98
CA ARG A 151 21.34 10.07 -11.93
C ARG A 151 21.03 11.44 -11.33
N ALA A 152 19.97 12.11 -11.79
CA ALA A 152 19.50 13.38 -11.22
C ALA A 152 19.19 13.24 -9.72
N LYS A 153 18.46 12.18 -9.32
CA LYS A 153 18.13 11.89 -7.92
C LYS A 153 19.38 11.67 -7.05
N ARG A 154 20.47 11.10 -7.59
CA ARG A 154 21.74 10.89 -6.87
C ARG A 154 22.58 12.16 -6.76
N ILE A 155 22.76 12.90 -7.85
CA ILE A 155 23.47 14.19 -7.84
C ILE A 155 22.75 15.17 -6.91
N GLY A 156 21.41 15.19 -6.93
CA GLY A 156 20.59 16.04 -6.07
C GLY A 156 20.76 15.81 -4.56
N LEU A 157 21.39 14.71 -4.13
CA LEU A 157 21.76 14.50 -2.72
C LEU A 157 22.84 15.50 -2.26
N LEU A 158 23.73 15.94 -3.16
CA LEU A 158 24.76 16.95 -2.87
C LEU A 158 24.15 18.34 -2.62
N PHE A 159 23.02 18.62 -3.27
CA PHE A 159 22.27 19.88 -3.17
C PHE A 159 21.20 19.88 -2.07
N SER A 160 21.05 18.77 -1.35
CA SER A 160 20.09 18.69 -0.25
C SER A 160 20.54 19.57 0.91
N ALA A 161 19.59 20.30 1.49
CA ALA A 161 19.88 21.18 2.62
C ALA A 161 20.40 20.37 3.82
N ALA A 162 21.62 20.68 4.25
CA ALA A 162 22.32 19.99 5.32
C ALA A 162 23.38 20.92 5.93
N GLU A 163 23.47 20.94 7.25
CA GLU A 163 24.56 21.59 7.98
C GLU A 163 25.70 20.58 8.18
N LEU A 164 26.94 21.03 8.07
CA LEU A 164 28.12 20.18 8.27
C LEU A 164 28.43 20.15 9.78
N ASP A 165 28.17 19.02 10.44
CA ASP A 165 28.18 18.97 11.91
C ASP A 165 29.50 18.46 12.48
N VAL A 166 29.97 17.31 11.98
CA VAL A 166 31.16 16.61 12.50
C VAL A 166 31.97 16.03 11.35
N GLN A 167 33.29 16.04 11.46
CA GLN A 167 34.17 15.29 10.55
C GLN A 167 34.38 13.88 11.13
N LEU A 168 33.95 12.86 10.39
CA LEU A 168 34.11 11.46 10.80
C LEU A 168 35.34 10.84 10.17
N ASP A 169 36.25 10.34 11.00
CA ASP A 169 37.39 9.53 10.53
C ASP A 169 36.89 8.25 9.85
N PRO A 170 37.19 8.02 8.56
CA PRO A 170 36.81 6.80 7.84
C PRO A 170 37.31 5.51 8.52
N LYS A 171 38.40 5.56 9.29
CA LYS A 171 38.90 4.39 10.03
C LYS A 171 37.96 3.95 11.15
N ARG A 172 37.08 4.86 11.59
CA ARG A 172 36.07 4.63 12.64
C ARG A 172 34.67 4.37 12.06
N THR A 173 34.55 4.17 10.77
CA THR A 173 33.30 3.75 10.12
C THR A 173 33.48 2.41 9.42
N THR A 174 32.38 1.69 9.20
CA THR A 174 32.42 0.40 8.49
C THR A 174 31.06 0.10 7.84
N ASP A 175 31.07 -0.77 6.83
CA ASP A 175 29.86 -1.28 6.18
C ASP A 175 29.45 -2.62 6.82
N ILE A 176 28.14 -2.84 6.96
CA ILE A 176 27.51 -4.07 7.43
C ILE A 176 26.42 -4.50 6.43
N ASP A 177 26.11 -5.79 6.38
CA ASP A 177 25.09 -6.33 5.48
C ASP A 177 23.69 -5.85 5.83
N ASP A 178 22.76 -5.84 4.88
CA ASP A 178 21.35 -5.60 5.16
C ASP A 178 20.70 -6.80 5.89
N ILE A 179 19.66 -6.55 6.69
CA ILE A 179 18.87 -7.60 7.31
C ILE A 179 17.83 -8.06 6.31
N GLU A 180 18.06 -9.20 5.68
CA GLU A 180 17.19 -9.76 4.64
C GLU A 180 16.57 -11.09 5.09
N ASN A 181 15.35 -11.37 4.62
CA ASN A 181 14.73 -12.70 4.68
C ASN A 181 14.06 -12.98 3.33
N ALA A 182 14.50 -14.02 2.63
CA ALA A 182 14.15 -14.27 1.23
C ALA A 182 14.36 -13.00 0.37
N ASP A 183 13.31 -12.49 -0.28
CA ASP A 183 13.39 -11.34 -1.20
C ASP A 183 13.11 -9.98 -0.53
N THR A 184 13.02 -9.91 0.80
CA THR A 184 12.63 -8.68 1.53
C THR A 184 13.76 -8.15 2.42
N ASN A 185 14.06 -6.86 2.30
CA ASN A 185 14.97 -6.12 3.16
C ASN A 185 14.22 -5.44 4.32
N PHE A 186 14.62 -5.73 5.57
CA PHE A 186 14.02 -5.20 6.80
C PHE A 186 14.78 -4.01 7.40
N SER A 187 15.94 -3.68 6.85
CA SER A 187 16.80 -2.60 7.33
C SER A 187 17.09 -1.54 6.27
N ASP A 188 16.27 -1.45 5.22
CA ASP A 188 16.48 -0.52 4.10
C ASP A 188 16.58 0.92 4.61
N GLY A 189 17.79 1.48 4.56
CA GLY A 189 18.06 2.84 5.01
C GLY A 189 18.42 3.00 6.50
N CYS A 190 18.53 1.92 7.29
CA CYS A 190 18.74 1.97 8.73
C CYS A 190 20.09 1.39 9.18
N GLY A 191 21.03 2.25 9.60
CA GLY A 191 22.34 1.87 10.14
C GLY A 191 22.46 2.06 11.66
N LEU A 192 23.68 1.86 12.19
CA LEU A 192 23.97 1.90 13.63
C LEU A 192 24.97 3.01 13.99
N MET A 193 24.78 3.63 15.14
CA MET A 193 25.66 4.66 15.70
C MET A 193 26.00 4.36 17.16
N ALA A 194 27.27 4.55 17.55
CA ALA A 194 27.70 4.47 18.94
C ALA A 194 27.15 5.64 19.77
N LYS A 195 26.83 5.43 21.05
CA LYS A 195 26.31 6.47 21.96
C LYS A 195 27.28 7.65 22.07
N ARG A 196 28.59 7.39 22.07
CA ARG A 196 29.61 8.46 22.09
C ARG A 196 29.52 9.37 20.87
N LEU A 197 29.24 8.83 19.68
CA LEU A 197 29.05 9.63 18.46
C LEU A 197 27.75 10.45 18.56
N ALA A 198 26.66 9.84 19.04
CA ALA A 198 25.39 10.55 19.25
C ALA A 198 25.56 11.78 20.17
N ILE A 199 26.32 11.64 21.26
CA ILE A 199 26.64 12.75 22.17
C ILE A 199 27.50 13.82 21.49
N GLN A 200 28.51 13.42 20.71
CA GLN A 200 29.39 14.35 19.98
C GLN A 200 28.58 15.17 18.96
N VAL A 201 27.77 14.51 18.15
CA VAL A 201 26.90 15.16 17.16
C VAL A 201 25.89 16.08 17.83
N SER A 202 25.27 15.65 18.92
CA SER A 202 24.29 16.47 19.67
C SER A 202 24.91 17.73 20.25
N LYS A 203 26.18 17.68 20.70
CA LYS A 203 26.93 18.84 21.17
C LYS A 203 27.29 19.78 20.02
N ALA A 204 27.74 19.26 18.88
CA ALA A 204 28.10 20.06 17.71
C ALA A 204 26.88 20.80 17.13
N LYS A 205 25.73 20.12 17.02
CA LYS A 205 24.44 20.69 16.58
C LYS A 205 23.77 21.58 17.62
N CYS A 206 24.30 21.70 18.84
CA CYS A 206 23.64 22.34 19.97
C CYS A 206 22.18 21.86 20.15
N ILE A 207 21.94 20.54 20.10
CA ILE A 207 20.59 19.98 20.23
C ILE A 207 20.11 20.24 21.66
N ILE A 208 19.16 21.16 21.75
CA ILE A 208 18.52 21.57 22.99
C ILE A 208 17.05 21.17 22.92
N PHE A 209 16.56 20.53 23.97
CA PHE A 209 15.15 20.29 24.21
C PHE A 209 14.81 20.91 25.56
N ARG A 210 13.87 21.88 25.58
CA ARG A 210 13.46 22.62 26.80
C ARG A 210 14.63 23.16 27.62
N ASN A 211 15.51 23.92 26.97
CA ASN A 211 16.71 24.51 27.57
C ASN A 211 17.70 23.51 28.20
N ARG A 212 17.57 22.21 27.91
CA ARG A 212 18.51 21.16 28.32
C ARG A 212 19.17 20.51 27.11
N ARG A 213 20.44 20.12 27.26
CA ARG A 213 21.13 19.34 26.23
C ARG A 213 20.44 17.99 26.07
N TYR A 214 20.05 17.66 24.85
CA TYR A 214 19.33 16.44 24.54
C TYR A 214 20.13 15.59 23.54
N THR A 215 20.12 14.28 23.74
CA THR A 215 20.78 13.32 22.83
C THR A 215 19.72 12.40 22.24
N PRO A 216 19.33 12.61 20.96
CA PRO A 216 18.39 11.75 20.25
C PRO A 216 18.84 10.28 20.15
N ALA A 217 17.88 9.37 20.09
CA ALA A 217 18.14 7.96 19.79
C ALA A 217 18.33 7.69 18.29
N VAL A 218 17.74 8.52 17.43
CA VAL A 218 17.78 8.36 15.96
C VAL A 218 18.19 9.67 15.30
N PHE A 219 19.12 9.58 14.34
CA PHE A 219 19.56 10.69 13.51
C PHE A 219 19.36 10.34 12.04
N GLN A 220 18.68 11.19 11.29
CA GLN A 220 18.64 11.13 9.84
C GLN A 220 19.85 11.86 9.26
N ILE A 221 20.60 11.21 8.39
CA ILE A 221 21.96 11.63 8.04
C ILE A 221 22.23 11.72 6.54
N ARG A 222 23.28 12.46 6.22
CA ARG A 222 24.02 12.43 4.95
C ARG A 222 25.51 12.32 5.27
N TYR A 223 26.16 11.31 4.71
CA TYR A 223 27.59 11.08 4.89
C TYR A 223 28.14 10.42 3.64
N LEU A 224 29.14 11.00 2.97
CA LEU A 224 29.63 10.52 1.67
C LEU A 224 28.44 10.28 0.69
N GLY A 225 28.31 9.07 0.15
CA GLY A 225 27.16 8.62 -0.65
C GLY A 225 26.06 7.90 0.15
N TYR A 226 26.15 7.87 1.48
CA TYR A 226 25.16 7.26 2.37
C TYR A 226 24.01 8.22 2.70
N LYS A 227 22.79 7.73 2.55
CA LYS A 227 21.52 8.35 2.96
C LYS A 227 20.74 7.35 3.80
N GLY A 228 20.28 7.78 4.97
CA GLY A 228 19.39 6.99 5.80
C GLY A 228 19.26 7.55 7.21
N VAL A 229 18.88 6.68 8.14
CA VAL A 229 18.93 6.94 9.59
C VAL A 229 20.02 6.10 10.25
N LEU A 230 20.61 6.64 11.32
CA LEU A 230 21.44 5.90 12.25
C LEU A 230 20.74 5.85 13.61
N MET A 231 20.54 4.64 14.13
CA MET A 231 20.03 4.44 15.49
C MET A 231 21.15 4.22 16.48
N MET A 232 20.99 4.74 17.69
CA MET A 232 21.92 4.54 18.79
C MET A 232 21.98 3.04 19.15
N HIS A 233 23.20 2.49 19.22
CA HIS A 233 23.43 1.09 19.53
C HIS A 233 24.56 0.94 20.57
N PRO A 234 24.23 0.87 21.87
CA PRO A 234 25.22 0.88 22.96
C PRO A 234 26.23 -0.27 22.96
N GLU A 235 25.94 -1.40 22.29
CA GLU A 235 26.90 -2.51 22.15
C GLU A 235 28.15 -2.08 21.36
N MET A 236 28.04 -1.10 20.46
CA MET A 236 29.21 -0.54 19.74
C MET A 236 30.20 0.20 20.65
N ASP A 237 29.72 0.82 21.72
CA ASP A 237 30.61 1.49 22.67
C ASP A 237 31.42 0.45 23.47
N LYS A 238 30.87 -0.75 23.70
CA LYS A 238 31.59 -1.86 24.36
C LYS A 238 32.69 -2.42 23.45
N GLU A 239 32.43 -2.53 22.15
CA GLU A 239 33.45 -2.94 21.16
C GLU A 239 34.57 -1.89 21.02
N GLY A 240 34.24 -0.60 21.18
CA GLY A 240 35.21 0.50 21.13
C GLY A 240 35.81 0.81 19.75
N ARG A 241 35.62 -0.07 18.76
CA ARG A 241 36.29 -0.04 17.43
C ARG A 241 35.70 0.98 16.46
N TYR A 242 34.38 1.02 16.30
CA TYR A 242 33.69 1.86 15.32
C TYR A 242 32.77 2.89 15.99
N LEU A 243 32.48 3.98 15.28
CA LEU A 243 31.55 5.04 15.67
C LEU A 243 30.22 4.96 14.90
N ALA A 244 30.26 4.55 13.63
CA ALA A 244 29.08 4.33 12.80
C ALA A 244 29.24 3.07 11.93
N LYS A 245 28.15 2.32 11.74
CA LYS A 245 28.05 1.17 10.83
C LYS A 245 26.95 1.46 9.81
N PHE A 246 27.27 1.39 8.51
CA PHE A 246 26.36 1.70 7.41
C PHE A 246 25.93 0.44 6.66
N ARG A 247 24.75 0.45 6.04
CA ARG A 247 24.25 -0.69 5.24
C ARG A 247 24.35 -0.43 3.74
N LYS A 248 24.35 -1.50 2.94
CA LYS A 248 24.39 -1.43 1.47
C LYS A 248 23.22 -0.63 0.92
N SER A 249 22.01 -0.84 1.43
CA SER A 249 20.80 -0.08 1.11
C SER A 249 20.94 1.43 1.29
N MET A 250 21.77 1.89 2.23
CA MET A 250 22.02 3.32 2.48
C MET A 250 22.94 3.95 1.42
N LYS A 251 23.82 3.16 0.78
CA LYS A 251 24.85 3.65 -0.15
C LYS A 251 24.23 3.93 -1.53
N LYS A 252 23.93 5.20 -1.80
CA LYS A 252 23.21 5.62 -3.01
C LYS A 252 24.14 5.89 -4.20
N PHE A 253 25.41 6.20 -3.94
CA PHE A 253 26.52 6.31 -4.90
C PHE A 253 27.86 6.16 -4.16
N THR A 254 28.96 5.99 -4.88
CA THR A 254 30.30 5.86 -4.28
C THR A 254 31.06 7.18 -4.38
N THR A 255 31.63 7.62 -3.26
CA THR A 255 32.57 8.74 -3.19
C THR A 255 33.51 8.55 -2.00
N VAL A 256 34.73 9.05 -2.12
CA VAL A 256 35.75 9.07 -1.05
C VAL A 256 36.09 10.50 -0.62
N GLN A 257 35.51 11.50 -1.27
CA GLN A 257 35.74 12.90 -1.00
C GLN A 257 34.71 13.42 0.02
N ASP A 258 35.13 14.33 0.89
CA ASP A 258 34.33 14.96 1.95
C ASP A 258 33.78 14.01 3.04
N HIS A 259 34.50 13.95 4.16
CA HIS A 259 34.12 13.15 5.34
C HIS A 259 33.18 13.89 6.32
N SER A 260 32.52 14.94 5.84
CA SER A 260 31.50 15.63 6.61
C SER A 260 30.30 14.74 6.89
N PHE A 261 29.95 14.67 8.17
CA PHE A 261 28.76 14.02 8.67
C PHE A 261 27.72 15.08 8.97
N SER A 262 26.59 15.01 8.26
CA SER A 262 25.51 15.97 8.36
C SER A 262 24.22 15.33 8.87
N VAL A 263 23.60 15.97 9.84
CA VAL A 263 22.28 15.62 10.38
C VAL A 263 21.19 16.46 9.72
N VAL A 264 20.27 15.76 9.05
CA VAL A 264 19.08 16.35 8.40
C VAL A 264 17.90 16.43 9.37
N GLY A 265 17.79 15.48 10.29
CA GLY A 265 16.70 15.41 11.27
C GLY A 265 17.02 14.43 12.39
N TYR A 266 16.22 14.43 13.46
CA TYR A 266 16.45 13.57 14.63
C TYR A 266 15.16 13.32 15.41
N SER A 267 15.11 12.22 16.18
CA SER A 267 13.99 11.85 17.05
C SER A 267 13.80 12.86 18.20
N LYS A 268 12.56 13.28 18.46
CA LYS A 268 12.24 14.30 19.47
C LYS A 268 11.12 13.84 20.42
N PRO A 269 11.18 14.18 21.72
CA PRO A 269 10.09 14.00 22.67
C PRO A 269 8.83 14.76 22.23
N TYR A 270 7.66 14.27 22.66
CA TYR A 270 6.35 14.94 22.49
C TYR A 270 6.00 15.37 21.04
N ALA A 271 6.58 14.71 20.03
CA ALA A 271 6.20 14.93 18.65
C ALA A 271 4.80 14.33 18.39
N PHE A 272 3.73 15.08 18.67
CA PHE A 272 2.36 14.59 18.52
C PHE A 272 1.97 14.34 17.05
N GLY A 273 1.23 13.27 16.84
CA GLY A 273 0.63 12.94 15.55
C GLY A 273 -0.57 13.83 15.25
N ARG A 274 -0.85 14.00 13.96
CA ARG A 274 -2.01 14.76 13.46
C ARG A 274 -2.79 13.93 12.46
N LEU A 275 -4.11 13.94 12.59
CA LEU A 275 -5.00 13.44 11.55
C LEU A 275 -5.11 14.50 10.45
N ASN A 276 -5.01 14.05 9.21
CA ASN A 276 -5.24 14.83 8.00
C ASN A 276 -6.40 14.20 7.20
N ASN A 277 -6.87 14.88 6.16
CA ASN A 277 -7.95 14.37 5.30
C ASN A 277 -7.70 12.94 4.81
N ASP A 278 -6.45 12.64 4.41
CA ASP A 278 -6.09 11.37 3.80
C ASP A 278 -6.24 10.23 4.81
N VAL A 279 -5.72 10.37 6.03
CA VAL A 279 -5.86 9.37 7.10
C VAL A 279 -7.32 9.26 7.54
N ILE A 280 -8.05 10.37 7.66
CA ILE A 280 -9.47 10.37 8.07
C ILE A 280 -10.34 9.55 7.10
N VAL A 281 -10.10 9.69 5.79
CA VAL A 281 -10.79 8.91 4.75
C VAL A 281 -10.58 7.41 4.94
N LEU A 282 -9.33 7.00 5.20
CA LEU A 282 -9.01 5.59 5.40
C LEU A 282 -9.63 5.06 6.69
N LEU A 283 -9.60 5.84 7.77
CA LEU A 283 -10.21 5.45 9.05
C LEU A 283 -11.72 5.25 8.95
N SER A 284 -12.43 6.18 8.28
CA SER A 284 -13.87 6.06 8.03
C SER A 284 -14.16 4.80 7.19
N SER A 285 -13.36 4.54 6.16
CA SER A 285 -13.49 3.33 5.33
C SER A 285 -13.19 2.04 6.12
N LEU A 286 -12.35 2.08 7.16
CA LEU A 286 -12.00 0.95 8.02
C LEU A 286 -12.93 0.78 9.24
N GLY A 287 -14.06 1.49 9.25
CA GLY A 287 -15.11 1.31 10.26
C GLY A 287 -14.98 2.18 11.51
N VAL A 288 -14.14 3.22 11.50
CA VAL A 288 -14.21 4.27 12.53
C VAL A 288 -15.42 5.15 12.22
N THR A 289 -16.35 5.25 13.17
CA THR A 289 -17.61 5.95 12.93
C THR A 289 -17.43 7.47 12.85
N ASP A 290 -18.31 8.11 12.11
CA ASP A 290 -18.30 9.56 11.91
C ASP A 290 -18.48 10.32 13.23
N GLU A 291 -19.27 9.79 14.17
CA GLU A 291 -19.47 10.40 15.50
C GLU A 291 -18.17 10.46 16.29
N LYS A 292 -17.33 9.42 16.23
CA LYS A 292 -16.03 9.39 16.91
C LYS A 292 -15.10 10.45 16.34
N LEU A 293 -15.06 10.61 15.01
CA LEU A 293 -14.21 11.60 14.35
C LEU A 293 -14.66 13.03 14.68
N VAL A 294 -15.98 13.30 14.66
CA VAL A 294 -16.54 14.60 15.04
C VAL A 294 -16.27 14.90 16.52
N ALA A 295 -16.42 13.92 17.41
CA ALA A 295 -16.12 14.08 18.83
C ALA A 295 -14.65 14.47 19.08
N LYS A 296 -13.70 13.82 18.39
CA LYS A 296 -12.27 14.16 18.49
C LYS A 296 -11.95 15.53 17.91
N GLN A 297 -12.61 15.93 16.83
CA GLN A 297 -12.45 17.28 16.31
C GLN A 297 -12.96 18.32 17.30
N LYS A 298 -14.14 18.09 17.91
CA LYS A 298 -14.70 18.97 18.91
C LYS A 298 -13.77 19.10 20.12
N GLU A 299 -13.26 17.99 20.66
CA GLU A 299 -12.27 17.98 21.74
C GLU A 299 -11.04 18.85 21.39
N TYR A 300 -10.56 18.76 20.15
CA TYR A 300 -9.44 19.55 19.66
C TYR A 300 -9.75 21.05 19.56
N LEU A 301 -10.93 21.41 19.05
CA LEU A 301 -11.35 22.82 18.92
C LEU A 301 -11.61 23.45 20.28
N ASP A 302 -12.25 22.73 21.20
CA ASP A 302 -12.50 23.16 22.57
C ASP A 302 -11.16 23.39 23.31
N TRP A 303 -10.17 22.50 23.12
CA TRP A 303 -8.81 22.69 23.65
C TRP A 303 -8.13 23.97 23.15
N ILE A 304 -8.31 24.33 21.88
CA ILE A 304 -7.79 25.60 21.34
C ILE A 304 -8.54 26.78 21.96
N GLU A 305 -9.87 26.75 22.05
CA GLU A 305 -10.67 27.86 22.56
C GLU A 305 -10.41 28.12 24.05
N GLU A 306 -10.36 27.06 24.85
CA GLU A 306 -10.14 27.10 26.30
C GLU A 306 -8.77 27.63 26.69
N ALA A 307 -7.76 27.55 25.81
CA ALA A 307 -6.42 28.07 26.07
C ALA A 307 -6.37 29.59 26.29
N SER A 308 -7.41 30.36 25.96
CA SER A 308 -7.49 31.78 26.34
C SER A 308 -8.09 32.02 27.73
N ARG A 309 -8.77 31.01 28.31
CA ARG A 309 -9.53 31.13 29.57
C ARG A 309 -8.89 30.33 30.71
N ASP A 310 -8.31 29.18 30.39
CA ASP A 310 -7.67 28.28 31.35
C ASP A 310 -6.16 28.26 31.09
N TRP A 311 -5.40 28.73 32.07
CA TRP A 311 -3.94 28.76 32.01
C TRP A 311 -3.35 27.34 31.86
N LYS A 312 -4.03 26.29 32.33
CA LYS A 312 -3.57 24.88 32.16
C LYS A 312 -3.58 24.48 30.70
N LYS A 313 -4.69 24.80 30.02
CA LYS A 313 -4.89 24.54 28.59
C LYS A 313 -3.95 25.40 27.75
N ALA A 314 -3.69 26.64 28.18
CA ALA A 314 -2.72 27.53 27.55
C ALA A 314 -1.29 26.98 27.61
N VAL A 315 -0.86 26.51 28.77
CA VAL A 315 0.45 25.87 28.99
C VAL A 315 0.57 24.58 28.18
N ASP A 316 -0.49 23.76 28.15
CA ASP A 316 -0.53 22.53 27.36
C ASP A 316 -0.47 22.82 25.85
N LEU A 317 -1.25 23.78 25.35
CA LEU A 317 -1.25 24.24 23.96
C LEU A 317 0.13 24.73 23.52
N ALA A 318 0.72 25.66 24.28
CA ALA A 318 2.03 26.20 24.00
C ALA A 318 3.09 25.10 23.98
N SER A 319 3.02 24.14 24.90
CA SER A 319 3.96 23.01 24.98
C SER A 319 3.80 22.01 23.84
N CYS A 320 2.56 21.66 23.46
CA CYS A 320 2.27 20.76 22.33
C CYS A 320 2.69 21.34 20.97
N LEU A 321 2.78 22.67 20.87
CA LEU A 321 3.18 23.41 19.66
C LEU A 321 4.65 23.85 19.68
N ASP A 322 5.48 23.25 20.55
CA ASP A 322 6.91 23.54 20.70
C ASP A 322 7.24 25.00 21.09
N ASN A 323 6.30 25.71 21.74
CA ASN A 323 6.47 27.09 22.19
C ASN A 323 6.68 27.17 23.71
N TYR A 324 7.79 26.58 24.17
CA TYR A 324 8.09 26.39 25.60
C TYR A 324 8.30 27.71 26.35
N ASP A 325 8.92 28.70 25.72
CA ASP A 325 9.12 30.03 26.32
C ASP A 325 7.79 30.73 26.60
N LEU A 326 6.77 30.50 25.76
CA LEU A 326 5.43 30.98 26.03
C LEU A 326 4.76 30.19 27.16
N ALA A 327 4.92 28.87 27.19
CA ALA A 327 4.37 28.03 28.27
C ALA A 327 4.91 28.45 29.65
N GLU A 328 6.20 28.74 29.75
CA GLU A 328 6.83 29.26 30.98
C GLU A 328 6.27 30.64 31.34
N ARG A 329 6.19 31.58 30.38
CA ARG A 329 5.62 32.91 30.63
C ARG A 329 4.16 32.88 31.08
N VAL A 330 3.34 31.96 30.57
CA VAL A 330 1.96 31.77 31.03
C VAL A 330 1.91 31.37 32.50
N LEU A 331 2.81 30.49 32.95
CA LEU A 331 2.87 30.12 34.38
C LEU A 331 3.38 31.25 35.26
N LEU A 332 4.38 32.01 34.79
CA LEU A 332 5.03 33.05 35.61
C LEU A 332 4.22 34.34 35.71
N HIS A 333 3.58 34.76 34.61
CA HIS A 333 2.89 36.05 34.52
C HIS A 333 1.36 35.93 34.47
N GLY A 334 0.84 34.70 34.38
CA GLY A 334 -0.58 34.45 34.21
C GLY A 334 -1.10 34.83 32.83
N LEU A 335 -2.38 34.58 32.60
CA LEU A 335 -3.07 35.00 31.37
C LEU A 335 -3.48 36.48 31.39
N ASP A 336 -3.40 37.14 32.55
CA ASP A 336 -3.74 38.55 32.74
C ASP A 336 -2.70 39.49 32.11
N ASP A 337 -1.46 39.03 31.93
CA ASP A 337 -0.43 39.81 31.26
C ASP A 337 -0.82 40.05 29.78
N PRO A 338 -0.98 41.32 29.36
CA PRO A 338 -1.39 41.67 27.99
C PRO A 338 -0.43 41.15 26.90
N HIS A 339 0.84 40.94 27.24
CA HIS A 339 1.84 40.38 26.33
C HIS A 339 1.66 38.87 26.19
N VAL A 340 1.44 38.15 27.30
CA VAL A 340 1.22 36.70 27.31
C VAL A 340 -0.10 36.34 26.62
N SER A 341 -1.19 37.01 26.96
CA SER A 341 -2.50 36.81 26.32
C SER A 341 -2.43 37.05 24.81
N ARG A 342 -1.71 38.09 24.37
CA ARG A 342 -1.48 38.37 22.95
C ARG A 342 -0.67 37.27 22.28
N ASP A 343 0.37 36.75 22.93
CA ASP A 343 1.20 35.69 22.36
C ASP A 343 0.44 34.34 22.29
N ILE A 344 -0.39 34.01 23.28
CA ILE A 344 -1.31 32.85 23.20
C ILE A 344 -2.30 33.02 22.06
N ARG A 345 -2.91 34.21 21.93
CA ARG A 345 -3.81 34.51 20.82
C ARG A 345 -3.12 34.37 19.46
N LYS A 346 -1.87 34.80 19.32
CA LYS A 346 -1.07 34.57 18.10
C LYS A 346 -0.89 33.09 17.80
N VAL A 347 -0.59 32.27 18.81
CA VAL A 347 -0.43 30.81 18.64
C VAL A 347 -1.74 30.15 18.23
N GLN A 348 -2.86 30.50 18.88
CA GLN A 348 -4.18 30.02 18.49
C GLN A 348 -4.54 30.43 17.06
N MET A 349 -4.34 31.70 16.70
CA MET A 349 -4.57 32.20 15.34
C MET A 349 -3.70 31.47 14.31
N ALA A 350 -2.43 31.21 14.64
CA ALA A 350 -1.54 30.45 13.77
C ALA A 350 -2.03 29.01 13.55
N GLU A 351 -2.51 28.33 14.60
CA GLU A 351 -3.06 26.97 14.45
C GLU A 351 -4.40 26.98 13.69
N VAL A 352 -5.31 27.92 13.99
CA VAL A 352 -6.61 28.07 13.33
C VAL A 352 -6.47 28.45 11.85
N SER A 353 -5.45 29.24 11.50
CA SER A 353 -5.15 29.57 10.09
C SER A 353 -4.78 28.35 9.26
N GLN A 354 -4.24 27.29 9.89
CA GLN A 354 -3.85 26.05 9.20
C GLN A 354 -5.05 25.18 8.81
N PHE A 355 -6.27 25.51 9.24
CA PHE A 355 -7.50 24.83 8.76
C PHE A 355 -7.81 25.17 7.31
N LEU A 356 -7.19 26.21 6.75
CA LEU A 356 -7.18 26.50 5.34
C LEU A 356 -5.87 26.05 4.69
N LYS A 357 -5.97 25.53 3.47
CA LYS A 357 -4.81 25.32 2.57
C LYS A 357 -5.18 25.80 1.18
N ASN A 358 -4.53 26.85 0.71
CA ASN A 358 -4.86 27.53 -0.55
C ASN A 358 -6.36 27.94 -0.60
N ASP A 359 -6.83 28.59 0.46
CA ASP A 359 -8.22 29.03 0.66
C ASP A 359 -9.28 27.94 0.66
N LYS A 360 -8.87 26.66 0.78
CA LYS A 360 -9.79 25.53 0.92
C LYS A 360 -9.78 24.98 2.34
N PRO A 361 -10.94 24.74 2.96
CA PRO A 361 -11.00 24.14 4.30
C PRO A 361 -10.51 22.70 4.26
N ARG A 362 -9.84 22.28 5.33
CA ARG A 362 -9.35 20.92 5.53
C ARG A 362 -9.51 20.49 6.99
N ALA A 363 -9.75 19.22 7.19
CA ALA A 363 -9.71 18.61 8.52
C ALA A 363 -8.25 18.41 8.94
N ARG A 364 -7.91 18.96 10.10
CA ARG A 364 -6.60 18.80 10.74
C ARG A 364 -6.77 18.90 12.25
N MET A 365 -6.38 17.85 12.96
CA MET A 365 -6.46 17.81 14.42
C MET A 365 -5.30 17.03 15.04
N ILE A 366 -4.82 17.49 16.20
CA ILE A 366 -3.85 16.76 17.02
C ILE A 366 -4.60 15.68 17.82
N ILE A 367 -4.04 14.47 17.84
CA ILE A 367 -4.51 13.40 18.73
C ILE A 367 -3.47 13.22 19.84
N HIS A 368 -3.85 13.52 21.09
CA HIS A 368 -2.92 13.47 22.23
C HIS A 368 -2.35 12.06 22.48
N LYS A 369 -3.17 11.01 22.27
CA LYS A 369 -2.78 9.59 22.31
C LYS A 369 -2.11 9.13 20.98
N SER A 370 -1.21 9.95 20.45
CA SER A 370 -0.44 9.63 19.25
C SER A 370 0.93 10.28 19.22
N ARG A 371 1.84 9.75 18.40
CA ARG A 371 3.14 10.36 18.09
C ARG A 371 3.46 10.25 16.60
N LEU A 372 4.31 11.15 16.12
CA LEU A 372 4.96 11.08 14.81
C LEU A 372 6.42 10.67 15.02
N LEU A 373 6.72 9.39 14.77
CA LEU A 373 7.98 8.75 15.16
C LEU A 373 8.83 8.35 13.94
N TYR A 374 10.15 8.44 14.05
CA TYR A 374 11.05 7.85 13.05
C TYR A 374 11.01 6.32 13.12
N GLY A 375 10.94 5.66 11.97
CA GLY A 375 11.09 4.22 11.87
C GLY A 375 12.54 3.76 11.96
N VAL A 376 12.79 2.67 12.70
CA VAL A 376 14.06 1.94 12.71
C VAL A 376 13.83 0.43 12.71
N CYS A 377 14.86 -0.34 12.34
CA CYS A 377 14.78 -1.80 12.33
C CYS A 377 15.18 -2.39 13.70
N ASP A 378 14.71 -3.59 14.02
CA ASP A 378 15.17 -4.35 15.18
C ASP A 378 16.53 -4.99 14.88
N PRO A 379 17.65 -4.48 15.45
CA PRO A 379 18.97 -5.02 15.16
C PRO A 379 19.18 -6.42 15.75
N PHE A 380 18.34 -6.86 16.68
CA PHE A 380 18.51 -8.10 17.43
C PHE A 380 17.60 -9.24 16.97
N LYS A 381 16.64 -8.99 16.06
CA LYS A 381 15.64 -9.96 15.57
C LYS A 381 14.83 -10.63 16.70
N ILE A 382 14.47 -9.85 17.72
CA ILE A 382 13.70 -10.28 18.91
C ILE A 382 12.20 -10.01 18.77
N LEU A 383 11.79 -9.03 17.96
CA LEU A 383 10.39 -8.75 17.67
C LEU A 383 9.85 -9.75 16.64
N LYS A 384 8.62 -10.22 16.84
CA LYS A 384 7.92 -11.09 15.87
C LYS A 384 7.21 -10.26 14.81
N GLU A 385 6.84 -10.90 13.69
CA GLU A 385 5.98 -10.30 12.68
C GLU A 385 4.69 -9.74 13.31
N GLY A 386 4.31 -8.52 12.92
CA GLY A 386 3.17 -7.80 13.50
C GLY A 386 3.46 -7.11 14.84
N GLN A 387 4.66 -7.26 15.41
CA GLN A 387 5.08 -6.56 16.63
C GLN A 387 5.98 -5.36 16.33
N VAL A 388 5.84 -4.33 17.15
CA VAL A 388 6.69 -3.13 17.15
C VAL A 388 7.13 -2.81 18.56
N HIS A 389 8.34 -2.28 18.72
CA HIS A 389 8.75 -1.67 19.99
C HIS A 389 8.58 -0.16 19.89
N ILE A 390 7.76 0.39 20.79
CA ILE A 390 7.56 1.83 20.90
C ILE A 390 7.86 2.21 22.34
N ARG A 391 8.77 3.17 22.52
CA ARG A 391 9.04 3.78 23.82
C ARG A 391 9.06 5.28 23.60
N ILE A 392 8.14 5.99 24.22
CA ILE A 392 7.98 7.43 24.03
C ILE A 392 8.30 8.13 25.33
N THR A 393 8.82 9.34 25.23
CA THR A 393 8.89 10.25 26.36
C THR A 393 7.46 10.68 26.72
N ALA A 394 7.02 10.22 27.89
CA ALA A 394 5.75 10.56 28.51
C ALA A 394 5.98 11.37 29.80
N ARG A 395 4.90 11.75 30.49
CA ARG A 395 5.01 12.46 31.77
C ARG A 395 5.80 11.66 32.81
N ASP A 396 5.61 10.35 32.81
CA ASP A 396 6.21 9.38 33.75
C ASP A 396 7.60 8.90 33.32
N GLY A 397 8.26 9.71 32.49
CA GLY A 397 9.50 9.37 31.81
C GLY A 397 9.27 8.49 30.56
N PRO A 398 10.34 7.86 30.04
CA PRO A 398 10.24 7.01 28.87
C PRO A 398 9.44 5.74 29.15
N THR A 399 8.24 5.63 28.58
CA THR A 399 7.35 4.48 28.77
C THR A 399 6.98 3.87 27.42
N THR A 400 6.63 2.58 27.43
CA THR A 400 5.97 1.96 26.27
C THR A 400 4.48 2.23 26.41
N PRO A 401 3.88 3.02 25.50
CA PRO A 401 2.46 3.29 25.51
C PRO A 401 1.77 1.98 25.10
N ILE A 402 1.37 1.21 26.11
CA ILE A 402 0.54 0.01 26.01
C ILE A 402 1.29 -1.23 25.46
N ASN A 403 1.10 -2.39 26.10
CA ASN A 403 1.33 -3.68 25.44
C ASN A 403 0.11 -3.99 24.56
N GLY A 404 -0.25 -3.11 23.63
CA GLY A 404 -1.57 -3.05 23.00
C GLY A 404 -1.52 -2.85 21.50
N ASP A 405 -2.67 -2.80 20.85
CA ASP A 405 -2.74 -2.58 19.41
C ASP A 405 -2.60 -1.08 19.10
N VAL A 406 -1.80 -0.78 18.10
CA VAL A 406 -1.50 0.58 17.65
C VAL A 406 -1.76 0.69 16.15
N LEU A 407 -2.33 1.82 15.75
CA LEU A 407 -2.43 2.23 14.36
C LEU A 407 -1.10 2.86 13.93
N VAL A 408 -0.52 2.39 12.84
CA VAL A 408 0.70 2.91 12.23
C VAL A 408 0.41 3.27 10.77
N VAL A 409 0.61 4.54 10.43
CA VAL A 409 0.35 5.06 9.08
C VAL A 409 1.49 5.95 8.62
N ARG A 410 1.90 5.82 7.36
CA ARG A 410 2.83 6.73 6.70
C ARG A 410 2.11 7.64 5.71
N ASN A 411 2.42 8.93 5.76
CA ASN A 411 1.87 9.90 4.82
C ASN A 411 2.83 10.14 3.63
N PRO A 412 2.31 10.35 2.41
CA PRO A 412 0.90 10.29 1.99
C PRO A 412 0.37 8.85 1.90
N CYS A 413 -0.90 8.64 2.23
CA CYS A 413 -1.58 7.34 2.18
C CYS A 413 -2.89 7.45 1.39
N LEU A 414 -3.22 6.45 0.58
CA LEU A 414 -4.47 6.39 -0.18
C LEU A 414 -5.11 5.00 -0.13
N HIS A 415 -4.35 3.96 0.19
CA HIS A 415 -4.88 2.61 0.26
C HIS A 415 -5.35 2.30 1.69
N PRO A 416 -6.52 1.69 1.91
CA PRO A 416 -6.96 1.29 3.26
C PRO A 416 -5.93 0.43 4.01
N GLY A 417 -5.23 -0.44 3.28
CA GLY A 417 -4.13 -1.25 3.84
C GLY A 417 -2.84 -0.50 4.17
N ASP A 418 -2.76 0.82 3.93
CA ASP A 418 -1.67 1.67 4.45
C ASP A 418 -1.79 1.90 5.96
N CYS A 419 -3.01 1.73 6.50
CA CYS A 419 -3.29 1.78 7.92
C CYS A 419 -2.98 0.43 8.58
N LEU A 420 -1.76 0.29 9.08
CA LEU A 420 -1.30 -0.93 9.71
C LEU A 420 -1.76 -0.96 11.17
N LYS A 421 -2.38 -2.07 11.57
CA LYS A 421 -2.65 -2.37 12.98
C LYS A 421 -1.56 -3.32 13.48
N LEU A 422 -0.69 -2.83 14.34
CA LEU A 422 0.47 -3.56 14.87
C LEU A 422 0.40 -3.67 16.40
N ARG A 423 1.13 -4.60 17.00
CA ARG A 423 1.18 -4.78 18.46
C ARG A 423 2.41 -4.11 19.06
N ALA A 424 2.20 -3.12 19.93
CA ALA A 424 3.28 -2.53 20.72
C ALA A 424 3.74 -3.51 21.81
N VAL A 425 5.04 -3.80 21.86
CA VAL A 425 5.67 -4.72 22.82
C VAL A 425 6.93 -4.09 23.41
N HIS A 426 7.05 -4.11 24.74
CA HIS A 426 8.28 -3.71 25.41
C HIS A 426 9.30 -4.85 25.43
N HIS A 427 10.56 -4.57 25.08
CA HIS A 427 11.66 -5.51 25.23
C HIS A 427 12.89 -4.82 25.85
N PRO A 428 13.51 -5.38 26.92
CA PRO A 428 14.65 -4.75 27.61
C PRO A 428 15.84 -4.41 26.71
N ARG A 429 16.19 -5.28 25.75
CA ARG A 429 17.30 -5.00 24.80
C ARG A 429 17.10 -3.75 23.93
N LEU A 430 15.85 -3.36 23.69
CA LEU A 430 15.50 -2.19 22.87
C LEU A 430 15.23 -0.93 23.70
N SER A 431 15.31 -1.00 25.04
CA SER A 431 14.87 0.07 25.95
C SER A 431 15.63 1.40 25.80
N HIS A 432 16.79 1.39 25.14
CA HIS A 432 17.60 2.57 24.86
C HIS A 432 17.09 3.37 23.65
N LEU A 433 16.22 2.76 22.82
CA LEU A 433 15.58 3.40 21.68
C LEU A 433 14.29 4.08 22.15
N VAL A 434 14.33 5.41 22.29
CA VAL A 434 13.24 6.25 22.79
C VAL A 434 12.86 7.27 21.72
N ASP A 435 11.58 7.60 21.63
CA ASP A 435 10.97 8.53 20.65
C ASP A 435 11.19 8.09 19.19
N CYS A 436 11.17 6.76 18.97
CA CYS A 436 11.16 6.11 17.67
C CYS A 436 10.29 4.85 17.72
N ILE A 437 9.89 4.36 16.53
CA ILE A 437 9.20 3.07 16.37
C ILE A 437 10.20 2.05 15.80
N VAL A 438 10.38 0.93 16.49
CA VAL A 438 11.22 -0.18 16.04
C VAL A 438 10.35 -1.26 15.41
N PHE A 439 10.60 -1.56 14.14
CA PHE A 439 9.90 -2.59 13.40
C PHE A 439 10.60 -3.95 13.51
N ALA A 440 9.81 -5.02 13.53
CA ALA A 440 10.34 -6.37 13.45
C ALA A 440 11.15 -6.58 12.17
N SER A 441 12.28 -7.27 12.31
CA SER A 441 13.17 -7.61 11.20
C SER A 441 13.06 -9.08 10.79
N VAL A 442 11.86 -9.64 10.97
CA VAL A 442 11.47 -11.01 10.61
C VAL A 442 10.05 -10.98 10.05
N ALA A 443 9.79 -11.81 9.04
CA ALA A 443 8.46 -12.08 8.52
C ALA A 443 8.38 -13.50 7.95
N LYS A 444 7.16 -14.00 7.75
CA LYS A 444 6.90 -15.23 6.98
C LYS A 444 7.37 -15.08 5.51
N PRO A 445 7.66 -16.20 4.82
CA PRO A 445 8.00 -16.16 3.40
C PRO A 445 6.92 -15.42 2.58
N LYS A 446 7.34 -14.56 1.65
CA LYS A 446 6.49 -13.71 0.78
C LYS A 446 5.77 -12.55 1.49
N HIS A 447 6.00 -12.32 2.78
CA HIS A 447 5.48 -11.15 3.48
C HIS A 447 6.52 -10.02 3.46
N GLN A 448 6.06 -8.79 3.21
CA GLN A 448 6.92 -7.61 3.17
C GLN A 448 7.21 -7.07 4.58
N SER A 449 8.19 -6.18 4.69
CA SER A 449 8.45 -5.47 5.94
C SER A 449 7.29 -4.50 6.24
N ALA A 450 6.95 -4.33 7.52
CA ALA A 450 5.85 -3.43 7.91
C ALA A 450 6.00 -1.99 7.36
N PRO A 451 7.20 -1.37 7.31
CA PRO A 451 7.37 -0.08 6.64
C PRO A 451 6.93 -0.09 5.16
N ALA A 452 7.31 -1.13 4.40
CA ALA A 452 6.97 -1.25 2.98
C ALA A 452 5.46 -1.42 2.76
N MET A 453 4.78 -2.10 3.68
CA MET A 453 3.32 -2.25 3.66
C MET A 453 2.54 -0.94 3.84
N SER A 454 3.15 0.12 4.39
CA SER A 454 2.51 1.44 4.54
C SER A 454 3.02 2.42 3.49
N SER A 455 2.28 2.54 2.39
CA SER A 455 2.57 3.44 1.27
C SER A 455 3.92 3.16 0.56
N GLY A 456 4.52 1.97 0.72
CA GLY A 456 5.86 1.68 0.17
C GLY A 456 6.98 2.38 0.94
N GLY A 457 6.84 2.50 2.26
CA GLY A 457 7.82 3.16 3.12
C GLY A 457 9.12 2.39 3.29
N ASP A 458 10.17 3.11 3.66
CA ASP A 458 11.47 2.56 4.03
C ASP A 458 11.90 3.08 5.42
N LEU A 459 13.16 2.84 5.81
CA LEU A 459 13.72 3.32 7.07
C LEU A 459 14.82 4.37 6.81
N ASP A 460 14.79 5.09 5.70
CA ASP A 460 15.83 6.06 5.31
C ASP A 460 15.59 7.50 5.85
N GLY A 461 14.51 7.63 6.62
CA GLY A 461 14.07 8.88 7.26
C GLY A 461 12.56 9.02 7.40
N ASP A 462 11.79 7.99 7.02
CA ASP A 462 10.35 7.98 7.10
C ASP A 462 9.85 8.14 8.55
N LYS A 463 8.79 8.92 8.69
CA LYS A 463 8.07 9.14 9.94
C LYS A 463 6.70 8.52 9.85
N PHE A 464 6.31 7.83 10.91
CA PHE A 464 5.06 7.12 11.02
C PHE A 464 4.17 7.81 12.06
N PHE A 465 2.93 8.07 11.68
CA PHE A 465 1.87 8.42 12.61
C PHE A 465 1.50 7.15 13.38
N VAL A 466 1.77 7.14 14.69
CA VAL A 466 1.51 6.04 15.60
C VAL A 466 0.44 6.49 16.59
N CYS A 467 -0.73 5.87 16.55
CA CYS A 467 -1.87 6.22 17.39
C CYS A 467 -2.32 5.00 18.20
N TRP A 468 -2.63 5.23 19.47
CA TRP A 468 -3.13 4.21 20.39
C TRP A 468 -4.43 4.66 21.08
N ASP A 469 -5.12 5.63 20.49
CA ASP A 469 -6.47 6.01 20.90
C ASP A 469 -7.48 4.94 20.44
N SER A 470 -8.19 4.33 21.38
CA SER A 470 -9.19 3.28 21.11
C SER A 470 -10.32 3.72 20.18
N ASP A 471 -10.61 5.02 20.12
CA ASP A 471 -11.63 5.55 19.22
C ASP A 471 -11.15 5.66 17.77
N ILE A 472 -9.82 5.71 17.57
CA ILE A 472 -9.16 5.93 16.28
C ILE A 472 -8.53 4.66 15.73
N VAL A 473 -8.09 3.73 16.59
CA VAL A 473 -7.57 2.43 16.15
C VAL A 473 -8.72 1.66 15.46
N PRO A 474 -8.61 1.36 14.16
CA PRO A 474 -9.74 0.82 13.41
C PRO A 474 -10.06 -0.63 13.83
N PRO A 475 -11.35 -1.02 13.79
CA PRO A 475 -11.77 -2.40 14.04
C PRO A 475 -11.42 -3.34 12.88
N LEU A 476 -11.42 -2.83 11.64
CA LEU A 476 -11.12 -3.57 10.42
C LEU A 476 -9.65 -3.39 10.01
N VAL A 477 -9.05 -4.46 9.46
CA VAL A 477 -7.72 -4.40 8.83
C VAL A 477 -7.82 -4.86 7.39
N HIS A 478 -7.38 -4.01 6.46
CA HIS A 478 -7.34 -4.33 5.04
C HIS A 478 -5.93 -4.77 4.63
N GLN A 479 -5.83 -5.79 3.78
CA GLN A 479 -4.55 -6.21 3.22
C GLN A 479 -3.83 -5.06 2.50
N SER A 480 -2.54 -4.89 2.76
CA SER A 480 -1.71 -3.82 2.17
C SER A 480 -1.49 -3.97 0.66
N TYR A 481 -1.19 -2.86 0.01
CA TYR A 481 -0.77 -2.82 -1.40
C TYR A 481 0.74 -3.10 -1.48
N ASP A 482 1.21 -3.77 -2.53
CA ASP A 482 2.60 -4.27 -2.60
C ASP A 482 3.63 -3.20 -3.01
N TYR A 483 3.16 -2.01 -3.44
CA TYR A 483 3.97 -0.87 -3.89
C TYR A 483 5.16 -1.25 -4.79
N PRO A 484 4.93 -1.90 -5.95
CA PRO A 484 6.02 -2.35 -6.81
C PRO A 484 6.82 -1.15 -7.37
N PRO A 485 8.16 -1.27 -7.47
CA PRO A 485 9.00 -0.21 -8.01
C PRO A 485 8.69 0.05 -9.49
N ASN A 486 8.86 1.30 -9.92
CA ASN A 486 8.73 1.66 -11.34
C ASN A 486 9.79 0.94 -12.19
N LYS A 487 9.38 0.37 -13.34
CA LYS A 487 10.31 -0.28 -14.28
C LYS A 487 11.32 0.75 -14.80
N GLU A 488 12.60 0.52 -14.52
CA GLU A 488 13.69 1.35 -15.04
C GLU A 488 13.91 1.05 -16.52
N ARG A 489 13.94 2.07 -17.38
CA ARG A 489 14.45 1.94 -18.76
C ARG A 489 15.90 2.47 -18.75
N PRO A 490 16.91 1.63 -19.00
CA PRO A 490 18.28 2.12 -19.16
C PRO A 490 18.33 2.99 -20.41
N GLY A 491 18.80 4.23 -20.26
CA GLY A 491 19.09 5.11 -21.39
C GLY A 491 20.50 4.86 -21.93
N GLY A 492 20.83 5.49 -23.05
CA GLY A 492 22.22 5.62 -23.51
C GLY A 492 23.04 6.57 -22.62
N ASN A 493 24.09 7.18 -23.17
CA ASN A 493 24.93 8.14 -22.46
C ASN A 493 24.11 9.37 -22.02
N VAL A 494 23.93 9.54 -20.70
CA VAL A 494 23.17 10.66 -20.11
C VAL A 494 24.01 11.95 -20.14
N THR A 495 23.47 12.99 -20.76
CA THR A 495 24.08 14.33 -20.85
C THR A 495 23.46 15.34 -19.86
N ARG A 496 24.11 16.49 -19.66
CA ARG A 496 23.55 17.60 -18.88
C ARG A 496 22.26 18.15 -19.47
N ALA A 497 22.12 18.15 -20.80
CA ALA A 497 20.89 18.53 -21.48
C ALA A 497 19.74 17.58 -21.11
N ASP A 498 20.00 16.27 -20.98
CA ASP A 498 18.98 15.31 -20.52
C ASP A 498 18.53 15.57 -19.09
N LEU A 499 19.46 15.93 -18.19
CA LEU A 499 19.15 16.31 -16.80
C LEU A 499 18.32 17.60 -16.75
N ALA A 500 18.66 18.60 -17.57
CA ALA A 500 17.89 19.84 -17.69
C ALA A 500 16.48 19.59 -18.26
N ASN A 501 16.38 18.77 -19.32
CA ASN A 501 15.11 18.36 -19.93
C ASN A 501 14.23 17.60 -18.91
N HIS A 502 14.83 16.73 -18.10
CA HIS A 502 14.14 16.03 -17.01
C HIS A 502 13.58 17.02 -15.98
N PHE A 503 14.38 18.02 -15.56
CA PHE A 503 13.91 19.08 -14.65
C PHE A 503 12.77 19.91 -15.26
N ALA A 504 12.92 20.36 -16.50
CA ALA A 504 11.93 21.21 -17.18
C ALA A 504 10.59 20.49 -17.40
N SER A 505 10.66 19.20 -17.79
CA SER A 505 9.50 18.37 -18.09
C SER A 505 8.80 17.80 -16.85
N TYR A 506 9.43 17.89 -15.68
CA TYR A 506 8.85 17.45 -14.41
C TYR A 506 7.56 18.22 -14.12
N ASN A 507 6.47 17.50 -13.93
CA ASN A 507 5.19 18.07 -13.53
C ASN A 507 4.47 17.18 -12.51
N ASN A 508 3.83 17.83 -11.54
CA ASN A 508 2.99 17.17 -10.54
C ASN A 508 1.50 17.20 -10.91
N VAL A 509 1.17 17.59 -12.16
CA VAL A 509 -0.22 17.76 -12.61
C VAL A 509 -0.92 16.40 -12.65
N GLY A 510 -0.25 15.36 -13.16
CA GLY A 510 -0.79 14.00 -13.17
C GLY A 510 -1.08 13.48 -11.76
N LEU A 511 -0.11 13.61 -10.84
CA LEU A 511 -0.26 13.23 -9.43
C LEU A 511 -1.43 13.98 -8.75
N ALA A 512 -1.50 15.30 -8.93
CA ALA A 512 -2.57 16.13 -8.38
C ALA A 512 -3.94 15.76 -8.94
N LYS A 513 -4.02 15.42 -10.23
CA LYS A 513 -5.26 14.94 -10.87
C LYS A 513 -5.70 13.60 -10.30
N VAL A 514 -4.78 12.66 -10.09
CA VAL A 514 -5.08 11.36 -9.46
C VAL A 514 -5.61 11.55 -8.03
N VAL A 515 -4.94 12.36 -7.21
CA VAL A 515 -5.39 12.65 -5.83
C VAL A 515 -6.78 13.30 -5.82
N LYS A 516 -7.04 14.24 -6.73
CA LYS A 516 -8.35 14.89 -6.85
C LYS A 516 -9.43 13.87 -7.22
N LEU A 517 -9.19 13.02 -8.22
CA LEU A 517 -10.14 11.98 -8.63
C LEU A 517 -10.38 10.97 -7.51
N HIS A 518 -9.32 10.56 -6.81
CA HIS A 518 -9.44 9.65 -5.66
C HIS A 518 -10.37 10.24 -4.60
N GLN A 519 -10.18 11.51 -4.24
CA GLN A 519 -11.05 12.20 -3.28
C GLN A 519 -12.51 12.31 -3.75
N GLN A 520 -12.77 12.36 -5.06
CA GLN A 520 -14.13 12.37 -5.61
C GLN A 520 -14.75 10.96 -5.55
N TRP A 521 -14.03 9.93 -5.99
CA TRP A 521 -14.50 8.55 -5.99
C TRP A 521 -14.80 8.03 -4.58
N VAL A 522 -13.96 8.36 -3.61
CA VAL A 522 -14.17 8.02 -2.18
C VAL A 522 -15.54 8.52 -1.68
N ARG A 523 -15.97 9.72 -2.09
CA ARG A 523 -17.23 10.33 -1.62
C ARG A 523 -18.47 9.67 -2.21
N CYS A 524 -18.33 9.04 -3.37
CA CYS A 524 -19.47 8.49 -4.10
C CYS A 524 -19.67 7.00 -3.83
N SER A 525 -18.64 6.30 -3.38
CA SER A 525 -18.72 4.87 -3.09
C SER A 525 -19.14 4.63 -1.63
N PRO A 526 -20.14 3.78 -1.34
CA PRO A 526 -20.46 3.38 0.04
C PRO A 526 -19.31 2.60 0.69
N LYS A 527 -18.39 2.03 -0.10
CA LYS A 527 -17.18 1.34 0.37
C LYS A 527 -16.01 2.31 0.64
N GLY A 528 -16.20 3.62 0.42
CA GLY A 528 -15.16 4.65 0.59
C GLY A 528 -13.89 4.33 -0.21
N ALA A 529 -12.73 4.38 0.45
CA ALA A 529 -11.43 4.07 -0.17
C ALA A 529 -11.22 2.57 -0.47
N MET A 530 -12.12 1.68 -0.04
CA MET A 530 -12.06 0.25 -0.38
C MET A 530 -12.63 -0.04 -1.79
N SER A 531 -13.18 0.95 -2.49
CA SER A 531 -13.69 0.78 -3.86
C SER A 531 -12.58 0.38 -4.85
N GLY A 532 -12.94 -0.39 -5.88
CA GLY A 532 -11.98 -0.83 -6.90
C GLY A 532 -11.33 0.36 -7.63
N GLU A 533 -12.12 1.38 -7.92
CA GLU A 533 -11.68 2.63 -8.57
C GLU A 533 -10.66 3.37 -7.71
N CYS A 534 -10.89 3.47 -6.40
CA CYS A 534 -9.96 4.10 -5.46
C CYS A 534 -8.64 3.33 -5.38
N GLN A 535 -8.69 1.99 -5.34
CA GLN A 535 -7.49 1.16 -5.33
C GLN A 535 -6.66 1.31 -6.62
N GLU A 536 -7.32 1.44 -7.78
CA GLU A 536 -6.64 1.71 -9.05
C GLU A 536 -6.00 3.10 -9.09
N LEU A 537 -6.70 4.11 -8.56
CA LEU A 537 -6.14 5.46 -8.40
C LEU A 537 -4.94 5.47 -7.44
N ASN A 538 -4.95 4.66 -6.38
CA ASN A 538 -3.77 4.47 -5.51
C ASN A 538 -2.59 3.87 -6.29
N ALA A 539 -2.82 2.87 -7.15
CA ALA A 539 -1.76 2.30 -7.98
C ALA A 539 -1.16 3.32 -8.96
N LEU A 540 -2.01 4.15 -9.58
CA LEU A 540 -1.59 5.26 -10.43
C LEU A 540 -0.80 6.32 -9.63
N HIS A 541 -1.25 6.62 -8.41
CA HIS A 541 -0.56 7.53 -7.49
C HIS A 541 0.85 7.02 -7.15
N SER A 542 0.98 5.75 -6.74
CA SER A 542 2.27 5.11 -6.42
C SER A 542 3.29 5.26 -7.56
N GLN A 543 2.85 5.08 -8.80
CA GLN A 543 3.73 5.20 -9.97
C GLN A 543 4.13 6.66 -10.24
N ALA A 544 3.23 7.60 -9.99
CA ALA A 544 3.45 9.02 -10.23
C ALA A 544 4.31 9.73 -9.17
N VAL A 545 4.55 9.14 -7.98
CA VAL A 545 5.27 9.80 -6.85
C VAL A 545 6.67 10.31 -7.24
N ASP A 546 7.37 9.58 -8.11
CA ASP A 546 8.70 9.96 -8.63
C ASP A 546 8.64 10.83 -9.91
N GLY A 547 7.48 11.42 -10.23
CA GLY A 547 7.29 12.29 -11.40
C GLY A 547 7.09 11.53 -12.72
N ALA A 548 6.84 10.22 -12.66
CA ALA A 548 6.53 9.44 -13.85
C ALA A 548 5.19 9.90 -14.45
N ARG A 549 5.13 9.95 -15.78
CA ARG A 549 3.88 10.28 -16.48
C ARG A 549 2.94 9.09 -16.37
N VAL A 550 1.71 9.36 -15.94
CA VAL A 550 0.66 8.37 -15.78
C VAL A 550 -0.54 8.76 -16.63
N ARG A 551 -1.07 7.80 -17.40
CA ARG A 551 -2.31 7.93 -18.16
C ARG A 551 -3.45 7.37 -17.32
N ILE A 552 -4.43 8.22 -17.02
CA ILE A 552 -5.62 7.84 -16.26
C ILE A 552 -6.68 7.31 -17.25
N PRO A 553 -7.23 6.10 -17.05
CA PRO A 553 -8.33 5.57 -17.85
C PRO A 553 -9.56 6.49 -17.86
N GLU A 554 -10.28 6.55 -18.98
CA GLU A 554 -11.43 7.46 -19.16
C GLU A 554 -12.53 7.21 -18.13
N ARG A 555 -12.83 5.95 -17.81
CA ARG A 555 -13.83 5.60 -16.79
C ARG A 555 -13.55 6.17 -15.40
N LEU A 556 -12.29 6.46 -15.06
CA LEU A 556 -11.91 7.03 -13.77
C LEU A 556 -11.96 8.57 -13.78
N LEU A 557 -12.12 9.20 -14.94
CA LEU A 557 -12.16 10.67 -15.07
C LEU A 557 -13.51 11.27 -14.66
N THR A 558 -14.59 10.50 -14.79
CA THR A 558 -15.97 10.93 -14.54
C THR A 558 -16.55 10.17 -13.35
N PRO A 559 -16.33 10.64 -12.11
CA PRO A 559 -16.97 10.06 -10.94
C PRO A 559 -18.49 10.34 -10.94
N PRO A 560 -19.30 9.44 -10.34
CA PRO A 560 -20.73 9.68 -10.16
C PRO A 560 -21.00 10.85 -9.20
N VAL A 561 -22.26 11.30 -9.12
CA VAL A 561 -22.67 12.36 -8.18
C VAL A 561 -22.76 11.75 -6.77
N PRO A 562 -22.14 12.35 -5.74
CA PRO A 562 -22.19 11.82 -4.38
C PRO A 562 -23.60 11.95 -3.78
N GLU A 563 -24.05 10.90 -3.09
CA GLU A 563 -25.30 10.90 -2.33
C GLU A 563 -25.01 11.31 -0.88
N GLY A 564 -25.45 12.50 -0.48
CA GLY A 564 -25.28 13.01 0.90
C GLY A 564 -23.94 13.68 1.18
N LYS A 565 -23.77 14.13 2.44
CA LYS A 565 -22.54 14.78 2.92
C LYS A 565 -21.55 13.73 3.41
N TYR A 566 -20.32 13.77 2.92
CA TYR A 566 -19.25 12.90 3.38
C TYR A 566 -18.57 13.48 4.63
N ILE A 567 -18.00 12.64 5.50
CA ILE A 567 -17.39 13.06 6.78
C ILE A 567 -16.37 14.20 6.67
N LEU A 568 -15.57 14.23 5.61
CA LEU A 568 -14.61 15.33 5.40
C LEU A 568 -15.28 16.69 5.24
N GLU A 569 -16.47 16.74 4.65
CA GLU A 569 -17.23 17.98 4.46
C GLU A 569 -17.80 18.45 5.79
N THR A 570 -18.39 17.54 6.56
CA THR A 570 -18.87 17.85 7.92
C THR A 570 -17.75 18.38 8.81
N LEU A 571 -16.56 17.74 8.80
CA LEU A 571 -15.42 18.20 9.58
C LEU A 571 -14.84 19.52 9.06
N ALA A 572 -14.82 19.73 7.73
CA ALA A 572 -14.31 20.95 7.12
C ALA A 572 -15.25 22.14 7.37
N GLU A 573 -16.56 21.95 7.25
CA GLU A 573 -17.61 22.93 7.58
C GLU A 573 -17.51 23.31 9.06
N ALA A 574 -17.47 22.34 9.98
CA ALA A 574 -17.34 22.60 11.42
C ALA A 574 -16.05 23.37 11.77
N ALA A 575 -14.92 23.03 11.12
CA ALA A 575 -13.67 23.75 11.30
C ALA A 575 -13.74 25.19 10.76
N GLU A 576 -14.42 25.41 9.63
CA GLU A 576 -14.58 26.73 9.02
C GLU A 576 -15.54 27.61 9.83
N GLU A 577 -16.67 27.06 10.28
CA GLU A 577 -17.58 27.73 11.22
C GLU A 577 -16.85 28.15 12.50
N TYR A 578 -16.06 27.24 13.08
CA TYR A 578 -15.20 27.55 14.21
C TYR A 578 -14.22 28.68 13.89
N ARG A 579 -13.54 28.61 12.73
CA ARG A 579 -12.56 29.61 12.29
C ARG A 579 -13.18 30.99 12.17
N ILE A 580 -14.33 31.10 11.49
CA ILE A 580 -15.06 32.36 11.31
C ILE A 580 -15.47 32.91 12.67
N ARG A 581 -16.13 32.10 13.50
CA ARG A 581 -16.57 32.48 14.85
C ARG A 581 -15.40 32.92 15.73
N PHE A 582 -14.28 32.20 15.68
CA PHE A 582 -13.10 32.46 16.49
C PHE A 582 -12.34 33.71 16.02
N THR A 583 -12.33 34.01 14.71
CA THR A 583 -11.71 35.22 14.14
C THR A 583 -12.58 36.47 14.38
N GLN A 584 -13.90 36.33 14.32
CA GLN A 584 -14.85 37.44 14.55
C GLN A 584 -14.98 37.82 16.03
N ARG A 585 -14.79 36.88 16.95
CA ARG A 585 -14.63 37.21 18.38
C ARG A 585 -13.36 38.05 18.54
N GLY A 586 -13.53 39.35 18.76
CA GLY A 586 -12.47 40.25 19.23
C GLY A 586 -11.84 39.75 20.54
N ALA A 587 -10.69 40.33 20.92
CA ALA A 587 -10.04 39.99 22.17
C ALA A 587 -11.05 40.08 23.33
N ILE A 588 -11.38 38.94 23.93
CA ILE A 588 -12.27 38.88 25.08
C ILE A 588 -11.57 39.62 26.23
N GLU A 589 -12.25 40.58 26.83
CA GLU A 589 -11.82 41.16 28.10
C GLU A 589 -11.76 40.04 29.15
N LEU A 590 -10.55 39.80 29.65
CA LEU A 590 -10.27 38.85 30.72
C LEU A 590 -10.86 39.41 32.02
N ASP A 591 -11.68 38.61 32.70
CA ASP A 591 -12.19 38.92 34.04
C ASP A 591 -11.04 38.71 35.05
N PRO A 592 -10.60 39.76 35.77
CA PRO A 592 -9.32 39.76 36.46
C PRO A 592 -9.35 38.95 37.76
N ARG A 593 -8.37 38.05 37.92
CA ARG A 593 -7.91 37.64 39.26
C ARG A 593 -6.41 37.90 39.35
N THR A 594 -6.07 39.08 39.87
CA THR A 594 -4.71 39.40 40.32
C THR A 594 -4.22 38.34 41.29
N ILE A 595 -3.21 37.58 40.88
CA ILE A 595 -2.52 36.60 41.70
C ILE A 595 -1.76 37.33 42.80
N SER A 596 -2.16 37.15 44.05
CA SER A 596 -1.45 37.61 45.25
C SER A 596 -0.58 36.48 45.83
N ALA A 597 0.30 36.79 46.78
CA ALA A 597 1.08 35.78 47.50
C ALA A 597 0.21 34.82 48.35
N GLU A 598 -1.06 35.18 48.61
CA GLU A 598 -2.03 34.35 49.35
C GLU A 598 -2.67 33.26 48.46
N ASP A 599 -2.55 33.35 47.12
CA ASP A 599 -3.15 32.41 46.15
C ASP A 599 -2.21 31.26 45.74
N LEU A 600 -1.06 31.10 46.41
CA LEU A 600 -0.06 30.07 46.07
C LEU A 600 -0.64 28.65 46.15
N GLU A 601 -1.51 28.39 47.14
CA GLU A 601 -2.22 27.11 47.30
C GLU A 601 -3.23 26.88 46.16
N ASP A 602 -3.98 27.92 45.79
CA ASP A 602 -4.97 27.91 44.70
C ASP A 602 -4.35 27.76 43.31
N ILE A 603 -3.04 27.95 43.17
CA ILE A 603 -2.29 27.76 41.93
C ILE A 603 -1.53 26.43 41.95
N LEU A 604 -0.76 26.15 43.01
CA LEU A 604 0.07 24.95 43.10
C LEU A 604 -0.75 23.67 43.19
N VAL A 605 -1.84 23.65 43.96
CA VAL A 605 -2.69 22.46 44.09
C VAL A 605 -3.34 22.13 42.75
N PRO A 606 -3.93 23.08 42.00
CA PRO A 606 -4.45 22.79 40.67
C PRO A 606 -3.39 22.56 39.59
N ILE A 607 -2.16 23.11 39.71
CA ILE A 607 -1.00 22.78 38.86
C ILE A 607 -0.61 21.32 39.02
N PHE A 608 -0.31 20.88 40.24
CA PHE A 608 0.09 19.51 40.52
C PHE A 608 -1.03 18.51 40.18
N ARG A 609 -2.30 18.89 40.39
CA ARG A 609 -3.46 18.09 39.97
C ARG A 609 -3.74 18.13 38.47
N SER A 610 -3.26 19.14 37.74
CA SER A 610 -3.46 19.22 36.29
C SER A 610 -2.62 18.15 35.59
N LYS A 611 -3.15 17.60 34.49
CA LYS A 611 -2.47 16.58 33.68
C LYS A 611 -2.17 17.12 32.27
N PRO A 612 -1.20 18.03 32.11
CA PRO A 612 -0.79 18.49 30.78
C PRO A 612 -0.23 17.32 29.95
N ASN A 613 -0.59 17.25 28.68
CA ASN A 613 -0.22 16.18 27.75
C ASN A 613 1.26 16.23 27.37
N ALA A 614 1.87 17.42 27.43
CA ALA A 614 3.22 17.66 26.96
C ALA A 614 4.26 17.89 28.08
N ILE A 615 3.95 17.88 29.37
CA ILE A 615 4.91 18.24 30.43
C ILE A 615 5.17 17.07 31.39
N SER A 616 6.43 16.79 31.72
CA SER A 616 6.80 15.76 32.72
C SER A 616 6.57 16.23 34.16
N GLU A 617 6.40 15.31 35.10
CA GLU A 617 6.21 15.69 36.51
C GLU A 617 7.41 16.46 37.07
N TYR A 618 8.62 16.09 36.67
CA TYR A 618 9.81 16.79 37.11
C TYR A 618 9.88 18.21 36.53
N GLU A 619 9.45 18.42 35.29
CA GLU A 619 9.39 19.77 34.71
C GLU A 619 8.33 20.62 35.39
N LEU A 620 7.16 20.05 35.66
CA LEU A 620 6.09 20.72 36.38
C LEU A 620 6.53 21.12 37.81
N PHE A 621 7.28 20.26 38.49
CA PHE A 621 7.96 20.60 39.75
C PHE A 621 8.96 21.76 39.60
N ASN A 622 9.81 21.74 38.56
CA ASN A 622 10.78 22.80 38.34
C ASN A 622 10.12 24.14 37.99
N MET A 623 9.00 24.13 37.26
CA MET A 623 8.20 25.31 36.98
C MET A 623 7.57 25.86 38.27
N ALA A 624 7.00 25.00 39.12
CA ALA A 624 6.51 25.39 40.43
C ALA A 624 7.63 25.93 41.36
N LEU A 625 8.83 25.36 41.28
CA LEU A 625 10.02 25.83 42.00
C LEU A 625 10.47 27.21 41.52
N ALA A 626 10.43 27.47 40.22
CA ALA A 626 10.74 28.77 39.64
C ALA A 626 9.74 29.84 40.09
N LEU A 627 8.43 29.49 40.09
CA LEU A 627 7.36 30.34 40.62
C LEU A 627 7.59 30.70 42.10
N ALA A 628 7.86 29.70 42.95
CA ALA A 628 8.11 29.91 44.38
C ALA A 628 9.32 30.82 44.66
N ARG A 629 10.40 30.67 43.89
CA ARG A 629 11.60 31.53 43.98
C ARG A 629 11.31 32.97 43.57
N GLN A 630 10.50 33.18 42.54
CA GLN A 630 10.17 34.51 42.04
C GLN A 630 9.21 35.27 42.97
N LEU A 631 8.31 34.56 43.65
CA LEU A 631 7.41 35.11 44.68
C LEU A 631 8.08 35.27 46.05
N SER A 632 9.39 35.01 46.18
CA SER A 632 10.16 35.11 47.43
C SER A 632 9.66 34.21 48.57
N VAL A 633 9.03 33.08 48.23
CA VAL A 633 8.49 32.10 49.19
C VAL A 633 9.56 31.08 49.60
N ASN A 634 9.53 30.62 50.86
CA ASN A 634 10.51 29.65 51.36
C ASN A 634 10.30 28.27 50.70
N LEU A 635 11.39 27.65 50.22
CA LEU A 635 11.38 26.35 49.55
C LEU A 635 10.74 25.22 50.38
N TYR A 636 10.77 25.34 51.71
CA TYR A 636 10.14 24.39 52.63
C TYR A 636 8.60 24.38 52.55
N GLU A 637 7.98 25.45 52.05
CA GLU A 637 6.52 25.59 51.92
C GLU A 637 5.94 24.78 50.74
N LEU A 638 6.79 24.22 49.87
CA LEU A 638 6.38 23.27 48.82
C LEU A 638 6.10 21.85 49.35
N LYS A 639 6.60 21.52 50.56
CA LYS A 639 6.51 20.16 51.14
C LYS A 639 5.07 19.62 51.29
N PRO A 640 4.09 20.40 51.78
CA PRO A 640 2.70 19.93 51.92
C PRO A 640 2.06 19.55 50.57
N TYR A 641 2.46 20.21 49.49
CA TYR A 641 1.89 20.02 48.16
C TYR A 641 2.52 18.87 47.37
N LEU A 642 3.64 18.29 47.83
CA LEU A 642 4.28 17.11 47.21
C LEU A 642 3.36 15.89 47.13
N ALA A 643 2.35 15.81 48.00
CA ALA A 643 1.35 14.74 47.95
C ALA A 643 0.47 14.80 46.68
N HIS A 644 0.48 15.93 45.95
CA HIS A 644 -0.24 16.11 44.69
C HIS A 644 0.61 15.82 43.45
N LEU A 645 1.93 15.71 43.60
CA LEU A 645 2.83 15.32 42.52
C LEU A 645 2.84 13.80 42.38
N ASP A 646 2.77 13.28 41.15
CA ASP A 646 2.99 11.86 40.93
C ASP A 646 4.48 11.53 41.11
N LEU A 647 4.85 11.11 42.32
CA LEU A 647 6.22 10.72 42.64
C LEU A 647 6.65 9.46 41.88
N SER A 648 5.70 8.68 41.36
CA SER A 648 5.96 7.44 40.64
C SER A 648 6.52 7.70 39.23
N ALA A 649 6.16 8.85 38.66
CA ALA A 649 6.59 9.39 37.36
C ALA A 649 8.07 9.85 37.30
N LEU A 650 8.69 10.07 38.46
CA LEU A 650 10.04 10.64 38.56
C LEU A 650 11.13 9.56 38.47
N ALA A 651 12.20 9.83 37.71
CA ALA A 651 13.39 8.99 37.68
C ALA A 651 14.16 9.04 39.02
N SER A 652 14.94 8.01 39.34
CA SER A 652 15.66 7.94 40.63
C SER A 652 16.57 9.15 40.91
N HIS A 653 17.18 9.72 39.87
CA HIS A 653 18.01 10.92 40.02
C HIS A 653 17.17 12.20 40.19
N GLU A 654 15.96 12.26 39.61
CA GLU A 654 15.01 13.37 39.80
C GLU A 654 14.39 13.33 41.19
N LYS A 655 14.05 12.12 41.68
CA LYS A 655 13.66 11.88 43.07
C LYS A 655 14.75 12.33 44.04
N HIS A 656 16.01 11.99 43.75
CA HIS A 656 17.15 12.45 44.53
C HIS A 656 17.32 13.98 44.47
N ALA A 657 17.15 14.58 43.29
CA ALA A 657 17.23 16.04 43.10
C ALA A 657 16.14 16.76 43.91
N ILE A 658 14.89 16.29 43.87
CA ILE A 658 13.77 16.82 44.67
C ILE A 658 14.04 16.62 46.16
N SER A 659 14.47 15.42 46.56
CA SER A 659 14.81 15.09 47.95
C SER A 659 15.94 15.96 48.50
N THR A 660 16.93 16.30 47.68
CA THR A 660 18.05 17.18 48.06
C THR A 660 17.59 18.63 48.10
N THR A 661 16.78 19.07 47.13
CA THR A 661 16.28 20.45 47.02
C THR A 661 15.35 20.80 48.19
N LEU A 662 14.54 19.84 48.66
CA LEU A 662 13.58 20.03 49.75
C LEU A 662 14.03 19.42 51.09
N SER A 663 15.22 18.82 51.17
CA SER A 663 15.72 18.13 52.37
C SER A 663 14.70 17.14 52.97
N LEU A 664 14.26 16.15 52.20
CA LEU A 664 13.31 15.10 52.61
C LEU A 664 14.03 13.89 53.20
N THR A 665 13.53 13.31 54.30
CA THR A 665 14.11 12.08 54.87
C THR A 665 13.39 10.81 54.39
N PRO A 666 14.10 9.67 54.17
CA PRO A 666 13.48 8.41 53.72
C PRO A 666 12.46 7.80 54.71
N GLN A 667 12.54 8.15 55.99
CA GLN A 667 11.67 7.62 57.04
C GLN A 667 10.30 8.33 57.07
N GLU A 668 10.24 9.61 56.72
CA GLU A 668 9.02 10.43 56.72
C GLU A 668 8.15 10.22 55.47
N HIS A 669 8.72 9.75 54.36
CA HIS A 669 8.03 9.64 53.07
C HIS A 669 8.06 8.22 52.46
N ARG A 670 7.61 7.20 53.23
CA ARG A 670 7.54 5.78 52.80
C ARG A 670 6.75 5.52 51.50
N ARG A 671 5.81 6.42 51.13
CA ARG A 671 4.95 6.34 49.93
C ARG A 671 5.69 6.48 48.59
N LEU A 672 7.01 6.74 48.62
CA LEU A 672 7.86 6.77 47.43
C LEU A 672 8.05 5.39 46.74
N TRP A 673 7.58 4.27 47.32
CA TRP A 673 7.94 2.90 46.91
C TRP A 673 6.73 1.93 46.75
N ASN A 674 6.75 1.09 45.70
CA ASN A 674 5.74 0.06 45.37
C ASN A 674 5.80 -1.14 46.36
N SER A 675 4.70 -1.46 47.06
CA SER A 675 4.71 -2.51 48.11
C SER A 675 4.85 -3.94 47.59
N LEU A 676 4.57 -4.20 46.30
CA LEU A 676 4.87 -5.50 45.70
C LEU A 676 6.36 -5.81 45.68
N MET A 677 7.22 -4.79 45.64
CA MET A 677 8.67 -4.96 45.73
C MET A 677 9.11 -5.52 47.09
N THR A 678 8.19 -5.56 48.06
CA THR A 678 8.36 -6.13 49.40
C THR A 678 7.43 -7.33 49.64
N SER A 679 6.88 -7.95 48.59
CA SER A 679 6.05 -9.16 48.70
C SER A 679 6.84 -10.32 49.31
N ASP A 680 6.21 -11.08 50.20
CA ASP A 680 6.75 -12.30 50.79
C ASP A 680 6.55 -13.52 49.87
N ILE A 681 5.74 -13.39 48.81
CA ILE A 681 5.40 -14.46 47.86
C ILE A 681 6.07 -14.25 46.50
N LEU A 682 5.95 -13.05 45.94
CA LEU A 682 6.40 -12.74 44.59
C LEU A 682 7.86 -12.29 44.58
N THR A 683 8.66 -12.87 43.68
CA THR A 683 10.06 -12.46 43.50
C THR A 683 10.16 -11.24 42.58
N SER A 684 11.27 -10.50 42.64
CA SER A 684 11.50 -9.37 41.72
C SER A 684 11.45 -9.79 40.23
N ARG A 685 11.75 -11.06 39.92
CA ARG A 685 11.59 -11.62 38.57
C ARG A 685 10.11 -11.80 38.21
N ASP A 686 9.29 -12.30 39.12
CA ASP A 686 7.84 -12.44 38.92
C ASP A 686 7.21 -11.08 38.65
N LEU A 687 7.63 -10.06 39.42
CA LEU A 687 7.19 -8.69 39.23
C LEU A 687 7.59 -8.13 37.86
N MET A 688 8.84 -8.34 37.45
CA MET A 688 9.34 -7.90 36.14
C MET A 688 8.67 -8.63 34.97
N GLN A 689 8.47 -9.95 35.06
CA GLN A 689 7.76 -10.73 34.03
C GLN A 689 6.30 -10.31 33.89
N ARG A 690 5.68 -9.90 35.00
CA ARG A 690 4.30 -9.42 35.04
C ARG A 690 4.15 -7.93 34.87
N GLN A 691 5.25 -7.19 34.71
CA GLN A 691 5.29 -5.72 34.67
C GLN A 691 4.68 -5.06 35.92
N LEU A 692 4.64 -5.80 37.03
CA LEU A 692 4.21 -5.34 38.35
C LEU A 692 5.32 -4.61 39.12
N ASP A 693 6.53 -4.58 38.58
CA ASP A 693 7.69 -3.80 39.03
C ASP A 693 7.64 -2.32 38.57
N ARG A 694 6.63 -1.97 37.76
CA ARG A 694 6.32 -0.60 37.37
C ARG A 694 5.91 0.25 38.58
N PRO A 695 5.90 1.59 38.44
CA PRO A 695 5.38 2.52 39.45
C PRO A 695 3.86 2.33 39.70
N LEU A 696 3.47 1.21 40.29
CA LEU A 696 2.14 0.92 40.80
C LEU A 696 2.18 1.16 42.31
N SER A 697 1.37 2.09 42.80
CA SER A 697 1.27 2.45 44.22
C SER A 697 0.40 1.46 45.01
N MET A 698 0.62 0.16 44.80
CA MET A 698 -0.15 -0.86 45.50
C MET A 698 0.18 -0.85 46.99
N GLN A 699 -0.84 -1.07 47.81
CA GLN A 699 -0.74 -1.18 49.26
C GLN A 699 -1.04 -2.60 49.69
N ARG A 700 -0.16 -3.20 50.48
CA ARG A 700 -0.38 -4.51 51.08
C ARG A 700 -1.36 -4.38 52.25
N LEU A 701 -2.58 -4.88 52.10
CA LEU A 701 -3.59 -4.93 53.16
C LEU A 701 -3.42 -6.13 54.09
N TYR A 702 -2.96 -7.25 53.55
CA TYR A 702 -2.84 -8.50 54.28
C TYR A 702 -1.60 -9.27 53.83
N SER A 703 -0.89 -9.87 54.78
CA SER A 703 0.14 -10.88 54.55
C SER A 703 0.02 -11.95 55.63
N SER A 704 0.00 -13.21 55.24
CA SER A 704 -0.04 -14.35 56.17
C SER A 704 1.22 -14.46 57.06
N LYS A 705 2.28 -13.70 56.77
CA LYS A 705 3.48 -13.59 57.62
C LYS A 705 3.30 -12.56 58.74
N ALA A 706 2.50 -11.52 58.50
CA ALA A 706 2.24 -10.44 59.45
C ALA A 706 0.94 -10.64 60.23
N ASN A 707 -0.02 -11.36 59.66
CA ASN A 707 -1.37 -11.57 60.18
C ASN A 707 -1.74 -13.06 60.17
N SER A 708 -2.64 -13.50 61.06
CA SER A 708 -3.08 -14.89 61.12
C SER A 708 -3.84 -15.30 59.83
N PRO A 709 -3.66 -16.53 59.30
CA PRO A 709 -4.46 -17.04 58.18
C PRO A 709 -5.96 -17.11 58.46
N ALA A 710 -6.36 -17.29 59.73
CA ALA A 710 -7.75 -17.25 60.17
C ALA A 710 -8.50 -15.93 59.91
N THR A 711 -7.78 -14.80 59.76
CA THR A 711 -8.38 -13.48 59.49
C THR A 711 -8.45 -13.16 57.99
N PHE A 712 -8.01 -14.05 57.10
CA PHE A 712 -7.96 -13.79 55.65
C PHE A 712 -9.31 -13.32 55.09
N PHE A 713 -10.42 -14.02 55.37
CA PHE A 713 -11.75 -13.66 54.88
C PHE A 713 -12.25 -12.31 55.42
N GLN A 714 -11.82 -11.91 56.63
CA GLN A 714 -12.14 -10.58 57.18
C GLN A 714 -11.45 -9.47 56.38
N TYR A 715 -10.16 -9.63 56.07
CA TYR A 715 -9.42 -8.67 55.23
C TYR A 715 -9.86 -8.71 53.77
N LEU A 716 -10.29 -9.87 53.27
CA LEU A 716 -10.89 -10.01 51.95
C LEU A 716 -12.22 -9.23 51.87
N ARG A 717 -13.06 -9.26 52.91
CA ARG A 717 -14.28 -8.46 53.00
C ARG A 717 -13.97 -6.97 52.93
N ILE A 718 -13.00 -6.50 53.72
CA ILE A 718 -12.52 -5.11 53.68
C ILE A 718 -12.02 -4.74 52.28
N ALA A 719 -11.21 -5.60 51.65
CA ALA A 719 -10.71 -5.38 50.30
C ALA A 719 -11.84 -5.34 49.25
N SER A 720 -12.86 -6.17 49.41
CA SER A 720 -14.00 -6.27 48.49
C SER A 720 -14.94 -5.06 48.59
N GLU A 721 -15.27 -4.64 49.81
CA GLU A 721 -16.21 -3.54 50.09
C GLU A 721 -15.57 -2.15 49.91
N GLN A 722 -14.29 -1.98 50.28
CA GLN A 722 -13.65 -0.65 50.34
C GLN A 722 -12.76 -0.32 49.14
N PHE A 723 -12.37 -1.29 48.32
CA PHE A 723 -11.44 -1.08 47.21
C PHE A 723 -11.94 -1.66 45.88
N THR A 724 -11.81 -0.87 44.82
CA THR A 724 -12.28 -1.24 43.47
C THR A 724 -11.24 -1.99 42.65
N ARG A 725 -9.98 -2.04 43.09
CA ARG A 725 -8.87 -2.73 42.42
C ARG A 725 -8.07 -3.50 43.46
N LYS A 726 -7.97 -4.81 43.25
CA LYS A 726 -7.34 -5.73 44.21
C LYS A 726 -6.64 -6.88 43.50
N LEU A 727 -5.53 -7.30 44.09
CA LEU A 727 -4.74 -8.45 43.69
C LEU A 727 -4.63 -9.39 44.89
N LEU A 728 -5.19 -10.59 44.73
CA LEU A 728 -5.02 -11.70 45.67
C LEU A 728 -3.86 -12.55 45.19
N VAL A 729 -2.86 -12.78 46.04
CA VAL A 729 -1.74 -13.68 45.71
C VAL A 729 -1.76 -14.85 46.68
N LEU A 730 -1.77 -16.07 46.13
CA LEU A 730 -1.84 -17.31 46.90
C LEU A 730 -0.68 -18.21 46.49
N LYS A 731 0.10 -18.66 47.46
CA LYS A 731 1.17 -19.64 47.26
C LYS A 731 0.72 -20.99 47.79
N THR A 732 0.64 -22.00 46.94
CA THR A 732 0.25 -23.37 47.36
C THR A 732 1.46 -24.21 47.74
N ASP A 733 2.57 -24.07 47.03
CA ASP A 733 3.85 -24.69 47.33
C ASP A 733 5.00 -23.81 46.78
N ASP A 734 6.25 -24.24 46.91
CA ASP A 734 7.41 -23.50 46.36
C ASP A 734 7.48 -23.51 44.82
N ARG A 735 6.61 -24.29 44.17
CA ARG A 735 6.58 -24.46 42.71
C ARG A 735 5.47 -23.65 42.04
N PHE A 736 4.51 -23.15 42.80
CA PHE A 736 3.36 -22.47 42.24
C PHE A 736 2.77 -21.41 43.17
N ALA A 737 2.60 -20.21 42.61
CA ALA A 737 1.70 -19.21 43.15
C ALA A 737 0.70 -18.76 42.08
N VAL A 738 -0.49 -18.35 42.50
CA VAL A 738 -1.56 -17.84 41.65
C VAL A 738 -1.89 -16.42 42.08
N GLY A 739 -2.07 -15.53 41.11
CA GLY A 739 -2.60 -14.19 41.31
C GLY A 739 -4.03 -14.10 40.77
N ILE A 740 -4.93 -13.48 41.51
CA ILE A 740 -6.29 -13.17 41.06
C ILE A 740 -6.44 -11.64 41.09
N PHE A 741 -6.49 -11.04 39.91
CA PHE A 741 -6.75 -9.63 39.74
C PHE A 741 -8.25 -9.41 39.64
N ILE A 742 -8.77 -8.45 40.40
CA ILE A 742 -10.19 -8.12 40.44
C ILE A 742 -10.36 -6.62 40.22
N LYS A 743 -11.20 -6.30 39.24
CA LYS A 743 -11.62 -4.96 38.83
C LYS A 743 -13.10 -4.78 39.16
N GLY A 744 -13.43 -3.68 39.85
CA GLY A 744 -14.80 -3.31 40.20
C GLY A 744 -15.24 -3.80 41.59
N ASN A 745 -16.52 -3.53 41.88
CA ASN A 745 -17.14 -3.93 43.13
C ASN A 745 -17.66 -5.36 42.98
N ILE A 746 -17.30 -6.22 43.93
CA ILE A 746 -17.90 -7.54 44.07
C ILE A 746 -18.73 -7.48 45.33
N PRO A 747 -20.07 -7.45 45.23
CA PRO A 747 -20.93 -7.53 46.40
C PRO A 747 -20.67 -8.82 47.19
N TRP A 748 -20.59 -8.68 48.50
CA TRP A 748 -20.42 -9.80 49.44
C TRP A 748 -21.73 -10.60 49.52
N ASP A 749 -21.65 -11.92 49.64
CA ASP A 749 -22.79 -12.86 49.67
C ASP A 749 -23.68 -12.88 48.41
N GLU A 750 -23.25 -12.24 47.32
CA GLU A 750 -23.93 -12.27 46.00
C GLU A 750 -23.13 -13.12 44.98
N GLU A 751 -23.73 -13.33 43.79
CA GLU A 751 -23.12 -14.05 42.66
C GLU A 751 -23.11 -13.20 41.37
N PRO A 752 -22.38 -12.07 41.34
CA PRO A 752 -22.30 -11.23 40.15
C PRO A 752 -21.66 -11.99 38.98
N GLU A 753 -22.13 -11.69 37.76
CA GLU A 753 -21.45 -12.08 36.54
C GLU A 753 -20.14 -11.28 36.39
N VAL A 754 -19.07 -11.99 36.04
CA VAL A 754 -17.72 -11.45 35.86
C VAL A 754 -17.21 -11.83 34.47
N ASP A 755 -16.45 -10.93 33.87
CA ASP A 755 -15.94 -11.00 32.50
C ASP A 755 -14.44 -10.71 32.49
N ASP A 756 -13.96 -9.77 31.67
CA ASP A 756 -12.57 -9.35 31.72
C ASP A 756 -12.20 -8.68 33.05
N ASN A 757 -13.17 -8.26 33.86
CA ASN A 757 -12.96 -7.65 35.17
C ASN A 757 -12.30 -8.58 36.21
N VAL A 758 -12.20 -9.89 35.96
CA VAL A 758 -11.44 -10.84 36.79
C VAL A 758 -10.42 -11.60 35.94
N VAL A 759 -9.13 -11.46 36.27
CA VAL A 759 -8.02 -12.14 35.58
C VAL A 759 -7.27 -13.04 36.54
N VAL A 760 -7.05 -14.30 36.14
CA VAL A 760 -6.23 -15.24 36.89
C VAL A 760 -4.86 -15.38 36.22
N CYS A 761 -3.78 -15.31 37.00
CA CYS A 761 -2.41 -15.47 36.54
C CYS A 761 -1.65 -16.51 37.39
N SER A 762 -0.62 -17.13 36.80
CA SER A 762 0.27 -18.06 37.50
C SER A 762 1.69 -17.51 37.60
N PHE A 763 2.38 -17.88 38.68
CA PHE A 763 3.78 -17.57 38.98
C PHE A 763 4.51 -18.90 39.26
N MET A 764 5.63 -19.17 38.56
CA MET A 764 6.37 -20.44 38.64
C MET A 764 7.89 -20.20 38.81
N PRO A 765 8.63 -21.10 39.47
CA PRO A 765 10.03 -20.91 39.82
C PRO A 765 11.00 -21.12 38.63
N GLN A 766 12.29 -20.87 38.91
CA GLN A 766 13.37 -20.58 37.96
C GLN A 766 13.62 -21.60 36.83
N ALA A 767 13.19 -22.86 36.94
CA ALA A 767 13.54 -23.94 36.00
C ALA A 767 12.64 -24.05 34.75
N SER A 768 11.59 -23.23 34.64
CA SER A 768 10.62 -23.27 33.54
C SER A 768 10.57 -21.96 32.75
N ASP A 769 11.19 -21.94 31.57
CA ASP A 769 11.24 -20.79 30.63
C ASP A 769 9.91 -20.51 29.89
N SER A 770 8.78 -20.99 30.40
CA SER A 770 7.47 -20.75 29.77
C SER A 770 6.93 -19.37 30.12
N MET A 771 6.39 -18.64 29.12
CA MET A 771 5.55 -17.47 29.36
C MET A 771 4.32 -17.86 30.20
N SER A 772 4.43 -17.77 31.51
CA SER A 772 3.61 -16.89 32.34
C SER A 772 2.29 -16.43 31.62
N VAL A 773 1.15 -17.13 31.82
CA VAL A 773 -0.13 -16.81 31.13
C VAL A 773 -1.07 -15.99 32.02
N TYR A 774 -1.63 -14.90 31.49
CA TYR A 774 -2.80 -14.20 32.04
C TYR A 774 -4.06 -14.79 31.40
N ARG A 775 -5.07 -15.11 32.22
CA ARG A 775 -6.35 -15.61 31.74
C ARG A 775 -7.48 -14.69 32.22
N PRO A 776 -7.95 -13.73 31.40
CA PRO A 776 -9.21 -13.03 31.69
C PRO A 776 -10.36 -14.03 31.68
N CYS A 777 -11.36 -13.80 32.53
CA CYS A 777 -12.62 -14.50 32.41
C CYS A 777 -13.36 -13.98 31.16
N THR A 778 -14.32 -14.76 30.68
CA THR A 778 -15.17 -14.41 29.52
C THR A 778 -16.61 -14.27 29.98
N VAL A 779 -17.47 -13.69 29.14
CA VAL A 779 -18.92 -13.60 29.41
C VAL A 779 -19.48 -14.97 29.84
N GLY A 780 -20.20 -15.00 30.96
CA GLY A 780 -20.73 -16.22 31.61
C GLY A 780 -19.98 -16.72 32.85
N TYR A 781 -18.84 -16.15 33.24
CA TYR A 781 -18.21 -16.46 34.53
C TYR A 781 -18.92 -15.76 35.68
N ARG A 782 -18.88 -16.34 36.88
CA ARG A 782 -19.43 -15.78 38.13
C ARG A 782 -18.44 -15.93 39.27
N LEU A 783 -18.43 -14.95 40.17
CA LEU A 783 -17.54 -14.93 41.34
C LEU A 783 -18.36 -14.74 42.62
N HIS A 784 -18.32 -15.74 43.50
CA HIS A 784 -19.01 -15.74 44.79
C HIS A 784 -18.00 -15.59 45.93
N CYS A 785 -18.29 -14.71 46.89
CA CYS A 785 -17.45 -14.44 48.07
C CYS A 785 -18.34 -14.38 49.33
N ASP A 786 -18.04 -15.22 50.33
CA ASP A 786 -18.69 -15.24 51.64
C ASP A 786 -17.64 -15.31 52.79
N ASP A 787 -18.09 -15.35 54.06
CA ASP A 787 -17.21 -15.37 55.25
C ASP A 787 -16.33 -16.64 55.38
N GLY A 788 -16.53 -17.66 54.53
CA GLY A 788 -15.81 -18.93 54.56
C GLY A 788 -15.24 -19.40 53.23
N ASN A 789 -15.67 -18.86 52.09
CA ASN A 789 -15.38 -19.35 50.75
C ASN A 789 -15.28 -18.22 49.69
N LEU A 790 -14.42 -18.43 48.70
CA LEU A 790 -14.37 -17.67 47.45
C LEU A 790 -14.40 -18.65 46.28
N GLN A 791 -15.38 -18.54 45.38
CA GLN A 791 -15.56 -19.45 44.25
C GLN A 791 -15.73 -18.70 42.92
N LEU A 792 -14.81 -18.92 41.98
CA LEU A 792 -14.87 -18.46 40.59
C LEU A 792 -15.25 -19.63 39.68
N TYR A 793 -16.36 -19.55 38.95
CA TYR A 793 -16.87 -20.64 38.10
C TYR A 793 -17.52 -20.12 36.80
N ASN A 794 -17.67 -21.00 35.80
CA ASN A 794 -18.26 -20.64 34.50
C ASN A 794 -19.66 -21.24 34.36
N LYS A 795 -20.70 -20.39 34.30
CA LYS A 795 -22.14 -20.72 34.26
C LYS A 795 -22.64 -21.56 35.44
N ASN A 796 -22.08 -22.74 35.66
CA ASN A 796 -22.45 -23.71 36.69
C ASN A 796 -21.35 -23.84 37.75
N ARG A 797 -21.72 -23.93 39.05
CA ARG A 797 -20.76 -24.14 40.15
C ARG A 797 -19.92 -25.42 39.99
N ALA A 798 -20.41 -26.42 39.26
CA ALA A 798 -19.65 -27.62 38.92
C ALA A 798 -18.42 -27.34 38.03
N ASP A 799 -18.46 -26.30 37.19
CA ASP A 799 -17.34 -25.88 36.33
C ASP A 799 -16.47 -24.80 36.99
N THR A 800 -15.99 -25.11 38.20
CA THR A 800 -15.16 -24.21 39.01
C THR A 800 -13.78 -24.00 38.40
N PHE A 801 -13.33 -22.74 38.37
CA PHE A 801 -11.97 -22.35 38.00
C PHE A 801 -11.05 -22.23 39.22
N VAL A 802 -11.44 -21.43 40.22
CA VAL A 802 -10.70 -21.25 41.47
C VAL A 802 -11.68 -21.34 42.63
N PHE A 803 -11.36 -22.14 43.65
CA PHE A 803 -12.15 -22.26 44.86
C PHE A 803 -11.26 -22.22 46.09
N ILE A 804 -11.47 -21.24 46.95
CA ILE A 804 -10.78 -21.06 48.24
C ILE A 804 -11.82 -21.30 49.32
N SER A 805 -11.51 -22.12 50.32
CA SER A 805 -12.46 -22.42 51.40
C SER A 805 -11.74 -22.58 52.73
N ARG A 806 -12.47 -22.26 53.81
CA ARG A 806 -12.08 -22.59 55.18
C ARG A 806 -12.60 -23.99 55.51
N PRO A 807 -11.73 -25.01 55.65
CA PRO A 807 -12.19 -26.35 55.97
C PRO A 807 -12.68 -26.44 57.43
N PRO A 808 -13.46 -27.49 57.78
CA PRO A 808 -13.90 -27.73 59.16
C PRO A 808 -12.71 -27.80 60.14
N ARG A 809 -12.92 -27.36 61.39
CA ARG A 809 -11.88 -27.27 62.45
C ARG A 809 -11.14 -28.58 62.71
N GLU A 810 -11.74 -29.71 62.34
CA GLU A 810 -11.19 -31.07 62.50
C GLU A 810 -10.06 -31.39 61.51
N SER A 811 -9.88 -30.61 60.42
CA SER A 811 -8.87 -30.90 59.38
C SER A 811 -7.45 -30.41 59.71
N GLY A 812 -7.28 -29.56 60.73
CA GLY A 812 -5.99 -28.95 61.10
C GLY A 812 -5.42 -27.95 60.08
N GLN A 813 -6.11 -27.70 58.96
CA GLN A 813 -5.70 -26.75 57.91
C GLN A 813 -6.53 -25.47 58.02
N GLU A 814 -5.91 -24.29 57.89
CA GLU A 814 -6.63 -23.01 58.06
C GLU A 814 -7.36 -22.56 56.79
N VAL A 815 -6.73 -22.66 55.61
CA VAL A 815 -7.31 -22.31 54.31
C VAL A 815 -6.84 -23.28 53.24
N VAL A 816 -7.77 -23.78 52.41
CA VAL A 816 -7.48 -24.68 51.28
C VAL A 816 -7.95 -24.10 49.95
N THR A 817 -7.28 -24.45 48.86
CA THR A 817 -7.63 -24.01 47.50
C THR A 817 -7.68 -25.16 46.49
N SER A 818 -8.62 -25.08 45.56
CA SER A 818 -8.75 -25.95 44.38
C SER A 818 -8.67 -25.09 43.12
N ILE A 819 -7.77 -25.44 42.19
CA ILE A 819 -7.53 -24.65 40.97
C ILE A 819 -7.55 -25.57 39.76
N ALA A 820 -8.43 -25.27 38.81
CA ALA A 820 -8.50 -25.94 37.51
C ALA A 820 -7.36 -25.47 36.59
N LEU A 821 -6.14 -26.00 36.80
CA LEU A 821 -4.93 -25.60 36.09
C LEU A 821 -5.03 -25.70 34.55
N GLN A 822 -5.88 -26.59 34.02
CA GLN A 822 -6.14 -26.72 32.58
C GLN A 822 -6.74 -25.44 31.98
N LYS A 823 -7.47 -24.65 32.76
CA LYS A 823 -8.04 -23.36 32.34
C LYS A 823 -6.99 -22.24 32.30
N ILE A 824 -5.85 -22.42 32.98
CA ILE A 824 -4.68 -21.53 32.89
C ILE A 824 -3.80 -21.94 31.70
N SER A 825 -3.38 -23.20 31.65
CA SER A 825 -2.63 -23.79 30.53
C SER A 825 -2.51 -25.30 30.69
N GLY A 826 -2.69 -26.05 29.60
CA GLY A 826 -2.45 -27.51 29.58
C GLY A 826 -1.01 -27.91 29.94
N ARG A 827 -0.03 -27.00 29.80
CA ARG A 827 1.37 -27.25 30.21
C ARG A 827 1.56 -27.14 31.72
N VAL A 828 0.92 -26.16 32.35
CA VAL A 828 0.96 -25.94 33.82
C VAL A 828 0.31 -27.14 34.53
N GLN A 829 -0.83 -27.63 34.01
CA GLN A 829 -1.46 -28.85 34.52
C GLN A 829 -0.55 -30.08 34.42
N LYS A 830 0.17 -30.26 33.32
CA LYS A 830 1.11 -31.38 33.15
C LYS A 830 2.28 -31.34 34.14
N GLN A 831 2.73 -30.14 34.52
CA GLN A 831 3.88 -29.97 35.42
C GLN A 831 3.51 -30.08 36.90
N LEU A 832 2.36 -29.56 37.31
CA LEU A 832 1.93 -29.51 38.71
C LEU A 832 0.92 -30.61 39.08
N GLY A 833 0.30 -31.26 38.08
CA GLY A 833 -0.76 -32.24 38.29
C GLY A 833 -2.10 -31.58 38.63
N ARG A 834 -2.86 -32.20 39.53
CA ARG A 834 -4.18 -31.70 39.97
C ARG A 834 -4.07 -30.99 41.31
N LEU A 835 -4.47 -29.72 41.37
CA LEU A 835 -4.62 -28.96 42.60
C LEU A 835 -6.08 -29.03 43.09
N ASN A 836 -6.34 -29.94 44.04
CA ASN A 836 -7.66 -30.10 44.64
C ASN A 836 -7.54 -30.11 46.17
N ARG A 837 -8.18 -29.15 46.85
CA ARG A 837 -8.12 -28.95 48.30
C ARG A 837 -6.68 -28.89 48.84
N ALA A 838 -5.80 -28.23 48.11
CA ALA A 838 -4.41 -28.05 48.50
C ALA A 838 -4.32 -26.98 49.61
N PRO A 839 -3.48 -27.18 50.65
CA PRO A 839 -3.27 -26.16 51.68
C PRO A 839 -2.57 -24.94 51.07
N VAL A 840 -2.94 -23.74 51.54
CA VAL A 840 -2.28 -22.50 51.12
C VAL A 840 -1.16 -22.17 52.09
N VAL A 841 0.08 -22.07 51.59
CA VAL A 841 1.31 -21.84 52.36
C VAL A 841 1.48 -20.35 52.71
N ALA A 842 1.16 -19.46 51.78
CA ALA A 842 1.22 -18.02 52.01
C ALA A 842 0.14 -17.29 51.20
N MET A 843 -0.38 -16.20 51.76
CA MET A 843 -1.46 -15.41 51.18
C MET A 843 -1.18 -13.92 51.36
N GLU A 844 -1.41 -13.15 50.30
CA GLU A 844 -1.33 -11.69 50.34
C GLU A 844 -2.53 -11.05 49.65
N ILE A 845 -2.96 -9.91 50.18
CA ILE A 845 -3.97 -9.04 49.56
C ILE A 845 -3.33 -7.68 49.33
N HIS A 846 -3.26 -7.28 48.07
CA HIS A 846 -2.79 -5.96 47.65
C HIS A 846 -3.95 -5.18 47.05
N VAL A 847 -4.06 -3.90 47.38
CA VAL A 847 -5.12 -3.02 46.85
C VAL A 847 -4.52 -1.74 46.31
N ILE A 848 -5.26 -1.10 45.43
CA ILE A 848 -4.95 0.25 44.97
C ILE A 848 -5.93 1.19 45.65
N SER A 849 -5.41 2.30 46.17
CA SER A 849 -6.24 3.37 46.74
C SER A 849 -7.22 3.87 45.67
N ASN A 850 -8.52 3.94 45.99
CA ASN A 850 -9.53 4.46 45.06
C ASN A 850 -9.32 5.93 44.65
N ARG A 851 -8.38 6.63 45.31
CA ARG A 851 -7.98 8.01 44.97
C ARG A 851 -6.80 8.05 43.97
N ASP A 852 -6.14 6.92 43.73
CA ASP A 852 -4.96 6.82 42.88
C ASP A 852 -5.35 6.44 41.44
N ARG A 853 -5.74 7.48 40.69
CA ARG A 853 -6.22 7.33 39.32
C ARG A 853 -5.16 6.80 38.35
N VAL A 854 -3.87 7.07 38.59
CA VAL A 854 -2.78 6.63 37.70
C VAL A 854 -2.50 5.14 37.90
N ALA A 855 -2.45 4.67 39.15
CA ALA A 855 -2.35 3.25 39.40
C ALA A 855 -3.59 2.48 38.94
N HIS A 856 -4.79 3.09 39.00
CA HIS A 856 -6.00 2.54 38.38
C HIS A 856 -5.87 2.43 36.85
N GLU A 857 -5.45 3.50 36.16
CA GLU A 857 -5.26 3.53 34.71
C GLU A 857 -4.18 2.52 34.26
N LEU A 858 -3.05 2.43 34.98
CA LEU A 858 -1.98 1.46 34.71
C LEU A 858 -2.42 0.02 34.98
N PHE A 859 -3.23 -0.21 36.02
CA PHE A 859 -3.82 -1.52 36.31
C PHE A 859 -4.84 -1.91 35.24
N ASP A 860 -5.68 -0.97 34.79
CA ASP A 860 -6.74 -1.17 33.79
C ASP A 860 -6.19 -1.39 32.38
N LEU A 861 -5.04 -0.79 32.02
CA LEU A 861 -4.34 -1.04 30.75
C LEU A 861 -3.89 -2.49 30.55
N TYR A 862 -3.83 -3.31 31.61
CA TYR A 862 -3.61 -4.76 31.49
C TYR A 862 -4.83 -5.53 30.95
N PHE A 863 -6.00 -4.89 30.95
CA PHE A 863 -7.29 -5.49 30.58
C PHE A 863 -7.81 -5.02 29.21
N GLU A 864 -7.29 -3.94 28.64
CA GLU A 864 -7.73 -3.43 27.33
C GLU A 864 -7.09 -4.23 26.18
N HIS A 865 -7.76 -5.29 25.75
CA HIS A 865 -7.47 -6.00 24.51
C HIS A 865 -8.58 -5.75 23.49
N VAL A 866 -8.31 -4.91 22.48
CA VAL A 866 -9.14 -4.87 21.27
C VAL A 866 -8.70 -6.01 20.37
N GLN A 867 -9.34 -7.17 20.43
CA GLN A 867 -9.17 -8.18 19.38
C GLN A 867 -9.63 -7.57 18.06
N THR A 868 -8.79 -7.65 17.02
CA THR A 868 -9.21 -7.29 15.66
C THR A 868 -10.33 -8.21 15.23
N GLU A 869 -11.51 -7.65 14.97
CA GLU A 869 -12.71 -8.44 14.73
C GLU A 869 -12.70 -9.07 13.34
N GLN A 870 -12.12 -8.40 12.32
CA GLN A 870 -12.17 -8.86 10.92
C GLN A 870 -10.96 -8.40 10.07
N TYR A 871 -10.41 -9.31 9.26
CA TYR A 871 -9.36 -9.04 8.26
C TYR A 871 -9.94 -9.13 6.84
N ILE A 872 -9.77 -8.08 6.04
CA ILE A 872 -10.34 -7.93 4.70
C ILE A 872 -9.24 -8.16 3.66
N SER A 873 -9.47 -9.07 2.72
CA SER A 873 -8.55 -9.30 1.60
C SER A 873 -8.57 -8.13 0.63
N ARG A 874 -7.45 -7.91 -0.07
CA ARG A 874 -7.31 -6.77 -0.99
C ARG A 874 -8.39 -6.74 -2.08
N PHE A 875 -8.84 -7.93 -2.49
CA PHE A 875 -9.89 -8.11 -3.50
C PHE A 875 -10.98 -9.01 -2.94
N SER A 876 -12.23 -8.58 -3.08
CA SER A 876 -13.38 -9.45 -2.82
C SER A 876 -13.62 -10.33 -4.04
N ARG A 877 -13.80 -11.64 -3.82
CA ARG A 877 -14.27 -12.58 -4.84
C ARG A 877 -15.78 -12.73 -4.69
N ASP A 878 -16.49 -11.61 -4.69
CA ASP A 878 -17.94 -11.63 -4.57
C ASP A 878 -18.50 -12.11 -5.90
N LEU A 879 -18.72 -13.43 -5.99
CA LEU A 879 -19.36 -14.06 -7.14
C LEU A 879 -20.81 -13.59 -7.16
N THR A 880 -21.16 -12.78 -8.16
CA THR A 880 -22.56 -12.46 -8.41
C THR A 880 -23.17 -13.62 -9.18
N SER A 881 -24.20 -14.22 -8.61
CA SER A 881 -25.11 -15.09 -9.32
C SER A 881 -25.95 -14.28 -10.32
N TYR A 882 -26.51 -14.97 -11.31
CA TYR A 882 -27.44 -14.40 -12.28
C TYR A 882 -28.67 -15.31 -12.39
N THR A 883 -29.79 -14.76 -12.88
CA THR A 883 -31.00 -15.53 -13.12
C THR A 883 -31.17 -15.70 -14.62
N LEU A 884 -31.30 -16.94 -15.09
CA LEU A 884 -31.61 -17.21 -16.50
C LEU A 884 -33.03 -16.76 -16.80
N LYS A 885 -33.21 -16.05 -17.91
CA LYS A 885 -34.54 -15.68 -18.38
C LYS A 885 -35.28 -16.96 -18.80
N SER A 886 -36.50 -17.13 -18.31
CA SER A 886 -37.36 -18.27 -18.64
C SER A 886 -38.70 -17.79 -19.18
N VAL A 887 -39.29 -18.53 -20.12
CA VAL A 887 -40.60 -18.23 -20.72
C VAL A 887 -41.70 -18.05 -19.64
N GLU A 888 -41.67 -18.87 -18.58
CA GLU A 888 -42.67 -18.84 -17.49
C GLU A 888 -42.66 -17.54 -16.66
N LYS A 889 -41.53 -16.85 -16.63
CA LYS A 889 -41.32 -15.59 -15.88
C LYS A 889 -41.15 -14.39 -16.80
N ALA A 890 -41.45 -14.55 -18.10
CA ALA A 890 -41.38 -13.45 -19.06
C ALA A 890 -42.42 -12.38 -18.72
N ASP A 891 -42.05 -11.11 -18.91
CA ASP A 891 -43.00 -10.00 -18.79
C ASP A 891 -43.88 -9.95 -20.04
N TRP A 892 -45.08 -10.50 -19.91
CA TRP A 892 -46.06 -10.53 -21.00
C TRP A 892 -46.75 -9.18 -21.23
N ALA A 893 -46.53 -8.17 -20.38
CA ALA A 893 -47.08 -6.82 -20.58
C ALA A 893 -46.31 -6.04 -21.66
N THR A 894 -45.01 -6.32 -21.82
CA THR A 894 -44.14 -5.68 -22.82
C THR A 894 -44.10 -6.41 -24.16
N ASN A 895 -44.57 -7.66 -24.21
CA ASN A 895 -44.54 -8.50 -25.40
C ASN A 895 -45.92 -8.58 -26.07
N PRO A 896 -46.00 -8.81 -27.40
CA PRO A 896 -47.27 -8.94 -28.10
C PRO A 896 -48.10 -10.12 -27.57
N GLN A 897 -49.42 -9.93 -27.43
CA GLN A 897 -50.28 -10.96 -26.82
C GLN A 897 -50.33 -12.26 -27.64
N TRP A 898 -50.21 -12.18 -28.96
CA TRP A 898 -50.12 -13.36 -29.83
C TRP A 898 -48.85 -14.20 -29.58
N LEU A 899 -47.76 -13.60 -29.10
CA LEU A 899 -46.53 -14.31 -28.74
C LEU A 899 -46.74 -15.15 -27.46
N LYS A 900 -47.56 -14.65 -26.54
CA LYS A 900 -47.95 -15.39 -25.33
C LYS A 900 -48.73 -16.65 -25.66
N ASP A 901 -49.66 -16.57 -26.60
CA ASP A 901 -50.52 -17.69 -26.99
C ASP A 901 -49.72 -18.82 -27.70
N ILE A 902 -48.58 -18.47 -28.32
CA ILE A 902 -47.64 -19.42 -28.93
C ILE A 902 -46.80 -20.17 -27.88
N PHE A 903 -46.30 -19.47 -26.86
CA PHE A 903 -45.40 -20.08 -25.87
C PHE A 903 -46.11 -20.61 -24.61
N VAL A 904 -47.36 -20.19 -24.37
CA VAL A 904 -48.17 -20.58 -23.21
C VAL A 904 -49.57 -20.96 -23.68
N PRO A 905 -50.00 -22.24 -23.55
CA PRO A 905 -49.35 -23.38 -22.91
C PRO A 905 -48.21 -24.01 -23.74
N ARG A 906 -47.35 -24.84 -23.12
CA ARG A 906 -46.31 -25.58 -23.85
C ARG A 906 -46.96 -26.58 -24.81
N HIS A 907 -46.75 -26.38 -26.11
CA HIS A 907 -47.29 -27.21 -27.19
C HIS A 907 -46.31 -28.34 -27.58
N SER A 908 -46.82 -29.41 -28.18
CA SER A 908 -45.99 -30.42 -28.87
C SER A 908 -45.47 -29.87 -30.20
N GLU A 909 -44.39 -30.44 -30.74
CA GLU A 909 -43.74 -29.99 -31.99
C GLU A 909 -44.75 -29.77 -33.13
N ASP A 910 -45.67 -30.72 -33.35
CA ASP A 910 -46.67 -30.64 -34.43
C ASP A 910 -47.63 -29.47 -34.26
N VAL A 911 -48.07 -29.20 -33.02
CA VAL A 911 -49.01 -28.10 -32.71
C VAL A 911 -48.29 -26.77 -32.78
N PHE A 912 -47.03 -26.71 -32.32
CA PHE A 912 -46.22 -25.51 -32.39
C PHE A 912 -45.95 -25.12 -33.86
N LYS A 913 -45.56 -26.08 -34.72
CA LYS A 913 -45.35 -25.82 -36.16
C LYS A 913 -46.63 -25.39 -36.88
N GLN A 914 -47.80 -25.88 -36.48
CA GLN A 914 -49.09 -25.42 -37.00
C GLN A 914 -49.40 -23.96 -36.61
N LEU A 915 -49.07 -23.55 -35.39
CA LEU A 915 -49.25 -22.15 -34.97
C LEU A 915 -48.29 -21.19 -35.70
N LEU A 916 -47.15 -21.69 -36.18
CA LEU A 916 -46.18 -20.91 -36.93
C LEU A 916 -46.55 -20.73 -38.41
N SER A 917 -47.40 -21.60 -39.00
CA SER A 917 -47.71 -21.55 -40.44
C SER A 917 -48.49 -20.29 -40.85
N ASP A 918 -49.17 -19.67 -39.90
CA ASP A 918 -50.01 -18.49 -40.12
C ASP A 918 -49.27 -17.15 -39.86
N LEU A 919 -47.98 -17.20 -39.50
CA LEU A 919 -47.17 -16.03 -39.15
C LEU A 919 -46.35 -15.50 -40.33
N THR A 920 -46.12 -14.18 -40.35
CA THR A 920 -45.21 -13.55 -41.32
C THR A 920 -43.74 -13.79 -40.96
N ILE A 921 -42.82 -13.60 -41.92
CA ILE A 921 -41.36 -13.75 -41.70
C ILE A 921 -40.87 -12.85 -40.56
N GLU A 922 -41.33 -11.60 -40.48
CA GLU A 922 -41.01 -10.67 -39.39
C GLU A 922 -41.52 -11.18 -38.02
N GLN A 923 -42.69 -11.81 -37.99
CA GLN A 923 -43.23 -12.42 -36.77
C GLN A 923 -42.45 -13.66 -36.35
N LEU A 924 -42.00 -14.48 -37.32
CA LEU A 924 -41.12 -15.63 -37.06
C LEU A 924 -39.77 -15.18 -36.48
N GLU A 925 -39.20 -14.06 -36.96
CA GLU A 925 -37.99 -13.47 -36.37
C GLU A 925 -38.19 -13.01 -34.93
N ILE A 926 -39.35 -12.44 -34.59
CA ILE A 926 -39.70 -12.05 -33.22
C ILE A 926 -39.81 -13.31 -32.33
N VAL A 927 -40.44 -14.38 -32.82
CA VAL A 927 -40.55 -15.66 -32.10
C VAL A 927 -39.17 -16.25 -31.83
N MET A 928 -38.29 -16.29 -32.84
CA MET A 928 -36.93 -16.81 -32.69
C MET A 928 -36.08 -15.95 -31.75
N THR A 929 -36.23 -14.62 -31.80
CA THR A 929 -35.50 -13.69 -30.92
C THR A 929 -35.93 -13.89 -29.46
N PHE A 930 -37.24 -14.02 -29.24
CA PHE A 930 -37.79 -14.33 -27.92
C PHE A 930 -37.32 -15.70 -27.43
N ALA A 931 -37.37 -16.73 -28.28
CA ALA A 931 -36.90 -18.07 -27.93
C ALA A 931 -35.43 -18.09 -27.50
N LEU A 932 -34.56 -17.40 -28.25
CA LEU A 932 -33.13 -17.27 -27.92
C LEU A 932 -32.89 -16.50 -26.61
N GLN A 933 -33.63 -15.41 -26.38
CA GLN A 933 -33.49 -14.61 -25.14
C GLN A 933 -33.99 -15.31 -23.89
N HIS A 934 -34.91 -16.26 -24.02
CA HIS A 934 -35.55 -17.00 -22.92
C HIS A 934 -35.12 -18.48 -22.84
N HIS A 935 -34.05 -18.87 -23.55
CA HIS A 935 -33.47 -20.23 -23.58
C HIS A 935 -34.50 -21.32 -23.92
N ALA A 936 -35.39 -21.04 -24.87
CA ALA A 936 -36.39 -21.99 -25.40
C ALA A 936 -35.84 -22.67 -26.67
N ASP A 937 -34.81 -23.52 -26.50
CA ASP A 937 -34.05 -24.08 -27.61
C ASP A 937 -34.90 -24.96 -28.54
N ASN A 938 -35.82 -25.76 -28.00
CA ASN A 938 -36.69 -26.63 -28.80
C ASN A 938 -37.59 -25.80 -29.73
N GLU A 939 -38.24 -24.78 -29.18
CA GLU A 939 -39.09 -23.84 -29.90
C GLU A 939 -38.29 -23.04 -30.93
N LEU A 940 -37.03 -22.69 -30.62
CA LEU A 940 -36.11 -22.06 -31.55
C LEU A 940 -35.79 -22.99 -32.75
N TYR A 941 -35.44 -24.26 -32.49
CA TYR A 941 -35.16 -25.24 -33.53
C TYR A 941 -36.39 -25.53 -34.40
N TRP A 942 -37.57 -25.65 -33.80
CA TRP A 942 -38.82 -25.84 -34.54
C TRP A 942 -39.16 -24.64 -35.41
N THR A 943 -39.02 -23.43 -34.87
CA THR A 943 -39.28 -22.19 -35.63
C THR A 943 -38.30 -22.06 -36.80
N PHE A 944 -37.02 -22.32 -36.56
CA PHE A 944 -36.02 -22.30 -37.62
C PHE A 944 -36.29 -23.37 -38.69
N SER A 945 -36.72 -24.58 -38.30
CA SER A 945 -37.14 -25.62 -39.25
C SER A 945 -38.30 -25.16 -40.14
N THR A 946 -39.24 -24.39 -39.61
CA THR A 946 -40.34 -23.81 -40.40
C THR A 946 -39.82 -22.74 -41.36
N VAL A 947 -38.91 -21.86 -40.92
CA VAL A 947 -38.27 -20.83 -41.77
C VAL A 947 -37.49 -21.46 -42.92
N VAL A 948 -36.77 -22.55 -42.66
CA VAL A 948 -36.01 -23.30 -43.67
C VAL A 948 -36.93 -23.98 -44.69
N GLY A 949 -38.18 -24.28 -44.33
CA GLY A 949 -39.19 -24.84 -45.25
C GLY A 949 -39.93 -23.83 -46.13
N LEU A 950 -39.70 -22.52 -45.97
CA LEU A 950 -40.36 -21.46 -46.75
C LEU A 950 -39.78 -21.36 -48.17
N LEU A 951 -40.64 -21.12 -49.17
CA LEU A 951 -40.26 -20.88 -50.56
C LEU A 951 -40.78 -19.49 -51.01
N PRO A 952 -39.93 -18.58 -51.51
CA PRO A 952 -38.48 -18.70 -51.69
C PRO A 952 -37.70 -18.68 -50.35
N LEU A 953 -36.53 -19.32 -50.34
CA LEU A 953 -35.70 -19.46 -49.15
C LEU A 953 -35.14 -18.08 -48.69
N PRO A 954 -35.35 -17.65 -47.44
CA PRO A 954 -34.84 -16.38 -46.94
C PRO A 954 -33.35 -16.47 -46.58
N LEU A 955 -32.47 -16.42 -47.59
CA LEU A 955 -31.01 -16.64 -47.45
C LEU A 955 -30.34 -15.69 -46.45
N ASP A 956 -30.67 -14.38 -46.48
CA ASP A 956 -30.06 -13.39 -45.57
C ASP A 956 -30.50 -13.60 -44.12
N GLY A 957 -31.77 -13.96 -43.90
CA GLY A 957 -32.30 -14.30 -42.58
C GLY A 957 -31.63 -15.58 -42.03
N ILE A 958 -31.51 -16.62 -42.85
CA ILE A 958 -30.84 -17.87 -42.49
C ILE A 958 -29.37 -17.63 -42.12
N ARG A 959 -28.65 -16.81 -42.91
CA ARG A 959 -27.27 -16.43 -42.62
C ARG A 959 -27.13 -15.76 -41.26
N SER A 960 -27.94 -14.74 -41.00
CA SER A 960 -27.93 -13.98 -39.74
C SER A 960 -28.18 -14.89 -38.53
N TRP A 961 -29.14 -15.82 -38.63
CA TRP A 961 -29.49 -16.73 -37.54
C TRP A 961 -28.44 -17.79 -37.25
N ILE A 962 -27.82 -18.36 -38.29
CA ILE A 962 -26.73 -19.32 -38.12
C ILE A 962 -25.48 -18.64 -37.55
N GLU A 963 -25.23 -17.36 -37.86
CA GLU A 963 -24.13 -16.60 -37.23
C GLU A 963 -24.42 -16.26 -35.75
N ARG A 964 -25.69 -15.99 -35.39
CA ARG A 964 -26.13 -15.71 -34.00
C ARG A 964 -26.20 -16.96 -33.13
N HIS A 965 -26.67 -18.09 -33.66
CA HIS A 965 -26.74 -19.39 -32.98
C HIS A 965 -26.20 -20.52 -33.89
N PRO A 966 -24.87 -20.76 -33.91
CA PRO A 966 -24.20 -21.72 -34.78
C PRO A 966 -24.81 -23.13 -34.87
N PRO A 967 -25.35 -23.74 -33.79
CA PRO A 967 -25.96 -25.07 -33.87
C PRO A 967 -27.14 -25.19 -34.85
N LEU A 968 -27.81 -24.09 -35.23
CA LEU A 968 -28.89 -24.10 -36.23
C LEU A 968 -28.44 -24.63 -37.59
N VAL A 969 -27.14 -24.60 -37.89
CA VAL A 969 -26.59 -25.13 -39.14
C VAL A 969 -26.92 -26.62 -39.33
N TYR A 970 -27.02 -27.40 -38.26
CA TYR A 970 -27.34 -28.84 -38.37
C TYR A 970 -28.81 -29.07 -38.73
N VAL A 971 -29.71 -28.18 -38.32
CA VAL A 971 -31.11 -28.19 -38.78
C VAL A 971 -31.18 -27.86 -40.26
N LEU A 972 -30.38 -26.89 -40.71
CA LEU A 972 -30.27 -26.54 -42.13
C LEU A 972 -29.75 -27.72 -42.96
N LEU A 973 -28.67 -28.39 -42.50
CA LEU A 973 -28.08 -29.55 -43.18
C LEU A 973 -28.97 -30.80 -43.14
N GLN A 974 -29.87 -30.92 -42.16
CA GLN A 974 -30.84 -32.00 -42.10
C GLN A 974 -31.99 -31.78 -43.10
N ALA A 975 -32.46 -30.53 -43.25
CA ALA A 975 -33.50 -30.17 -44.20
C ALA A 975 -32.99 -30.19 -45.65
N TYR A 976 -31.73 -29.79 -45.85
CA TYR A 976 -31.04 -29.76 -47.14
C TYR A 976 -29.75 -30.58 -47.06
N PRO A 977 -29.84 -31.92 -47.15
CA PRO A 977 -28.66 -32.78 -47.06
C PRO A 977 -27.69 -32.50 -48.22
N PRO A 978 -26.37 -32.57 -47.97
CA PRO A 978 -25.36 -32.45 -49.03
C PRO A 978 -25.59 -33.47 -50.16
N THR A 979 -25.24 -33.10 -51.38
CA THR A 979 -25.36 -33.93 -52.58
C THR A 979 -24.42 -35.13 -52.54
N GLU A 980 -24.64 -36.13 -53.40
CA GLU A 980 -23.70 -37.27 -53.56
C GLU A 980 -22.27 -36.82 -53.93
N SER A 981 -22.12 -35.62 -54.48
CA SER A 981 -20.84 -34.98 -54.78
C SER A 981 -20.19 -34.27 -53.59
N ALA A 982 -20.79 -34.34 -52.39
CA ALA A 982 -20.34 -33.65 -51.18
C ALA A 982 -20.37 -32.11 -51.27
N SER A 983 -21.36 -31.55 -51.97
CA SER A 983 -21.61 -30.10 -52.06
C SER A 983 -22.96 -29.71 -51.47
N LEU A 984 -23.09 -28.44 -51.07
CA LEU A 984 -24.37 -27.86 -50.65
C LEU A 984 -25.32 -27.72 -51.85
N PRO A 985 -26.62 -28.05 -51.70
CA PRO A 985 -27.59 -27.87 -52.77
C PRO A 985 -27.88 -26.39 -53.05
N GLU A 986 -28.23 -26.02 -54.29
CA GLU A 986 -28.75 -24.68 -54.60
C GLU A 986 -30.09 -24.45 -53.87
N PRO A 987 -30.33 -23.30 -53.21
CA PRO A 987 -29.57 -22.03 -53.26
C PRO A 987 -28.47 -21.84 -52.17
N LEU A 988 -28.19 -22.85 -51.34
CA LEU A 988 -27.30 -22.75 -50.17
C LEU A 988 -25.80 -22.65 -50.49
N VAL A 989 -25.40 -22.92 -51.73
CA VAL A 989 -24.02 -22.75 -52.22
C VAL A 989 -23.46 -21.35 -51.92
N THR A 990 -24.32 -20.33 -52.03
CA THR A 990 -23.98 -18.92 -51.74
C THR A 990 -23.65 -18.65 -50.26
N LEU A 991 -24.09 -19.54 -49.36
CA LEU A 991 -23.86 -19.45 -47.91
C LEU A 991 -22.75 -20.39 -47.41
N SER A 992 -22.03 -21.06 -48.31
CA SER A 992 -20.98 -22.06 -48.00
C SER A 992 -19.99 -21.60 -46.92
N ALA A 993 -19.43 -20.39 -47.03
CA ALA A 993 -18.51 -19.83 -46.03
C ALA A 993 -19.17 -19.65 -44.65
N SER A 994 -20.43 -19.19 -44.60
CA SER A 994 -21.15 -18.95 -43.34
C SER A 994 -21.55 -20.26 -42.66
N VAL A 995 -21.96 -21.25 -43.46
CA VAL A 995 -22.26 -22.63 -43.01
C VAL A 995 -21.01 -23.27 -42.40
N LEU A 996 -19.86 -23.19 -43.08
CA LEU A 996 -18.60 -23.76 -42.59
C LEU A 996 -18.10 -23.07 -41.31
N ARG A 997 -18.19 -21.74 -41.23
CA ARG A 997 -17.88 -21.01 -39.98
C ARG A 997 -18.75 -21.47 -38.82
N ALA A 998 -20.06 -21.69 -39.05
CA ALA A 998 -20.97 -22.13 -38.00
C ALA A 998 -20.73 -23.58 -37.56
N ILE A 999 -20.34 -24.47 -38.49
CA ILE A 999 -19.92 -25.83 -38.18
C ILE A 999 -18.70 -25.79 -37.24
N LEU A 1000 -17.65 -25.03 -37.58
CA LEU A 1000 -16.45 -24.90 -36.75
C LEU A 1000 -16.74 -24.28 -35.38
N ARG A 1001 -17.58 -23.23 -35.31
CA ARG A 1001 -18.01 -22.61 -34.05
C ARG A 1001 -18.83 -23.54 -33.16
N SER A 1002 -19.44 -24.58 -33.72
CA SER A 1002 -20.21 -25.60 -32.99
C SER A 1002 -19.37 -26.83 -32.59
N ALA A 1003 -18.10 -26.89 -32.98
CA ALA A 1003 -17.22 -28.04 -32.74
C ALA A 1003 -17.09 -28.39 -31.26
N ASN A 1004 -17.04 -27.38 -30.41
CA ASN A 1004 -16.87 -27.53 -28.97
C ASN A 1004 -18.08 -28.16 -28.25
N SER A 1005 -19.29 -28.08 -28.81
CA SER A 1005 -20.51 -28.65 -28.23
C SER A 1005 -20.92 -29.97 -28.91
N LEU A 1006 -20.66 -30.11 -30.21
CA LEU A 1006 -21.14 -31.24 -31.03
C LEU A 1006 -20.06 -32.24 -31.43
N GLY A 1007 -18.77 -31.95 -31.19
CA GLY A 1007 -17.65 -32.87 -31.32
C GLY A 1007 -17.61 -33.59 -32.68
N MET A 1008 -17.76 -34.91 -32.69
CA MET A 1008 -17.69 -35.76 -33.89
C MET A 1008 -18.66 -35.36 -35.00
N ALA A 1009 -19.82 -34.78 -34.67
CA ALA A 1009 -20.77 -34.33 -35.69
C ALA A 1009 -20.19 -33.24 -36.60
N THR A 1010 -19.22 -32.46 -36.10
CA THR A 1010 -18.51 -31.44 -36.87
C THR A 1010 -17.62 -32.07 -37.94
N LEU A 1011 -16.88 -33.12 -37.60
CA LEU A 1011 -16.01 -33.81 -38.55
C LEU A 1011 -16.82 -34.45 -39.69
N VAL A 1012 -17.92 -35.11 -39.34
CA VAL A 1012 -18.85 -35.71 -40.32
C VAL A 1012 -19.48 -34.63 -41.21
N ALA A 1013 -19.83 -33.48 -40.66
CA ALA A 1013 -20.40 -32.38 -41.43
C ALA A 1013 -19.37 -31.77 -42.41
N LEU A 1014 -18.11 -31.60 -41.98
CA LEU A 1014 -17.04 -31.12 -42.86
C LEU A 1014 -16.75 -32.11 -43.99
N GLU A 1015 -16.70 -33.41 -43.70
CA GLU A 1015 -16.46 -34.47 -44.69
C GLU A 1015 -17.54 -34.48 -45.78
N LYS A 1016 -18.81 -34.35 -45.37
CA LYS A 1016 -19.96 -34.34 -46.29
C LYS A 1016 -20.06 -33.07 -47.15
N ILE A 1017 -19.30 -32.03 -46.85
CA ILE A 1017 -19.34 -30.72 -47.55
C ILE A 1017 -17.96 -30.42 -48.18
N ALA A 1018 -17.12 -31.44 -48.36
CA ALA A 1018 -15.76 -31.32 -48.89
C ALA A 1018 -15.66 -30.59 -50.25
N GLU A 1019 -16.61 -30.82 -51.17
CA GLU A 1019 -16.61 -30.15 -52.48
C GLU A 1019 -16.89 -28.64 -52.35
N SER A 1020 -17.78 -28.24 -51.44
CA SER A 1020 -18.00 -26.82 -51.16
C SER A 1020 -16.79 -26.16 -50.48
N ILE A 1021 -16.01 -26.91 -49.67
CA ILE A 1021 -14.74 -26.42 -49.11
C ILE A 1021 -13.71 -26.16 -50.21
N SER A 1022 -13.61 -27.06 -51.21
CA SER A 1022 -12.73 -26.90 -52.39
C SER A 1022 -13.05 -25.61 -53.17
N ASN A 1023 -14.32 -25.23 -53.22
CA ASN A 1023 -14.80 -24.10 -54.04
C ASN A 1023 -14.69 -22.71 -53.38
N LEU A 1024 -14.27 -22.59 -52.10
CA LEU A 1024 -14.14 -21.25 -51.48
C LEU A 1024 -12.93 -20.48 -52.02
N GLY A 1025 -12.97 -19.15 -51.95
CA GLY A 1025 -11.79 -18.32 -52.18
C GLY A 1025 -10.67 -18.60 -51.16
N THR A 1026 -9.43 -18.30 -51.55
CA THR A 1026 -8.23 -18.50 -50.72
C THR A 1026 -8.32 -17.75 -49.38
N ASP A 1027 -8.83 -16.51 -49.38
CA ASP A 1027 -8.96 -15.72 -48.16
C ASP A 1027 -9.94 -16.36 -47.15
N GLN A 1028 -11.08 -16.85 -47.65
CA GLN A 1028 -12.09 -17.53 -46.84
C GLN A 1028 -11.55 -18.84 -46.27
N TYR A 1029 -10.70 -19.55 -47.02
CA TYR A 1029 -10.04 -20.77 -46.54
C TYR A 1029 -9.03 -20.48 -45.42
N ILE A 1030 -8.16 -19.49 -45.59
CA ILE A 1030 -7.18 -19.08 -44.56
C ILE A 1030 -7.92 -18.62 -43.29
N GLU A 1031 -9.03 -17.90 -43.45
CA GLU A 1031 -9.87 -17.50 -42.32
C GLU A 1031 -10.46 -18.70 -41.58
N LEU A 1032 -10.94 -19.73 -42.29
CA LEU A 1032 -11.46 -20.95 -41.67
C LEU A 1032 -10.38 -21.75 -40.94
N LEU A 1033 -9.16 -21.84 -41.48
CA LEU A 1033 -8.03 -22.48 -40.79
C LEU A 1033 -7.69 -21.76 -39.48
N ASN A 1034 -7.61 -20.42 -39.52
CA ASN A 1034 -7.37 -19.61 -38.33
C ASN A 1034 -8.51 -19.73 -37.32
N LEU A 1035 -9.77 -19.73 -37.79
CA LEU A 1035 -10.93 -19.92 -36.93
C LEU A 1035 -10.89 -21.30 -36.26
N ALA A 1036 -10.59 -22.36 -36.99
CA ALA A 1036 -10.46 -23.71 -36.43
C ALA A 1036 -9.35 -23.76 -35.37
N ALA A 1037 -8.16 -23.24 -35.68
CA ALA A 1037 -7.02 -23.21 -34.77
C ALA A 1037 -7.28 -22.45 -33.46
N LEU A 1038 -8.07 -21.36 -33.52
CA LEU A 1038 -8.30 -20.47 -32.37
C LEU A 1038 -9.60 -20.74 -31.61
N SER A 1039 -10.57 -21.42 -32.21
CA SER A 1039 -11.88 -21.70 -31.59
C SER A 1039 -12.05 -23.14 -31.12
N ILE A 1040 -11.45 -24.14 -31.77
CA ILE A 1040 -11.58 -25.55 -31.38
C ILE A 1040 -10.60 -25.86 -30.26
N ARG A 1041 -11.12 -26.30 -29.10
CA ARG A 1041 -10.32 -26.46 -27.88
C ARG A 1041 -9.67 -27.85 -27.72
N PRO A 1042 -10.34 -28.98 -28.04
CA PRO A 1042 -9.72 -30.29 -27.92
C PRO A 1042 -8.62 -30.48 -28.96
N LYS A 1043 -7.42 -30.90 -28.52
CA LYS A 1043 -6.24 -31.04 -29.39
C LYS A 1043 -6.48 -32.01 -30.55
N THR A 1044 -7.12 -33.15 -30.29
CA THR A 1044 -7.42 -34.14 -31.33
C THR A 1044 -8.42 -33.60 -32.36
N LEU A 1045 -9.48 -32.93 -31.90
CA LEU A 1045 -10.54 -32.41 -32.75
C LEU A 1045 -10.04 -31.28 -33.67
N VAL A 1046 -9.18 -30.38 -33.16
CA VAL A 1046 -8.62 -29.30 -34.01
C VAL A 1046 -7.66 -29.86 -35.05
N GLN A 1047 -6.84 -30.84 -34.69
CA GLN A 1047 -5.92 -31.49 -35.63
C GLN A 1047 -6.69 -32.18 -36.77
N GLU A 1048 -7.71 -32.98 -36.43
CA GLU A 1048 -8.54 -33.67 -37.42
C GLU A 1048 -9.33 -32.69 -38.30
N ALA A 1049 -9.88 -31.61 -37.73
CA ALA A 1049 -10.59 -30.59 -38.50
C ALA A 1049 -9.67 -29.85 -39.47
N LEU A 1050 -8.44 -29.49 -39.05
CA LEU A 1050 -7.46 -28.82 -39.90
C LEU A 1050 -6.99 -29.73 -41.05
N ILE A 1051 -6.76 -31.03 -40.79
CA ILE A 1051 -6.41 -32.02 -41.81
C ILE A 1051 -7.53 -32.15 -42.83
N LEU A 1052 -8.78 -32.29 -42.37
CA LEU A 1052 -9.94 -32.47 -43.24
C LEU A 1052 -10.18 -31.23 -44.13
N LEU A 1053 -10.05 -30.02 -43.57
CA LEU A 1053 -10.10 -28.77 -44.34
C LEU A 1053 -9.03 -28.73 -45.45
N HIS A 1054 -7.83 -29.24 -45.17
CA HIS A 1054 -6.74 -29.31 -46.14
C HIS A 1054 -6.95 -30.40 -47.21
N GLU A 1055 -7.33 -31.61 -46.81
CA GLU A 1055 -7.58 -32.73 -47.72
C GLU A 1055 -8.70 -32.40 -48.72
N SER A 1056 -9.72 -31.68 -48.27
CA SER A 1056 -10.83 -31.19 -49.10
C SER A 1056 -10.38 -30.23 -50.21
N ARG A 1057 -9.18 -29.64 -50.12
CA ARG A 1057 -8.59 -28.75 -51.14
C ARG A 1057 -7.72 -29.46 -52.16
N SER A 1058 -7.58 -30.79 -52.08
CA SER A 1058 -6.69 -31.57 -52.96
C SER A 1058 -7.02 -31.45 -54.45
N ALA A 1059 -8.27 -31.14 -54.81
CA ALA A 1059 -8.71 -30.95 -56.19
C ALA A 1059 -8.29 -29.58 -56.79
N THR A 1060 -8.15 -28.54 -55.97
CA THR A 1060 -7.75 -27.17 -56.40
C THR A 1060 -6.25 -27.07 -56.72
N ASN A 1061 -5.45 -27.98 -56.16
CA ASN A 1061 -4.01 -28.10 -56.37
C ASN A 1061 -3.60 -28.38 -57.84
N ALA A 1062 -4.55 -28.76 -58.70
CA ALA A 1062 -4.31 -29.03 -60.12
C ALA A 1062 -4.36 -27.78 -61.03
N ILE A 1063 -4.83 -26.63 -60.51
CA ILE A 1063 -5.13 -25.44 -61.32
C ILE A 1063 -3.97 -24.43 -61.36
N ASP A 1064 -3.24 -24.26 -60.24
CA ASP A 1064 -2.09 -23.35 -60.13
C ASP A 1064 -0.97 -24.05 -59.33
N PRO A 1065 0.27 -24.20 -59.86
CA PRO A 1065 1.39 -24.82 -59.15
C PRO A 1065 1.77 -24.11 -57.85
N ALA A 1066 1.31 -22.87 -57.63
CA ALA A 1066 1.54 -22.11 -56.40
C ALA A 1066 0.56 -22.41 -55.25
N SER A 1067 -0.60 -22.95 -55.58
CA SER A 1067 -1.66 -23.24 -54.62
C SER A 1067 -1.26 -24.29 -53.56
N PRO A 1068 -0.56 -25.39 -53.90
CA PRO A 1068 -0.10 -26.39 -52.92
C PRO A 1068 0.86 -25.81 -51.87
N TYR A 1069 1.77 -24.92 -52.28
CA TYR A 1069 2.71 -24.27 -51.37
C TYR A 1069 1.96 -23.41 -50.35
N LEU A 1070 1.07 -22.53 -50.84
CA LEU A 1070 0.27 -21.66 -49.98
C LEU A 1070 -0.58 -22.45 -48.99
N HIS A 1071 -1.30 -23.47 -49.46
CA HIS A 1071 -2.17 -24.29 -48.61
C HIS A 1071 -1.40 -25.06 -47.54
N LYS A 1072 -0.24 -25.65 -47.90
CA LYS A 1072 0.62 -26.39 -46.97
C LYS A 1072 1.18 -25.49 -45.87
N HIS A 1073 1.67 -24.30 -46.24
CA HIS A 1073 2.26 -23.38 -45.28
C HIS A 1073 1.20 -22.67 -44.43
N ALA A 1074 0.02 -22.34 -44.98
CA ALA A 1074 -1.10 -21.85 -44.20
C ALA A 1074 -1.57 -22.88 -43.16
N LEU A 1075 -1.62 -24.17 -43.52
CA LEU A 1075 -1.92 -25.25 -42.60
C LEU A 1075 -0.85 -25.38 -41.49
N ALA A 1076 0.43 -25.30 -41.85
CA ALA A 1076 1.53 -25.36 -40.87
C ALA A 1076 1.42 -24.21 -39.84
N VAL A 1077 1.16 -22.99 -40.31
CA VAL A 1077 0.94 -21.84 -39.42
C VAL A 1077 -0.27 -22.06 -38.51
N ALA A 1078 -1.36 -22.64 -39.01
CA ALA A 1078 -2.54 -22.96 -38.20
C ALA A 1078 -2.26 -24.04 -37.14
N PHE A 1079 -1.45 -25.06 -37.44
CA PHE A 1079 -1.00 -26.06 -36.46
C PHE A 1079 -0.14 -25.43 -35.37
N ASP A 1080 0.84 -24.61 -35.76
CA ASP A 1080 1.71 -23.91 -34.81
C ASP A 1080 0.90 -23.01 -33.87
N CYS A 1081 -0.12 -22.30 -34.42
CA CYS A 1081 -1.05 -21.50 -33.62
C CYS A 1081 -1.83 -22.35 -32.61
N ALA A 1082 -2.39 -23.48 -33.05
CA ALA A 1082 -3.17 -24.37 -32.18
C ALA A 1082 -2.30 -24.99 -31.08
N GLU A 1083 -1.03 -25.31 -31.38
CA GLU A 1083 -0.06 -25.82 -30.41
C GLU A 1083 0.38 -24.75 -29.41
N GLU A 1084 0.72 -23.53 -29.87
CA GLU A 1084 1.06 -22.41 -28.99
C GLU A 1084 -0.10 -22.09 -28.03
N ALA A 1085 -1.33 -22.12 -28.53
CA ALA A 1085 -2.53 -21.91 -27.72
C ALA A 1085 -2.74 -23.02 -26.69
N ALA A 1086 -2.52 -24.29 -27.05
CA ALA A 1086 -2.64 -25.42 -26.14
C ALA A 1086 -1.56 -25.42 -25.04
N ASP A 1087 -0.34 -24.98 -25.37
CA ASP A 1087 0.79 -24.93 -24.43
C ASP A 1087 0.71 -23.71 -23.48
N THR A 1088 0.26 -22.57 -24.01
CA THR A 1088 0.19 -21.32 -23.23
C THR A 1088 -1.06 -21.28 -22.35
N CYS A 1089 -2.20 -21.78 -22.84
CA CYS A 1089 -3.47 -21.70 -22.13
C CYS A 1089 -3.53 -22.66 -20.92
N PRO A 1090 -3.85 -22.19 -19.71
CA PRO A 1090 -3.92 -23.05 -18.53
C PRO A 1090 -5.20 -23.90 -18.43
N CYS A 1091 -6.04 -23.94 -19.47
CA CYS A 1091 -7.33 -24.63 -19.49
C CYS A 1091 -7.25 -26.05 -20.04
N ASP A 1092 -8.26 -26.87 -19.72
CA ASP A 1092 -8.51 -28.18 -20.32
C ASP A 1092 -9.33 -28.08 -21.60
N ASP A 1093 -9.61 -29.22 -22.20
CA ASP A 1093 -10.29 -29.36 -23.48
C ASP A 1093 -11.74 -28.82 -23.43
N ASN A 1094 -12.31 -28.70 -22.23
CA ASN A 1094 -13.61 -28.09 -21.97
C ASN A 1094 -13.51 -26.61 -21.57
N GLY A 1095 -12.31 -26.02 -21.62
CA GLY A 1095 -12.06 -24.64 -21.21
C GLY A 1095 -12.04 -24.41 -19.70
N ARG A 1096 -11.93 -25.47 -18.88
CA ARG A 1096 -11.86 -25.40 -17.42
C ARG A 1096 -10.39 -25.36 -16.95
N PRO A 1097 -10.03 -24.60 -15.91
CA PRO A 1097 -8.63 -24.40 -15.54
C PRO A 1097 -7.97 -25.68 -15.00
N ARG A 1098 -6.84 -26.11 -15.59
CA ARG A 1098 -6.01 -27.22 -15.12
C ARG A 1098 -5.26 -26.87 -13.82
N LYS A 1099 -4.81 -25.60 -13.65
CA LYS A 1099 -4.18 -25.04 -12.43
C LYS A 1099 -4.39 -23.51 -12.32
N SER A 1100 -4.58 -22.96 -11.11
CA SER A 1100 -5.03 -21.56 -10.86
C SER A 1100 -4.01 -20.43 -11.09
N LYS A 1101 -2.91 -20.62 -11.82
CA LYS A 1101 -1.73 -19.75 -11.65
C LYS A 1101 -1.78 -18.40 -12.39
N LEU A 1102 -2.63 -18.20 -13.40
CA LEU A 1102 -2.62 -16.97 -14.22
C LEU A 1102 -4.02 -16.61 -14.77
N CYS A 1103 -5.04 -16.48 -13.92
CA CYS A 1103 -6.33 -15.91 -14.32
C CYS A 1103 -6.39 -14.43 -13.94
N PHE A 1104 -6.87 -13.57 -14.84
CA PHE A 1104 -7.23 -12.19 -14.48
C PHE A 1104 -8.75 -12.12 -14.30
N PRO A 1105 -9.24 -11.72 -13.10
CA PRO A 1105 -10.68 -11.61 -12.88
C PRO A 1105 -11.22 -10.42 -13.66
N VAL A 1106 -12.18 -10.66 -14.55
CA VAL A 1106 -12.95 -9.64 -15.27
C VAL A 1106 -14.33 -9.57 -14.65
N GLN A 1107 -14.66 -8.42 -14.08
CA GLN A 1107 -15.90 -8.32 -13.33
C GLN A 1107 -17.12 -8.43 -14.25
N ARG A 1108 -17.12 -7.79 -15.44
CA ARG A 1108 -18.19 -7.87 -16.46
C ARG A 1108 -17.65 -7.57 -17.86
N LEU A 1109 -18.21 -8.21 -18.89
CA LEU A 1109 -18.00 -7.85 -20.30
C LEU A 1109 -18.97 -6.73 -20.69
N LEU A 1110 -18.52 -5.79 -21.52
CA LEU A 1110 -19.36 -4.71 -22.04
C LEU A 1110 -19.43 -4.81 -23.58
N SER A 1111 -20.59 -4.51 -24.15
CA SER A 1111 -20.73 -4.43 -25.60
C SER A 1111 -19.86 -3.30 -26.16
N ALA A 1112 -19.14 -3.56 -27.24
CA ALA A 1112 -18.53 -2.51 -28.05
C ALA A 1112 -19.57 -1.92 -29.03
N GLU A 1113 -19.19 -0.85 -29.74
CA GLU A 1113 -20.01 -0.23 -30.79
C GLU A 1113 -20.18 -1.15 -32.02
N ASP A 1114 -19.25 -2.09 -32.22
CA ASP A 1114 -19.26 -3.07 -33.30
C ASP A 1114 -19.79 -4.44 -32.82
N ASP A 1115 -20.66 -5.07 -33.62
CA ASP A 1115 -21.16 -6.43 -33.37
C ASP A 1115 -20.00 -7.44 -33.29
N GLY A 1116 -20.05 -8.35 -32.31
CA GLY A 1116 -19.00 -9.36 -32.08
C GLY A 1116 -17.76 -8.87 -31.33
N HIS A 1117 -17.70 -7.59 -30.94
CA HIS A 1117 -16.61 -7.04 -30.13
C HIS A 1117 -17.05 -6.80 -28.68
N VAL A 1118 -16.17 -7.13 -27.74
CA VAL A 1118 -16.37 -6.86 -26.31
C VAL A 1118 -15.28 -5.98 -25.75
N LYS A 1119 -15.70 -5.06 -24.90
CA LYS A 1119 -14.83 -4.20 -24.11
C LYS A 1119 -14.63 -4.80 -22.73
N VAL A 1120 -13.36 -4.97 -22.36
CA VAL A 1120 -12.93 -5.58 -21.10
C VAL A 1120 -12.16 -4.55 -20.28
N TYR A 1121 -12.65 -4.28 -19.07
CA TYR A 1121 -11.90 -3.48 -18.11
C TYR A 1121 -11.00 -4.37 -17.26
N LEU A 1122 -9.71 -4.07 -17.33
CA LEU A 1122 -8.70 -4.66 -16.47
C LEU A 1122 -8.23 -3.62 -15.48
N ARG A 1123 -7.80 -4.08 -14.31
CA ARG A 1123 -7.18 -3.18 -13.35
C ARG A 1123 -5.81 -2.71 -13.80
N VAL A 1124 -5.52 -1.44 -13.55
CA VAL A 1124 -4.28 -0.80 -14.04
C VAL A 1124 -2.99 -1.33 -13.38
N ASP A 1125 -3.11 -1.94 -12.21
CA ASP A 1125 -1.98 -2.52 -11.47
C ASP A 1125 -1.71 -4.00 -11.78
N LEU A 1126 -2.58 -4.65 -12.55
CA LEU A 1126 -2.33 -6.01 -13.00
C LEU A 1126 -1.19 -6.00 -14.03
N ASN A 1127 -0.20 -6.86 -13.82
CA ASN A 1127 0.83 -7.14 -14.82
C ASN A 1127 0.26 -8.14 -15.83
N VAL A 1128 -0.45 -7.61 -16.82
CA VAL A 1128 -1.10 -8.40 -17.87
C VAL A 1128 -0.08 -8.70 -18.97
N SER A 1129 0.09 -9.98 -19.31
CA SER A 1129 0.95 -10.43 -20.43
C SER A 1129 0.30 -10.21 -21.79
N ILE A 1130 -1.03 -10.19 -21.83
CA ILE A 1130 -1.88 -9.98 -23.00
C ILE A 1130 -1.56 -8.64 -23.67
N ARG A 1131 -1.28 -8.67 -24.98
CA ARG A 1131 -0.96 -7.52 -25.83
C ARG A 1131 -1.92 -7.44 -27.01
N LEU A 1132 -1.69 -6.46 -27.88
CA LEU A 1132 -2.32 -6.41 -29.19
C LEU A 1132 -2.06 -7.73 -29.93
N HIS A 1133 -3.09 -8.30 -30.55
CA HIS A 1133 -3.08 -9.59 -31.25
C HIS A 1133 -2.84 -10.83 -30.36
N SER A 1134 -2.96 -10.71 -29.04
CA SER A 1134 -3.01 -11.90 -28.19
C SER A 1134 -4.34 -12.65 -28.35
N HIS A 1135 -4.26 -13.98 -28.35
CA HIS A 1135 -5.42 -14.86 -28.21
C HIS A 1135 -5.82 -14.91 -26.74
N VAL A 1136 -7.10 -14.74 -26.46
CA VAL A 1136 -7.63 -14.73 -25.10
C VAL A 1136 -8.85 -15.63 -24.97
N ARG A 1137 -8.98 -16.25 -23.80
CA ARG A 1137 -10.11 -17.11 -23.45
C ARG A 1137 -10.86 -16.54 -22.25
N PHE A 1138 -12.16 -16.35 -22.41
CA PHE A 1138 -13.08 -15.97 -21.34
C PHE A 1138 -13.80 -17.20 -20.79
N GLN A 1139 -13.90 -17.28 -19.47
CA GLN A 1139 -14.64 -18.33 -18.77
C GLN A 1139 -15.65 -17.69 -17.82
N CYS A 1140 -16.92 -18.06 -17.93
CA CYS A 1140 -17.95 -17.63 -16.98
C CYS A 1140 -17.68 -18.22 -15.58
N VAL A 1141 -17.72 -17.37 -14.56
CA VAL A 1141 -17.50 -17.74 -13.15
C VAL A 1141 -18.80 -17.70 -12.35
N SER A 1142 -19.76 -16.88 -12.78
CA SER A 1142 -21.08 -16.77 -12.18
C SER A 1142 -21.88 -18.08 -12.35
N ASN A 1143 -22.68 -18.43 -11.35
CA ASN A 1143 -23.61 -19.55 -11.43
C ASN A 1143 -25.04 -19.03 -11.65
N ALA A 1144 -25.83 -19.75 -12.45
CA ALA A 1144 -27.26 -19.51 -12.58
C ALA A 1144 -28.00 -19.99 -11.32
N GLU A 1145 -28.89 -19.19 -10.75
CA GLU A 1145 -29.63 -19.56 -9.53
C GLU A 1145 -30.74 -20.58 -9.79
N ASN A 1146 -31.32 -20.54 -10.98
CA ASN A 1146 -32.56 -21.24 -11.33
C ASN A 1146 -32.38 -22.47 -12.24
N ALA A 1147 -31.16 -22.76 -12.72
CA ALA A 1147 -30.87 -23.96 -13.50
C ALA A 1147 -29.39 -24.39 -13.39
N PHE A 1148 -29.12 -25.67 -13.65
CA PHE A 1148 -27.76 -26.19 -13.81
C PHE A 1148 -27.39 -26.20 -15.29
N ILE A 1149 -26.58 -25.24 -15.73
CA ILE A 1149 -26.04 -25.16 -17.11
C ILE A 1149 -24.51 -25.20 -17.05
N ASP A 1150 -23.90 -25.80 -18.08
CA ASP A 1150 -22.45 -25.74 -18.27
C ASP A 1150 -21.98 -24.29 -18.44
N ARG A 1151 -20.81 -23.99 -17.84
CA ARG A 1151 -20.26 -22.63 -17.86
C ARG A 1151 -19.86 -22.24 -19.28
N ALA A 1152 -20.35 -21.10 -19.75
CA ALA A 1152 -19.96 -20.54 -21.03
C ALA A 1152 -18.45 -20.24 -21.08
N VAL A 1153 -17.82 -20.58 -22.20
CA VAL A 1153 -16.43 -20.28 -22.51
C VAL A 1153 -16.39 -19.64 -23.90
N LEU A 1154 -15.69 -18.52 -24.03
CA LEU A 1154 -15.60 -17.75 -25.27
C LEU A 1154 -14.13 -17.51 -25.61
N ASP A 1155 -13.74 -17.75 -26.85
CA ASP A 1155 -12.41 -17.40 -27.37
C ASP A 1155 -12.48 -16.13 -28.24
N GLY A 1156 -11.41 -15.34 -28.25
CA GLY A 1156 -11.32 -14.13 -29.06
C GLY A 1156 -9.90 -13.58 -29.20
N VAL A 1157 -9.74 -12.55 -30.03
CA VAL A 1157 -8.45 -11.89 -30.29
C VAL A 1157 -8.47 -10.43 -29.89
N VAL A 1158 -7.38 -9.95 -29.29
CA VAL A 1158 -7.27 -8.55 -28.85
C VAL A 1158 -6.99 -7.64 -30.04
N THR A 1159 -7.95 -6.76 -30.35
CA THR A 1159 -7.85 -5.77 -31.45
C THR A 1159 -7.36 -4.42 -30.95
N LYS A 1160 -7.56 -4.10 -29.67
CA LYS A 1160 -7.04 -2.89 -29.03
C LYS A 1160 -6.57 -3.20 -27.61
N ALA A 1161 -5.31 -2.89 -27.32
CA ALA A 1161 -4.73 -3.06 -25.99
C ALA A 1161 -4.27 -1.70 -25.43
N THR A 1162 -4.94 -1.23 -24.39
CA THR A 1162 -4.52 -0.05 -23.63
C THR A 1162 -4.42 -0.38 -22.14
N ARG A 1163 -3.86 0.54 -21.37
CA ARG A 1163 -3.62 0.30 -19.95
C ARG A 1163 -4.94 0.32 -19.16
N GLY A 1164 -5.39 -0.85 -18.73
CA GLY A 1164 -6.63 -1.05 -17.98
C GLY A 1164 -7.88 -1.26 -18.86
N GLU A 1165 -7.71 -1.38 -20.16
CA GLU A 1165 -8.80 -1.59 -21.11
C GLU A 1165 -8.32 -2.39 -22.33
N LEU A 1166 -9.03 -3.47 -22.63
CA LEU A 1166 -8.86 -4.27 -23.84
C LEU A 1166 -10.16 -4.26 -24.65
N VAL A 1167 -10.05 -4.28 -25.98
CA VAL A 1167 -11.15 -4.61 -26.89
C VAL A 1167 -10.80 -5.93 -27.55
N VAL A 1168 -11.73 -6.87 -27.51
CA VAL A 1168 -11.56 -8.23 -27.98
C VAL A 1168 -12.65 -8.56 -28.98
N GLU A 1169 -12.24 -9.04 -30.14
CA GLU A 1169 -13.12 -9.61 -31.16
C GLU A 1169 -13.38 -11.08 -30.80
N LEU A 1170 -14.65 -11.47 -30.65
CA LEU A 1170 -15.02 -12.83 -30.24
C LEU A 1170 -15.25 -13.74 -31.45
N PHE A 1171 -14.81 -14.98 -31.33
CA PHE A 1171 -15.10 -16.03 -32.33
C PHE A 1171 -16.45 -16.71 -32.11
N HIS A 1172 -17.08 -16.50 -30.95
CA HIS A 1172 -18.32 -17.14 -30.53
C HIS A 1172 -19.39 -16.07 -30.20
N PRO A 1173 -20.69 -16.37 -30.39
CA PRO A 1173 -21.76 -15.45 -30.02
C PRO A 1173 -21.86 -15.26 -28.51
N LEU A 1174 -22.34 -14.09 -28.10
CA LEU A 1174 -22.54 -13.75 -26.68
C LEU A 1174 -23.83 -14.36 -26.12
N PRO A 1175 -23.81 -14.94 -24.91
CA PRO A 1175 -25.03 -15.32 -24.21
C PRO A 1175 -25.93 -14.10 -23.92
N PRO A 1176 -27.27 -14.23 -23.90
CA PRO A 1176 -28.17 -13.09 -23.66
C PRO A 1176 -27.90 -12.31 -22.37
N GLU A 1177 -27.49 -13.00 -21.29
CA GLU A 1177 -27.20 -12.41 -19.99
C GLU A 1177 -25.71 -12.05 -19.76
N PHE A 1178 -24.89 -11.99 -20.82
CA PHE A 1178 -23.43 -11.80 -20.70
C PHE A 1178 -23.01 -10.58 -19.86
N ALA A 1179 -23.83 -9.51 -19.87
CA ALA A 1179 -23.59 -8.27 -19.14
C ALA A 1179 -23.78 -8.41 -17.62
N GLU A 1180 -24.55 -9.40 -17.17
CA GLU A 1180 -24.78 -9.70 -15.75
C GLU A 1180 -23.78 -10.74 -15.21
N MET A 1181 -23.17 -11.52 -16.11
CA MET A 1181 -22.18 -12.55 -15.82
C MET A 1181 -20.79 -11.98 -15.51
N GLN A 1182 -20.06 -12.66 -14.62
CA GLN A 1182 -18.64 -12.40 -14.35
C GLN A 1182 -17.76 -13.40 -15.09
N TRP A 1183 -16.61 -12.94 -15.60
CA TRP A 1183 -15.74 -13.70 -16.49
C TRP A 1183 -14.29 -13.74 -15.99
N ASN A 1184 -13.57 -14.82 -16.19
CA ASN A 1184 -12.11 -14.86 -16.06
C ASN A 1184 -11.49 -14.79 -17.45
N ILE A 1185 -10.45 -13.98 -17.61
CA ILE A 1185 -9.66 -13.96 -18.85
C ILE A 1185 -8.35 -14.71 -18.64
N TYR A 1186 -8.01 -15.55 -19.62
CA TYR A 1186 -6.78 -16.30 -19.72
C TYR A 1186 -6.03 -15.90 -20.98
N ASP A 1187 -4.70 -15.81 -20.87
CA ASP A 1187 -3.80 -15.62 -22.00
C ASP A 1187 -3.60 -16.96 -22.71
N ALA A 1188 -3.86 -17.01 -24.01
CA ALA A 1188 -3.75 -18.19 -24.84
C ALA A 1188 -2.71 -18.02 -25.95
N GLY A 1189 -1.76 -17.09 -25.80
CA GLY A 1189 -0.62 -16.95 -26.71
C GLY A 1189 -0.67 -15.70 -27.60
N SER A 1190 0.41 -15.46 -28.34
CA SER A 1190 0.57 -14.24 -29.15
C SER A 1190 0.47 -14.55 -30.64
N LEU A 1191 -0.57 -14.05 -31.30
CA LEU A 1191 -0.77 -14.26 -32.74
C LEU A 1191 0.06 -13.33 -33.62
N ALA A 1192 0.97 -12.53 -33.05
CA ALA A 1192 1.77 -11.58 -33.81
C ALA A 1192 2.63 -12.25 -34.89
N THR A 1193 3.29 -13.37 -34.55
CA THR A 1193 4.11 -14.14 -35.49
C THR A 1193 3.26 -14.83 -36.54
N ALA A 1194 2.19 -15.50 -36.11
CA ALA A 1194 1.25 -16.18 -36.99
C ALA A 1194 0.63 -15.24 -38.02
N ARG A 1195 0.15 -14.07 -37.60
CA ARG A 1195 -0.39 -13.04 -38.49
C ARG A 1195 0.66 -12.56 -39.48
N ALA A 1196 1.88 -12.27 -39.03
CA ALA A 1196 2.95 -11.86 -39.93
C ALA A 1196 3.27 -12.94 -40.99
N MET A 1197 3.21 -14.23 -40.62
CA MET A 1197 3.39 -15.33 -41.57
C MET A 1197 2.22 -15.45 -42.55
N VAL A 1198 0.97 -15.36 -42.08
CA VAL A 1198 -0.23 -15.38 -42.94
C VAL A 1198 -0.23 -14.19 -43.88
N ASP A 1199 0.02 -12.97 -43.40
CA ASP A 1199 0.08 -11.76 -44.24
C ASP A 1199 1.18 -11.88 -45.31
N SER A 1200 2.32 -12.49 -44.97
CA SER A 1200 3.40 -12.75 -45.91
C SER A 1200 2.99 -13.77 -46.98
N LEU A 1201 2.25 -14.82 -46.60
CA LEU A 1201 1.71 -15.83 -47.50
C LEU A 1201 0.64 -15.25 -48.44
N THR A 1202 -0.29 -14.45 -47.93
CA THR A 1202 -1.30 -13.74 -48.73
C THR A 1202 -0.64 -12.78 -49.71
N LYS A 1203 0.36 -12.02 -49.25
CA LYS A 1203 1.13 -11.12 -50.13
C LYS A 1203 1.87 -11.89 -51.23
N LEU A 1204 2.48 -13.03 -50.89
CA LEU A 1204 3.15 -13.90 -51.87
C LEU A 1204 2.16 -14.40 -52.94
N TRP A 1205 0.93 -14.70 -52.56
CA TRP A 1205 -0.13 -15.16 -53.45
C TRP A 1205 -0.67 -14.05 -54.38
N GLU A 1206 -0.93 -12.86 -53.83
CA GLU A 1206 -1.52 -11.74 -54.58
C GLU A 1206 -0.52 -11.02 -55.48
N GLU A 1207 0.70 -10.75 -54.97
CA GLU A 1207 1.70 -9.93 -55.65
C GLU A 1207 2.75 -10.75 -56.42
N ARG A 1208 2.87 -12.08 -56.17
CA ARG A 1208 3.77 -13.02 -56.88
C ARG A 1208 5.20 -12.47 -57.04
N ASP A 1209 5.74 -12.44 -58.26
CA ASP A 1209 7.09 -11.95 -58.57
C ASP A 1209 7.32 -10.49 -58.18
N SER A 1210 6.25 -9.68 -58.05
CA SER A 1210 6.37 -8.27 -57.68
C SER A 1210 6.68 -8.07 -56.20
N CYS A 1211 6.34 -9.03 -55.32
CA CYS A 1211 6.71 -8.98 -53.91
C CYS A 1211 8.03 -9.70 -53.59
N CYS A 1212 8.39 -10.72 -54.37
CA CYS A 1212 9.56 -11.56 -54.13
C CYS A 1212 10.23 -11.99 -55.44
N SER A 1213 11.47 -11.56 -55.66
CA SER A 1213 12.23 -11.87 -56.89
C SER A 1213 12.60 -13.34 -57.07
N ILE A 1214 12.46 -14.16 -56.03
CA ILE A 1214 12.72 -15.61 -56.03
C ILE A 1214 11.42 -16.42 -55.87
N TYR A 1215 10.27 -15.82 -56.21
CA TYR A 1215 8.95 -16.44 -56.11
C TYR A 1215 8.90 -17.81 -56.79
N GLU A 1216 9.41 -17.91 -58.02
CA GLU A 1216 9.46 -19.19 -58.77
C GLU A 1216 10.26 -20.27 -58.02
N THR A 1217 11.36 -19.92 -57.36
CA THR A 1217 12.18 -20.85 -56.56
C THR A 1217 11.50 -21.29 -55.26
N ILE A 1218 10.68 -20.42 -54.67
CA ILE A 1218 9.95 -20.71 -53.43
C ILE A 1218 8.76 -21.64 -53.69
N VAL A 1219 8.08 -21.43 -54.81
CA VAL A 1219 6.72 -21.92 -55.02
C VAL A 1219 6.64 -23.10 -55.98
N LEU A 1220 7.58 -23.22 -56.93
CA LEU A 1220 7.62 -24.35 -57.87
C LEU A 1220 8.29 -25.58 -57.25
N PRO A 1221 7.81 -26.80 -57.54
CA PRO A 1221 8.52 -28.02 -57.19
C PRO A 1221 9.89 -28.07 -57.91
N PRO A 1222 10.94 -28.63 -57.30
CA PRO A 1222 12.24 -28.77 -57.94
C PRO A 1222 12.11 -29.60 -59.24
N PRO A 1223 12.84 -29.25 -60.31
CA PRO A 1223 12.77 -29.97 -61.57
C PRO A 1223 13.07 -31.47 -61.34
N THR A 1224 12.19 -32.33 -61.86
CA THR A 1224 12.16 -33.78 -61.61
C THR A 1224 13.37 -34.59 -62.08
N ASP A 1225 14.42 -33.95 -62.60
CA ASP A 1225 15.66 -34.63 -63.03
C ASP A 1225 16.81 -34.55 -62.01
N GLU A 1226 16.62 -33.91 -60.86
CA GLU A 1226 17.56 -33.98 -59.74
C GLU A 1226 16.80 -34.23 -58.43
N GLN A 1227 16.49 -35.50 -58.16
CA GLN A 1227 16.28 -35.96 -56.78
C GLN A 1227 17.66 -36.14 -56.13
N PRO A 1228 18.12 -35.27 -55.22
CA PRO A 1228 19.05 -35.72 -54.22
C PRO A 1228 18.24 -36.58 -53.22
N ASP A 1229 18.61 -37.84 -53.09
CA ASP A 1229 18.14 -38.73 -52.03
C ASP A 1229 18.21 -38.00 -50.68
N ALA A 1230 17.06 -37.69 -50.09
CA ALA A 1230 16.93 -37.06 -48.77
C ALA A 1230 17.30 -38.00 -47.60
N ALA A 1231 18.20 -38.96 -47.84
CA ALA A 1231 18.65 -39.94 -46.86
C ALA A 1231 20.18 -40.12 -46.80
N GLN A 1232 20.97 -39.25 -47.43
CA GLN A 1232 22.42 -39.23 -47.26
C GLN A 1232 22.98 -37.82 -47.07
N VAL A 1233 22.62 -37.16 -45.96
CA VAL A 1233 23.64 -36.42 -45.21
C VAL A 1233 24.33 -37.45 -44.32
N HIS A 1234 25.03 -38.40 -44.97
CA HIS A 1234 26.10 -39.10 -44.30
C HIS A 1234 27.18 -38.06 -44.01
N ASP A 1235 27.80 -38.20 -42.85
CA ASP A 1235 29.14 -37.72 -42.55
C ASP A 1235 30.05 -38.00 -43.76
N ALA A 1236 30.13 -37.06 -44.69
CA ALA A 1236 31.24 -36.96 -45.61
C ALA A 1236 32.39 -36.42 -44.79
N GLU A 1237 33.17 -37.37 -44.25
CA GLU A 1237 34.50 -37.17 -43.73
C GLU A 1237 35.29 -36.21 -44.64
N ASP A 1238 35.84 -35.17 -44.02
CA ASP A 1238 37.08 -34.47 -44.39
C ASP A 1238 37.45 -34.41 -45.89
N GLU A 1239 36.76 -33.56 -46.64
CA GLU A 1239 37.46 -32.74 -47.64
C GLU A 1239 37.68 -31.34 -47.04
N ASP A 1240 38.92 -31.08 -46.65
CA ASP A 1240 39.37 -29.79 -46.14
C ASP A 1240 39.13 -28.70 -47.18
N LEU A 1241 38.13 -27.85 -46.94
CA LEU A 1241 37.97 -26.58 -47.66
C LEU A 1241 39.21 -25.71 -47.34
N PRO A 1242 40.06 -25.37 -48.32
CA PRO A 1242 41.31 -24.68 -48.06
C PRO A 1242 41.05 -23.31 -47.42
N GLY A 1243 41.63 -23.08 -46.24
CA GLY A 1243 41.51 -21.83 -45.48
C GLY A 1243 40.49 -21.82 -44.33
N THR A 1244 39.98 -22.98 -43.90
CA THR A 1244 38.98 -23.11 -42.81
C THR A 1244 39.56 -23.45 -41.42
N GLU A 1245 40.89 -23.49 -41.27
CA GLU A 1245 41.59 -23.93 -40.04
C GLU A 1245 41.23 -23.15 -38.76
N ASP A 1246 40.78 -21.88 -38.88
CA ASP A 1246 40.36 -21.03 -37.75
C ASP A 1246 38.84 -20.89 -37.61
N MET A 1247 38.05 -21.64 -38.40
CA MET A 1247 36.59 -21.50 -38.46
C MET A 1247 35.87 -22.57 -37.62
N ASN A 1248 34.80 -22.18 -36.95
CA ASN A 1248 33.98 -23.13 -36.18
C ASN A 1248 33.02 -23.93 -37.09
N ALA A 1249 32.48 -25.03 -36.56
CA ALA A 1249 31.59 -25.92 -37.32
C ALA A 1249 30.38 -25.21 -37.97
N SER A 1250 29.82 -24.18 -37.32
CA SER A 1250 28.73 -23.38 -37.89
C SER A 1250 29.15 -22.50 -39.07
N GLN A 1251 30.39 -22.00 -39.09
CA GLN A 1251 30.94 -21.22 -40.19
C GLN A 1251 31.27 -22.09 -41.41
N ILE A 1252 31.80 -23.30 -41.16
CA ILE A 1252 32.06 -24.29 -42.21
C ILE A 1252 30.74 -24.75 -42.83
N ALA A 1253 29.71 -25.00 -42.01
CA ALA A 1253 28.37 -25.32 -42.49
C ALA A 1253 27.74 -24.17 -43.31
N ALA A 1254 27.98 -22.90 -42.93
CA ALA A 1254 27.51 -21.74 -43.70
C ALA A 1254 28.18 -21.63 -45.08
N ILE A 1255 29.49 -21.91 -45.18
CA ILE A 1255 30.21 -21.94 -46.46
C ILE A 1255 29.71 -23.07 -47.36
N LYS A 1256 29.50 -24.27 -46.80
CA LYS A 1256 28.90 -25.39 -47.54
C LYS A 1256 27.48 -25.06 -48.00
N SER A 1257 26.72 -24.29 -47.20
CA SER A 1257 25.37 -23.87 -47.59
C SER A 1257 25.36 -23.00 -48.85
N CYS A 1258 26.37 -22.15 -49.08
CA CYS A 1258 26.50 -21.28 -50.28
C CYS A 1258 26.57 -22.03 -51.62
N MET A 1259 26.70 -23.36 -51.62
CA MET A 1259 26.64 -24.19 -52.82
C MET A 1259 25.21 -24.62 -53.19
N ALA A 1260 24.22 -24.33 -52.34
CA ALA A 1260 22.81 -24.58 -52.61
C ALA A 1260 22.18 -23.47 -53.47
N GLN A 1261 21.18 -23.84 -54.26
CA GLN A 1261 20.44 -22.95 -55.18
C GLN A 1261 19.85 -21.69 -54.50
N LEU A 1262 19.55 -21.79 -53.20
CA LEU A 1262 19.20 -20.68 -52.32
C LEU A 1262 19.83 -20.90 -50.93
N SER A 1263 20.54 -19.90 -50.41
CA SER A 1263 21.22 -19.98 -49.12
C SER A 1263 20.77 -18.87 -48.17
N LEU A 1264 20.22 -19.24 -47.02
CA LEU A 1264 19.82 -18.31 -45.96
C LEU A 1264 20.77 -18.46 -44.76
N ILE A 1265 21.68 -17.51 -44.59
CA ILE A 1265 22.69 -17.55 -43.52
C ILE A 1265 22.25 -16.61 -42.38
N TRP A 1266 22.07 -17.18 -41.18
CA TRP A 1266 21.73 -16.42 -39.97
C TRP A 1266 22.93 -16.32 -39.02
N GLY A 1267 23.40 -15.10 -38.73
CA GLY A 1267 24.45 -14.83 -37.73
C GLY A 1267 23.94 -14.34 -36.35
N PRO A 1268 24.76 -14.42 -35.27
CA PRO A 1268 24.39 -13.95 -33.94
C PRO A 1268 24.18 -12.42 -33.88
N PRO A 1269 23.36 -11.90 -32.93
CA PRO A 1269 22.86 -10.53 -32.98
C PRO A 1269 23.95 -9.48 -32.68
N GLY A 1270 24.49 -8.87 -33.74
CA GLY A 1270 25.25 -7.62 -33.71
C GLY A 1270 24.38 -6.40 -34.08
N PRO A 1271 24.86 -5.16 -33.84
CA PRO A 1271 24.09 -3.91 -33.91
C PRO A 1271 23.61 -3.47 -35.31
N SER A 1272 23.75 -4.31 -36.33
CA SER A 1272 23.30 -4.07 -37.70
C SER A 1272 22.61 -5.33 -38.24
N SER A 1273 21.32 -5.46 -37.95
CA SER A 1273 20.48 -6.55 -38.44
C SER A 1273 20.22 -6.39 -39.94
N CYS A 1274 21.04 -7.01 -40.79
CA CYS A 1274 20.72 -7.23 -42.20
C CYS A 1274 20.63 -8.73 -42.46
N ILE A 1275 19.48 -9.17 -43.00
CA ILE A 1275 19.37 -10.46 -43.70
C ILE A 1275 20.09 -10.26 -45.03
N SER A 1276 21.19 -10.97 -45.25
CA SER A 1276 21.87 -11.00 -46.55
C SER A 1276 21.38 -12.22 -47.32
N LEU A 1277 20.47 -11.98 -48.28
CA LEU A 1277 20.05 -12.96 -49.27
C LEU A 1277 21.15 -13.10 -50.33
N PHE A 1278 21.65 -14.31 -50.54
CA PHE A 1278 22.51 -14.64 -51.67
C PHE A 1278 21.74 -15.64 -52.55
N SER A 1279 21.35 -15.22 -53.76
CA SER A 1279 20.99 -16.14 -54.84
C SER A 1279 22.17 -16.23 -55.81
N GLN A 1280 22.38 -17.40 -56.40
CA GLN A 1280 23.27 -17.51 -57.57
C GLN A 1280 22.58 -16.98 -58.83
#